data_AF-A0A3S1BU38-F1
#
_entry.id   AF-A0A3S1BU38-F1
#
_cell.length_a   1.000
_cell.length_b   1.000
_cell.length_c   1.000
_cell.angle_alpha   90.00
_cell.angle_beta   90.00
_cell.angle_gamma   90.00
#
_symmetry.space_group_name_H-M   'P 1'
#
loop_
_entity.id
_entity.type
_entity.pdbx_description
1 polymer ?
#
loop_
_entity_poly.entity_id
_entity_poly.type
_entity_poly.pdbx_seq_one_letter_code
_entity_poly.pdbx_strand_id
1 'polypeptide(L)'
;MSEQVLLIGGGGREHALAWKLSQSPQVSKIFVAPGNAGTASGISKVSNVALDVKDFEMVAKWCMDNAVTFVVVGPEDPLAAGIADHLAKHAAVPVFGPSGQAAQIEADKSFSKHFMVRHNIPTARFETFKDPDQACKYIREADHKALVVKASGLAAGKGVVVAASAEEACQAVKTMMTEKAFGAAGDTVVVEELLEGPEVSILAFSDGKNVCLMPPSQDHKRLLDNDEGPNTGGMGAICPYPGLTQSQLDRIKTDIIEKTVHGMAQEGARYIGVLYAGLMLTTDGPKVLEYNCRFGDPETQSVLSLLRSDLMSTLKACVSGNLPQAPPTFDVDKSAAGVVLVSGGYPGAYKKGLEISGISSVQELEGLQVFHAGTNVTEGGTVVTSGGRVLGVVAVESSLAKAIERATAAAAKIQFEGSFYRSDIGKKTCTSTPRLGQQCPDSAGERDPPGGLRYADAGVDISEGDLLVQAIKPLAKATRRAGCDADLGGFGGLFDLRAAGHPTCRLACKTSGVGHKIKFAARRGHHYNLGLGLVAQCANALLASAAEPLFFLDYFATGKLEVHVAEEVVRGMADGCLEAGCALIGGETAEMPGMYGAKDYDLAGMAVGAFPSSLSLDASVASTARCPLAAGDAVLAVTSSGLQHDDFELLEGVLTAGRVGLDRLQGLNGGSSLAEEVLSPPTIFVKSVLPLLRSGLVKQFHPVSGSIAECLALLGSPGLGVKVDAKAWAVGPVFGWMAEIAGLTAGQMFSACSCGLAAILVVDRQHASSILKRLSKILTDRVEVIGQIVTAAGDGDRVVIDNAEEALDACKLKARQEASFNFDILPRVSLERPITPATSMDLSHILLSASRRGASVGGAGTLATFDIGALGLSEPVLVSGTDGVGTKLKIAQGLCENSTVGIDLVAMCVNDLLATGADPLYFTSYLAASSQDLACLPDVVRGVAAGCLQAGCAFVEQQVSGLPSLYSKDVYDLGGFAVGVVEKSCILPKLSKIRPGDVLIGLPSSGIHSNGYSLVRRVVEVNNLRFDMPSPFNPNVTLGHDLLTPTEIYVKTVLPTLQSGKVKGFAHITGGGLVENIPRVLPPGVDVELDASTWRMNPVFGWLQHLGNISNFEMSRTFNCGLGAVIVVDPQDEPQVLRLLSEAGARATTVGRVVAGKGSKSNVIVSKLGEALASCWSRPPLPQRKKRVGVLISGSGTNLQALIDHTQDKAGMSAAEIALVISNVPKVMGLARAEKAGIKTQVISHKKFKSRAEFDAAVHACLVEHDI
;
A
#
# COMPACT_ATOMS: atom_id res chain seq x y z
N MET A 1 -27.57 26.58 -23.08
CA MET A 1 -27.19 27.30 -24.32
C MET A 1 -25.84 26.76 -24.77
N SER A 2 -25.58 26.73 -26.08
CA SER A 2 -24.29 26.27 -26.61
C SER A 2 -23.26 27.39 -26.49
N GLU A 3 -22.03 27.04 -26.12
CA GLU A 3 -20.93 27.97 -25.83
C GLU A 3 -20.34 28.56 -27.12
N GLN A 4 -19.95 29.83 -27.06
CA GLN A 4 -19.07 30.50 -28.04
C GLN A 4 -17.73 30.79 -27.37
N VAL A 5 -16.68 30.11 -27.83
CA VAL A 5 -15.37 30.11 -27.15
C VAL A 5 -14.38 31.02 -27.87
N LEU A 6 -13.68 31.89 -27.15
CA LEU A 6 -12.47 32.57 -27.63
C LEU A 6 -11.24 31.82 -27.11
N LEU A 7 -10.41 31.32 -28.02
CA LEU A 7 -9.13 30.68 -27.73
C LEU A 7 -7.98 31.62 -28.11
N ILE A 8 -7.19 32.02 -27.12
CA ILE A 8 -6.06 32.94 -27.30
C ILE A 8 -4.79 32.14 -27.56
N GLY A 9 -4.10 32.46 -28.65
CA GLY A 9 -2.83 31.87 -29.10
C GLY A 9 -2.88 31.38 -30.56
N GLY A 10 -1.79 30.76 -31.01
CA GLY A 10 -1.62 30.37 -32.42
C GLY A 10 -0.58 29.26 -32.66
N GLY A 11 -0.10 28.60 -31.61
CA GLY A 11 0.82 27.48 -31.68
C GLY A 11 0.13 26.13 -31.88
N GLY A 12 0.91 25.05 -31.80
CA GLY A 12 0.42 23.69 -31.94
C GLY A 12 -0.50 23.27 -30.80
N ARG A 13 -0.22 23.75 -29.58
CA ARG A 13 -1.12 23.66 -28.43
C ARG A 13 -2.51 24.24 -28.72
N GLU A 14 -2.61 25.44 -29.27
CA GLU A 14 -3.92 26.04 -29.56
C GLU A 14 -4.66 25.30 -30.67
N HIS A 15 -3.94 24.77 -31.66
CA HIS A 15 -4.56 23.87 -32.63
C HIS A 15 -5.13 22.61 -31.93
N ALA A 16 -4.36 21.94 -31.06
CA ALA A 16 -4.85 20.77 -30.33
C ALA A 16 -6.07 21.06 -29.45
N LEU A 17 -6.08 22.22 -28.78
CA LEU A 17 -7.23 22.69 -28.00
C LEU A 17 -8.46 22.96 -28.88
N ALA A 18 -8.30 23.68 -29.99
CA ALA A 18 -9.40 23.95 -30.93
C ALA A 18 -9.97 22.65 -31.53
N TRP A 19 -9.08 21.72 -31.92
CA TRP A 19 -9.45 20.39 -32.41
C TRP A 19 -10.29 19.64 -31.39
N LYS A 20 -9.85 19.59 -30.12
CA LYS A 20 -10.58 18.85 -29.10
C LYS A 20 -11.88 19.52 -28.65
N LEU A 21 -11.90 20.85 -28.56
CA LEU A 21 -13.11 21.61 -28.20
C LEU A 21 -14.20 21.52 -29.28
N SER A 22 -13.83 21.45 -30.57
CA SER A 22 -14.80 21.35 -31.66
C SER A 22 -15.68 20.08 -31.59
N GLN A 23 -15.14 19.00 -31.02
CA GLN A 23 -15.81 17.72 -30.82
C GLN A 23 -16.89 17.80 -29.73
N SER A 24 -16.87 18.83 -28.88
CA SER A 24 -17.86 18.99 -27.81
C SER A 24 -19.24 19.32 -28.38
N PRO A 25 -20.32 18.64 -27.93
CA PRO A 25 -21.68 19.02 -28.27
C PRO A 25 -22.10 20.33 -27.59
N GLN A 26 -21.38 20.78 -26.55
CA GLN A 26 -21.68 22.04 -25.86
C GLN A 26 -21.17 23.25 -26.63
N VAL A 27 -20.20 23.09 -27.53
CA VAL A 27 -19.57 24.20 -28.26
C VAL A 27 -20.23 24.41 -29.61
N SER A 28 -20.66 25.65 -29.88
CA SER A 28 -21.27 26.07 -31.15
C SER A 28 -20.23 26.69 -32.09
N LYS A 29 -19.31 27.50 -31.56
CA LYS A 29 -18.28 28.20 -32.33
C LYS A 29 -17.03 28.46 -31.50
N ILE A 30 -15.87 28.43 -32.15
CA ILE A 30 -14.55 28.70 -31.58
C ILE A 30 -13.85 29.76 -32.43
N PHE A 31 -13.53 30.89 -31.81
CA PHE A 31 -12.71 31.94 -32.39
C PHE A 31 -11.27 31.78 -31.90
N VAL A 32 -10.28 31.79 -32.80
CA VAL A 32 -8.87 31.65 -32.43
C VAL A 32 -8.10 32.93 -32.78
N ALA A 33 -7.37 33.50 -31.82
CA ALA A 33 -6.69 34.79 -31.97
C ALA A 33 -5.19 34.68 -31.60
N PRO A 34 -4.24 34.83 -32.54
CA PRO A 34 -4.44 35.00 -33.99
C PRO A 34 -4.70 33.69 -34.76
N GLY A 35 -4.47 32.53 -34.13
CA GLY A 35 -4.54 31.22 -34.80
C GLY A 35 -3.39 30.95 -35.77
N ASN A 36 -3.51 29.86 -36.52
CA ASN A 36 -2.58 29.43 -37.58
C ASN A 36 -3.33 28.81 -38.77
N ALA A 37 -2.61 28.28 -39.75
CA ALA A 37 -3.23 27.70 -40.95
C ALA A 37 -4.21 26.56 -40.64
N GLY A 38 -3.91 25.72 -39.65
CA GLY A 38 -4.75 24.58 -39.30
C GLY A 38 -6.03 24.97 -38.53
N THR A 39 -6.00 26.08 -37.79
CA THR A 39 -7.22 26.62 -37.17
C THR A 39 -8.02 27.52 -38.11
N ALA A 40 -7.41 28.01 -39.21
CA ALA A 40 -8.11 28.75 -40.26
C ALA A 40 -8.95 27.82 -41.16
N SER A 41 -8.45 26.63 -41.43
CA SER A 41 -9.09 25.65 -42.32
C SER A 41 -8.84 24.23 -41.82
N GLY A 42 -9.90 23.41 -41.70
CA GLY A 42 -9.78 21.98 -41.41
C GLY A 42 -10.47 21.47 -40.15
N ILE A 43 -11.03 22.35 -39.31
CA ILE A 43 -11.78 21.96 -38.10
C ILE A 43 -13.18 22.58 -38.14
N SER A 44 -14.21 21.77 -37.90
CA SER A 44 -15.59 22.25 -37.82
C SER A 44 -15.74 23.23 -36.66
N LYS A 45 -16.58 24.27 -36.83
CA LYS A 45 -16.87 25.31 -35.81
C LYS A 45 -15.72 26.28 -35.48
N VAL A 46 -14.54 26.15 -36.09
CA VAL A 46 -13.37 27.00 -35.79
C VAL A 46 -13.16 28.08 -36.85
N SER A 47 -12.79 29.28 -36.44
CA SER A 47 -12.34 30.36 -37.33
C SER A 47 -11.31 31.26 -36.67
N ASN A 48 -10.28 31.66 -37.41
CA ASN A 48 -9.30 32.64 -36.92
C ASN A 48 -9.88 34.06 -36.96
N VAL A 49 -9.44 34.91 -36.03
CA VAL A 49 -9.82 36.33 -35.97
C VAL A 49 -8.59 37.22 -35.84
N ALA A 50 -8.62 38.37 -36.51
CA ALA A 50 -7.59 39.40 -36.37
C ALA A 50 -7.87 40.21 -35.10
N LEU A 51 -7.20 39.85 -34.00
CA LEU A 51 -7.33 40.50 -32.71
C LEU A 51 -5.93 40.60 -32.07
N ASP A 52 -5.53 41.82 -31.69
CA ASP A 52 -4.31 42.02 -30.91
C ASP A 52 -4.56 41.63 -29.45
N VAL A 53 -4.02 40.47 -29.07
CA VAL A 53 -4.20 39.88 -27.73
C VAL A 53 -3.37 40.59 -26.65
N LYS A 54 -2.56 41.58 -27.00
CA LYS A 54 -1.84 42.43 -26.05
C LYS A 54 -2.66 43.64 -25.60
N ASP A 55 -3.71 44.00 -26.34
CA ASP A 55 -4.64 45.08 -25.97
C ASP A 55 -5.87 44.49 -25.28
N PHE A 56 -5.82 44.39 -23.94
CA PHE A 56 -6.87 43.74 -23.17
C PHE A 56 -8.22 44.46 -23.23
N GLU A 57 -8.21 45.78 -23.40
CA GLU A 57 -9.43 46.57 -23.58
C GLU A 57 -10.10 46.22 -24.91
N MET A 58 -9.31 46.09 -25.98
CA MET A 58 -9.81 45.64 -27.26
C MET A 58 -10.34 44.20 -27.20
N VAL A 59 -9.66 43.28 -26.50
CA VAL A 59 -10.13 41.90 -26.32
C VAL A 59 -11.45 41.87 -25.53
N ALA A 60 -11.56 42.62 -24.44
CA ALA A 60 -12.78 42.70 -23.62
C ALA A 60 -13.97 43.23 -24.44
N LYS A 61 -13.75 44.33 -25.17
CA LYS A 61 -14.74 44.90 -26.09
C LYS A 61 -15.18 43.89 -27.15
N TRP A 62 -14.22 43.21 -27.77
CA TRP A 62 -14.51 42.23 -28.82
C TRP A 62 -15.33 41.05 -28.30
N CYS A 63 -15.04 40.54 -27.10
CA CYS A 63 -15.81 39.48 -26.45
C CYS A 63 -17.29 39.87 -26.27
N MET A 64 -17.55 41.12 -25.83
CA MET A 64 -18.91 41.64 -25.67
C MET A 64 -19.61 41.81 -27.02
N ASP A 65 -18.95 42.43 -27.99
CA ASP A 65 -19.50 42.71 -29.33
C ASP A 65 -19.84 41.41 -30.10
N ASN A 66 -19.16 40.30 -29.80
CA ASN A 66 -19.34 39.00 -30.47
C ASN A 66 -20.04 37.93 -29.61
N ALA A 67 -20.59 38.30 -28.44
CA ALA A 67 -21.29 37.40 -27.53
C ALA A 67 -20.51 36.12 -27.16
N VAL A 68 -19.21 36.28 -26.87
CA VAL A 68 -18.35 35.21 -26.36
C VAL A 68 -18.81 34.80 -24.97
N THR A 69 -19.00 33.50 -24.73
CA THR A 69 -19.50 32.97 -23.45
C THR A 69 -18.41 32.27 -22.63
N PHE A 70 -17.25 31.98 -23.21
CA PHE A 70 -16.14 31.35 -22.51
C PHE A 70 -14.79 31.70 -23.17
N VAL A 71 -13.74 31.94 -22.38
CA VAL A 71 -12.40 32.24 -22.89
C VAL A 71 -11.40 31.19 -22.40
N VAL A 72 -10.52 30.72 -23.28
CA VAL A 72 -9.39 29.83 -22.96
C VAL A 72 -8.10 30.54 -23.34
N VAL A 73 -7.19 30.69 -22.38
CA VAL A 73 -5.91 31.37 -22.61
C VAL A 73 -4.80 30.33 -22.77
N GLY A 74 -4.23 30.27 -23.97
CA GLY A 74 -3.14 29.36 -24.29
C GLY A 74 -1.76 29.85 -23.85
N PRO A 75 -1.28 31.04 -24.28
CA PRO A 75 0.07 31.54 -24.01
C PRO A 75 0.23 32.15 -22.61
N GLU A 76 1.48 32.14 -22.16
CA GLU A 76 1.96 32.63 -20.87
C GLU A 76 1.97 34.15 -20.76
N ASP A 77 2.36 34.86 -21.84
CA ASP A 77 2.54 36.32 -21.76
C ASP A 77 1.23 37.03 -21.36
N PRO A 78 0.05 36.72 -21.94
CA PRO A 78 -1.21 37.31 -21.51
C PRO A 78 -1.64 36.88 -20.10
N LEU A 79 -1.33 35.64 -19.69
CA LEU A 79 -1.62 35.16 -18.33
C LEU A 79 -0.82 35.94 -17.30
N ALA A 80 0.50 36.06 -17.50
CA ALA A 80 1.39 36.81 -16.63
C ALA A 80 1.02 38.31 -16.56
N ALA A 81 0.55 38.88 -17.67
CA ALA A 81 0.07 40.26 -17.71
C ALA A 81 -1.35 40.47 -17.12
N GLY A 82 -2.06 39.40 -16.73
CA GLY A 82 -3.34 39.49 -16.01
C GLY A 82 -4.58 39.56 -16.91
N ILE A 83 -4.54 38.98 -18.12
CA ILE A 83 -5.70 38.99 -19.02
C ILE A 83 -6.95 38.34 -18.40
N ALA A 84 -6.77 37.29 -17.59
CA ALA A 84 -7.88 36.58 -16.96
C ALA A 84 -8.64 37.49 -15.99
N ASP A 85 -7.91 38.24 -15.16
CA ASP A 85 -8.48 39.20 -14.21
C ASP A 85 -9.18 40.34 -14.95
N HIS A 86 -8.57 40.83 -16.02
CA HIS A 86 -9.11 41.93 -16.83
C HIS A 86 -10.45 41.53 -17.49
N LEU A 87 -10.50 40.37 -18.16
CA LEU A 87 -11.71 39.91 -18.85
C LEU A 87 -12.82 39.54 -17.87
N ALA A 88 -12.49 38.91 -16.74
CA ALA A 88 -13.46 38.61 -15.69
C ALA A 88 -14.11 39.90 -15.15
N LYS A 89 -13.34 40.98 -15.00
CA LYS A 89 -13.82 42.27 -14.47
C LYS A 89 -14.58 43.11 -15.49
N HIS A 90 -14.08 43.21 -16.73
CA HIS A 90 -14.56 44.19 -17.71
C HIS A 90 -15.52 43.59 -18.76
N ALA A 91 -15.41 42.30 -19.08
CA ALA A 91 -16.29 41.61 -20.02
C ALA A 91 -17.27 40.64 -19.34
N ALA A 92 -17.11 40.36 -18.03
CA ALA A 92 -17.92 39.44 -17.24
C ALA A 92 -18.04 38.03 -17.86
N VAL A 93 -16.99 37.59 -18.57
CA VAL A 93 -16.93 36.28 -19.24
C VAL A 93 -16.10 35.29 -18.41
N PRO A 94 -16.54 34.03 -18.23
CA PRO A 94 -15.72 32.98 -17.62
C PRO A 94 -14.42 32.75 -18.39
N VAL A 95 -13.28 32.72 -17.68
CA VAL A 95 -11.95 32.51 -18.26
C VAL A 95 -11.29 31.27 -17.65
N PHE A 96 -10.86 30.34 -18.51
CA PHE A 96 -9.97 29.25 -18.12
C PHE A 96 -8.52 29.67 -18.31
N GLY A 97 -7.88 30.01 -17.19
CA GLY A 97 -6.49 30.44 -17.09
C GLY A 97 -6.24 31.11 -15.73
N PRO A 98 -5.03 30.98 -15.15
CA PRO A 98 -4.75 31.56 -13.84
C PRO A 98 -4.78 33.09 -13.88
N SER A 99 -5.02 33.72 -12.72
CA SER A 99 -4.86 35.17 -12.55
C SER A 99 -3.40 35.59 -12.78
N GLY A 100 -3.16 36.88 -13.02
CA GLY A 100 -1.80 37.41 -13.16
C GLY A 100 -0.95 37.18 -11.91
N GLN A 101 -1.57 37.19 -10.72
CA GLN A 101 -0.92 36.82 -9.47
C GLN A 101 -0.56 35.34 -9.43
N ALA A 102 -1.46 34.45 -9.85
CA ALA A 102 -1.19 33.01 -9.85
C ALA A 102 -0.17 32.61 -10.93
N ALA A 103 -0.15 33.32 -12.06
CA ALA A 103 0.80 33.11 -13.15
C ALA A 103 2.25 33.50 -12.80
N GLN A 104 2.49 34.19 -11.67
CA GLN A 104 3.84 34.48 -11.17
C GLN A 104 4.67 33.22 -10.92
N ILE A 105 4.02 32.08 -10.65
CA ILE A 105 4.71 30.78 -10.47
C ILE A 105 5.54 30.35 -11.68
N GLU A 106 5.19 30.83 -12.88
CA GLU A 106 6.00 30.71 -14.11
C GLU A 106 6.76 32.01 -14.41
N ALA A 107 6.11 33.18 -14.29
CA ALA A 107 6.66 34.44 -14.78
C ALA A 107 7.93 34.90 -14.03
N ASP A 108 8.10 34.49 -12.78
CA ASP A 108 9.27 34.78 -11.96
C ASP A 108 9.82 33.50 -11.31
N LYS A 109 10.97 33.03 -11.80
CA LYS A 109 11.63 31.82 -11.28
C LYS A 109 12.13 31.99 -9.85
N SER A 110 12.51 33.20 -9.45
CA SER A 110 12.88 33.49 -8.06
C SER A 110 11.66 33.33 -7.16
N PHE A 111 10.52 33.93 -7.53
CA PHE A 111 9.26 33.73 -6.81
C PHE A 111 8.90 32.24 -6.70
N SER A 112 8.95 31.51 -7.80
CA SER A 112 8.63 30.07 -7.88
C SER A 112 9.47 29.23 -6.92
N LYS A 113 10.78 29.48 -6.90
CA LYS A 113 11.72 28.77 -6.03
C LYS A 113 11.51 29.07 -4.54
N HIS A 114 11.32 30.34 -4.19
CA HIS A 114 11.01 30.71 -2.82
C HIS A 114 9.63 30.19 -2.39
N PHE A 115 8.64 30.17 -3.28
CA PHE A 115 7.33 29.58 -3.02
C PHE A 115 7.46 28.09 -2.67
N MET A 116 8.21 27.33 -3.47
CA MET A 116 8.42 25.89 -3.20
C MET A 116 9.06 25.65 -1.84
N VAL A 117 10.07 26.43 -1.45
CA VAL A 117 10.70 26.32 -0.13
C VAL A 117 9.73 26.64 1.00
N ARG A 118 8.96 27.73 0.89
CA ARG A 118 7.98 28.12 1.93
C ARG A 118 6.88 27.09 2.14
N HIS A 119 6.52 26.34 1.10
CA HIS A 119 5.46 25.32 1.14
C HIS A 119 5.98 23.88 1.21
N ASN A 120 7.28 23.67 1.47
CA ASN A 120 7.92 22.36 1.55
C ASN A 120 7.68 21.47 0.30
N ILE A 121 7.79 22.08 -0.87
CA ILE A 121 7.70 21.41 -2.18
C ILE A 121 9.13 21.07 -2.65
N PRO A 122 9.43 19.80 -2.98
CA PRO A 122 10.77 19.38 -3.38
C PRO A 122 11.28 20.11 -4.64
N THR A 123 12.44 20.77 -4.54
CA THR A 123 13.13 21.42 -5.67
C THR A 123 14.65 21.40 -5.48
N ALA A 124 15.41 21.77 -6.51
CA ALA A 124 16.87 21.91 -6.42
C ALA A 124 17.27 22.95 -5.38
N ARG A 125 18.37 22.71 -4.65
CA ARG A 125 19.00 23.76 -3.82
C ARG A 125 19.33 24.94 -4.71
N PHE A 126 19.07 26.16 -4.23
CA PHE A 126 19.27 27.36 -5.03
C PHE A 126 19.57 28.58 -4.16
N GLU A 127 20.09 29.61 -4.80
CA GLU A 127 20.17 30.97 -4.27
C GLU A 127 19.95 31.99 -5.40
N THR A 128 19.55 33.21 -5.05
CA THR A 128 19.25 34.27 -6.04
C THR A 128 20.17 35.47 -5.90
N PHE A 129 20.59 36.04 -7.02
CA PHE A 129 21.62 37.08 -7.04
C PHE A 129 21.25 38.24 -7.96
N LYS A 130 21.53 39.46 -7.47
CA LYS A 130 21.51 40.72 -8.24
C LYS A 130 22.91 41.26 -8.53
N ASP A 131 23.93 40.63 -7.96
CA ASP A 131 25.34 40.96 -8.14
C ASP A 131 26.05 39.75 -8.80
N PRO A 132 26.68 39.93 -9.99
CA PRO A 132 27.32 38.83 -10.71
C PRO A 132 28.56 38.29 -9.99
N ASP A 133 29.29 39.10 -9.23
CA ASP A 133 30.48 38.66 -8.50
C ASP A 133 30.09 37.79 -7.29
N GLN A 134 28.99 38.14 -6.61
CA GLN A 134 28.44 37.31 -5.54
C GLN A 134 27.91 35.97 -6.06
N ALA A 135 27.23 35.97 -7.21
CA ALA A 135 26.79 34.74 -7.86
C ALA A 135 27.98 33.83 -8.23
N CYS A 136 29.03 34.41 -8.84
CA CYS A 136 30.25 33.66 -9.16
C CYS A 136 30.98 33.14 -7.92
N LYS A 137 30.93 33.87 -6.80
CA LYS A 137 31.47 33.41 -5.52
C LYS A 137 30.70 32.20 -4.99
N TYR A 138 29.37 32.28 -4.97
CA TYR A 138 28.51 31.17 -4.56
C TYR A 138 28.76 29.91 -5.39
N ILE A 139 28.84 30.03 -6.71
CA ILE A 139 29.13 28.91 -7.62
C ILE A 139 30.41 28.17 -7.26
N ARG A 140 31.45 28.90 -6.82
CA ARG A 140 32.77 28.32 -6.48
C ARG A 140 32.86 27.76 -5.07
N GLU A 141 32.08 28.32 -4.14
CA GLU A 141 32.17 27.99 -2.71
C GLU A 141 31.08 27.01 -2.24
N ALA A 142 30.02 26.80 -3.03
CA ALA A 142 28.94 25.88 -2.69
C ALA A 142 29.46 24.44 -2.44
N ASP A 143 28.87 23.76 -1.46
CA ASP A 143 29.13 22.34 -1.13
C ASP A 143 28.48 21.36 -2.12
N HIS A 144 27.93 21.87 -3.22
CA HIS A 144 27.21 21.13 -4.24
C HIS A 144 27.45 21.70 -5.63
N LYS A 145 27.06 20.96 -6.66
CA LYS A 145 27.23 21.34 -8.07
C LYS A 145 26.28 22.48 -8.47
N ALA A 146 26.57 23.71 -8.06
CA ALA A 146 25.83 24.93 -8.43
C ALA A 146 26.10 25.34 -9.89
N LEU A 147 25.67 24.51 -10.84
CA LEU A 147 26.03 24.59 -12.27
C LEU A 147 24.86 24.98 -13.18
N VAL A 148 23.67 25.22 -12.64
CA VAL A 148 22.50 25.62 -13.42
C VAL A 148 22.21 27.10 -13.17
N VAL A 149 22.28 27.92 -14.20
CA VAL A 149 22.04 29.37 -14.13
C VAL A 149 20.79 29.72 -14.91
N LYS A 150 19.82 30.36 -14.26
CA LYS A 150 18.54 30.76 -14.88
C LYS A 150 18.29 32.25 -14.70
N ALA A 151 17.80 32.90 -15.76
CA ALA A 151 17.24 34.25 -15.67
C ALA A 151 15.89 34.22 -14.92
N SER A 152 15.65 35.16 -14.01
CA SER A 152 14.44 35.17 -13.17
C SER A 152 13.17 35.40 -14.00
N GLY A 153 13.20 36.36 -14.94
CA GLY A 153 12.04 36.72 -15.75
C GLY A 153 11.75 35.79 -16.93
N LEU A 154 10.66 36.08 -17.65
CA LEU A 154 10.28 35.40 -18.89
C LEU A 154 11.34 35.63 -19.99
N ALA A 155 12.03 34.56 -20.37
CA ALA A 155 13.11 34.57 -21.36
C ALA A 155 12.81 33.67 -22.57
N ALA A 156 11.53 33.45 -22.88
CA ALA A 156 11.05 32.65 -24.02
C ALA A 156 11.72 31.26 -24.15
N GLY A 157 11.96 30.59 -23.02
CA GLY A 157 12.61 29.27 -22.98
C GLY A 157 14.12 29.26 -23.24
N LYS A 158 14.77 30.42 -23.41
CA LYS A 158 16.21 30.55 -23.72
C LYS A 158 17.08 30.97 -22.52
N GLY A 159 16.46 31.30 -21.39
CA GLY A 159 17.15 31.84 -20.21
C GLY A 159 17.70 30.81 -19.23
N VAL A 160 18.05 29.60 -19.67
CA VAL A 160 18.59 28.52 -18.81
C VAL A 160 19.89 28.01 -19.41
N VAL A 161 20.96 28.04 -18.62
CA VAL A 161 22.27 27.46 -18.96
C VAL A 161 22.60 26.37 -17.96
N VAL A 162 22.89 25.17 -18.47
CA VAL A 162 23.42 24.04 -17.70
C VAL A 162 24.90 23.93 -18.03
N ALA A 163 25.75 24.38 -17.12
CA ALA A 163 27.19 24.46 -17.33
C ALA A 163 27.90 23.14 -17.00
N ALA A 164 28.99 22.84 -17.71
CA ALA A 164 29.86 21.70 -17.42
C ALA A 164 30.87 21.99 -16.30
N SER A 165 31.09 23.26 -15.97
CA SER A 165 32.09 23.70 -14.97
C SER A 165 31.65 24.97 -14.25
N ALA A 166 32.27 25.25 -13.10
CA ALA A 166 32.05 26.47 -12.34
C ALA A 166 32.42 27.72 -13.15
N GLU A 167 33.46 27.64 -13.98
CA GLU A 167 33.90 28.71 -14.87
C GLU A 167 32.85 29.03 -15.94
N GLU A 168 32.27 28.00 -16.56
CA GLU A 168 31.21 28.17 -17.55
C GLU A 168 29.93 28.71 -16.90
N ALA A 169 29.59 28.27 -15.69
CA ALA A 169 28.46 28.82 -14.93
C ALA A 169 28.68 30.31 -14.60
N CYS A 170 29.88 30.68 -14.16
CA CYS A 170 30.25 32.08 -13.92
C CYS A 170 30.19 32.92 -15.20
N GLN A 171 30.57 32.35 -16.35
CA GLN A 171 30.45 33.03 -17.63
C GLN A 171 28.99 33.22 -18.03
N ALA A 172 28.14 32.23 -17.79
CA ALA A 172 26.70 32.34 -18.03
C ALA A 172 26.07 33.47 -17.19
N VAL A 173 26.45 33.60 -15.91
CA VAL A 173 26.04 34.72 -15.05
C VAL A 173 26.43 36.06 -15.67
N LYS A 174 27.69 36.22 -16.12
CA LYS A 174 28.17 37.46 -16.73
C LYS A 174 27.43 37.79 -18.03
N THR A 175 27.19 36.80 -18.89
CA THR A 175 26.44 36.99 -20.13
C THR A 175 24.98 37.38 -19.86
N MET A 176 24.35 36.81 -18.82
CA MET A 176 22.97 37.17 -18.46
C MET A 176 22.89 38.58 -17.84
N MET A 177 23.76 38.91 -16.90
CA MET A 177 23.65 40.12 -16.06
C MET A 177 24.44 41.33 -16.60
N THR A 178 25.66 41.10 -17.08
CA THR A 178 26.57 42.17 -17.54
C THR A 178 26.33 42.51 -19.01
N GLU A 179 26.22 41.48 -19.86
CA GLU A 179 25.99 41.66 -21.30
C GLU A 179 24.50 41.85 -21.66
N LYS A 180 23.61 41.75 -20.66
CA LYS A 180 22.15 41.93 -20.77
C LYS A 180 21.51 41.12 -21.91
N ALA A 181 21.97 39.89 -22.11
CA ALA A 181 21.51 39.01 -23.20
C ALA A 181 19.98 38.79 -23.21
N PHE A 182 19.30 38.97 -22.07
CA PHE A 182 17.84 38.81 -21.93
C PHE A 182 17.13 40.09 -21.45
N GLY A 183 17.76 41.26 -21.57
CA GLY A 183 17.21 42.53 -21.07
C GLY A 183 16.96 42.49 -19.56
N ALA A 184 15.87 43.12 -19.10
CA ALA A 184 15.53 43.20 -17.67
C ALA A 184 15.24 41.84 -17.01
N ALA A 185 14.92 40.78 -17.79
CA ALA A 185 14.72 39.44 -17.26
C ALA A 185 15.99 38.84 -16.63
N GLY A 186 17.18 39.36 -17.01
CA GLY A 186 18.49 38.97 -16.49
C GLY A 186 19.00 39.83 -15.32
N ASP A 187 18.23 40.81 -14.83
CA ASP A 187 18.65 41.65 -13.68
C ASP A 187 18.78 40.85 -12.37
N THR A 188 18.13 39.69 -12.30
CA THR A 188 18.26 38.71 -11.23
C THR A 188 18.49 37.33 -11.85
N VAL A 189 19.46 36.60 -11.32
CA VAL A 189 19.73 35.21 -11.70
C VAL A 189 19.47 34.27 -10.53
N VAL A 190 18.95 33.09 -10.86
CA VAL A 190 18.82 31.97 -9.94
C VAL A 190 19.94 31.00 -10.26
N VAL A 191 20.78 30.68 -9.28
CA VAL A 191 21.81 29.64 -9.40
C VAL A 191 21.32 28.42 -8.63
N GLU A 192 21.28 27.28 -9.30
CA GLU A 192 20.72 26.04 -8.76
C GLU A 192 21.72 24.88 -8.84
N GLU A 193 21.51 23.93 -7.93
CA GLU A 193 22.10 22.60 -8.00
C GLU A 193 21.75 21.91 -9.32
N LEU A 194 22.76 21.27 -9.93
CA LEU A 194 22.58 20.36 -11.05
C LEU A 194 21.89 19.08 -10.57
N LEU A 195 20.61 18.93 -10.94
CA LEU A 195 19.88 17.69 -10.72
C LEU A 195 20.17 16.70 -11.86
N GLU A 196 20.41 15.45 -11.49
CA GLU A 196 20.67 14.35 -12.42
C GLU A 196 19.51 13.35 -12.36
N GLY A 197 19.03 12.92 -13.54
CA GLY A 197 17.92 11.97 -13.66
C GLY A 197 17.17 12.10 -15.00
N PRO A 198 16.14 11.26 -15.22
CA PRO A 198 15.18 11.47 -16.29
C PRO A 198 14.29 12.69 -16.05
N GLU A 199 14.12 13.54 -17.07
CA GLU A 199 13.14 14.63 -17.07
C GLU A 199 11.76 14.10 -17.47
N VAL A 200 10.74 14.51 -16.70
CA VAL A 200 9.33 14.15 -16.92
C VAL A 200 8.42 15.35 -16.66
N SER A 201 7.32 15.42 -17.39
CA SER A 201 6.38 16.53 -17.36
C SER A 201 5.00 16.06 -16.90
N ILE A 202 4.47 16.70 -15.86
CA ILE A 202 3.17 16.39 -15.26
C ILE A 202 2.27 17.61 -15.41
N LEU A 203 1.12 17.42 -16.06
CA LEU A 203 0.10 18.45 -16.20
C LEU A 203 -1.09 18.10 -15.30
N ALA A 204 -1.72 19.10 -14.69
CA ALA A 204 -2.90 18.90 -13.85
C ALA A 204 -3.95 19.97 -14.10
N PHE A 205 -5.21 19.58 -14.27
CA PHE A 205 -6.33 20.51 -14.19
C PHE A 205 -6.54 20.92 -12.74
N SER A 206 -6.83 22.20 -12.49
CA SER A 206 -7.16 22.72 -11.17
C SER A 206 -8.34 23.69 -11.20
N ASP A 207 -9.20 23.58 -10.19
CA ASP A 207 -10.31 24.50 -9.91
C ASP A 207 -10.00 25.48 -8.74
N GLY A 208 -8.74 25.53 -8.32
CA GLY A 208 -8.27 26.30 -7.16
C GLY A 208 -8.38 25.58 -5.82
N LYS A 209 -8.98 24.39 -5.75
CA LYS A 209 -9.06 23.54 -4.54
C LYS A 209 -8.74 22.07 -4.81
N ASN A 210 -9.27 21.53 -5.90
CA ASN A 210 -9.13 20.17 -6.35
C ASN A 210 -8.21 20.12 -7.57
N VAL A 211 -7.57 18.97 -7.77
CA VAL A 211 -6.69 18.72 -8.91
C VAL A 211 -6.98 17.38 -9.57
N CYS A 212 -6.79 17.30 -10.88
CA CYS A 212 -6.81 16.04 -11.64
C CYS A 212 -5.59 15.97 -12.54
N LEU A 213 -4.72 14.99 -12.30
CA LEU A 213 -3.52 14.76 -13.11
C LEU A 213 -3.90 14.28 -14.53
N MET A 214 -3.12 14.72 -15.50
CA MET A 214 -3.07 14.15 -16.84
C MET A 214 -2.01 13.03 -16.87
N PRO A 215 -2.05 12.11 -17.85
CA PRO A 215 -1.02 11.09 -18.00
C PRO A 215 0.38 11.73 -18.10
N PRO A 216 1.41 11.15 -17.47
CA PRO A 216 2.75 11.72 -17.47
C PRO A 216 3.30 11.82 -18.89
N SER A 217 4.03 12.85 -19.22
CA SER A 217 4.60 13.05 -20.55
C SER A 217 6.09 13.33 -20.47
N GLN A 218 6.81 13.18 -21.58
CA GLN A 218 8.21 13.57 -21.66
C GLN A 218 8.42 14.39 -22.92
N ASP A 219 8.93 15.61 -22.74
CA ASP A 219 9.35 16.51 -23.81
C ASP A 219 10.83 16.30 -24.15
N HIS A 220 11.14 16.39 -25.43
CA HIS A 220 12.49 16.25 -25.97
C HIS A 220 13.00 17.60 -26.45
N LYS A 221 13.67 18.35 -25.57
CA LYS A 221 14.02 19.76 -25.79
C LYS A 221 15.21 20.01 -26.73
N ARG A 222 16.14 19.07 -26.87
CA ARG A 222 17.39 19.24 -27.64
C ARG A 222 17.14 19.12 -29.14
N LEU A 223 17.80 19.97 -29.93
CA LEU A 223 17.54 20.12 -31.37
C LEU A 223 17.86 18.87 -32.19
N LEU A 224 18.98 18.18 -31.90
CA LEU A 224 19.50 17.08 -32.71
C LEU A 224 19.23 15.72 -32.04
N ASP A 225 19.32 14.66 -32.84
CA ASP A 225 19.25 13.28 -32.35
C ASP A 225 20.30 13.06 -31.25
N ASN A 226 20.04 12.08 -30.38
CA ASN A 226 20.83 11.77 -29.19
C ASN A 226 20.87 12.86 -28.12
N ASP A 227 19.90 13.79 -28.14
CA ASP A 227 19.82 14.94 -27.24
C ASP A 227 21.00 15.92 -27.36
N GLU A 228 21.51 16.07 -28.59
CA GLU A 228 22.58 17.00 -28.92
C GLU A 228 22.06 18.36 -29.40
N GLY A 229 22.96 19.34 -29.49
CA GLY A 229 22.64 20.68 -29.98
C GLY A 229 22.00 21.60 -28.93
N PRO A 230 21.58 22.82 -29.34
CA PRO A 230 21.02 23.81 -28.42
C PRO A 230 19.67 23.37 -27.86
N ASN A 231 19.33 23.88 -26.67
CA ASN A 231 17.98 23.76 -26.14
C ASN A 231 16.98 24.51 -27.03
N THR A 232 15.83 23.90 -27.25
CA THR A 232 14.74 24.42 -28.07
C THR A 232 13.45 24.47 -27.25
N GLY A 233 12.35 24.89 -27.88
CA GLY A 233 11.02 24.78 -27.29
C GLY A 233 10.40 23.39 -27.40
N GLY A 234 11.18 22.32 -27.61
CA GLY A 234 10.68 20.95 -27.77
C GLY A 234 10.65 20.49 -29.23
N MET A 235 11.26 19.32 -29.49
CA MET A 235 11.32 18.63 -30.78
C MET A 235 10.31 17.49 -30.90
N GLY A 236 9.57 17.21 -29.83
CA GLY A 236 8.58 16.15 -29.78
C GLY A 236 8.27 15.73 -28.35
N ALA A 237 7.14 15.05 -28.16
CA ALA A 237 6.73 14.59 -26.84
C ALA A 237 6.04 13.23 -26.90
N ILE A 238 6.29 12.40 -25.90
CA ILE A 238 5.63 11.10 -25.72
C ILE A 238 4.66 11.13 -24.54
N CYS A 239 3.62 10.30 -24.61
CA CYS A 239 2.62 10.16 -23.55
C CYS A 239 1.94 8.76 -23.61
N PRO A 240 1.85 8.00 -22.50
CA PRO A 240 2.45 8.30 -21.20
C PRO A 240 3.97 8.08 -21.19
N TYR A 241 4.69 8.79 -20.31
CA TYR A 241 6.08 8.48 -19.97
C TYR A 241 6.14 7.18 -19.15
N PRO A 242 6.88 6.15 -19.61
CA PRO A 242 6.81 4.82 -19.01
C PRO A 242 7.58 4.67 -17.70
N GLY A 243 8.48 5.60 -17.37
CA GLY A 243 9.43 5.48 -16.25
C GLY A 243 8.95 5.98 -14.89
N LEU A 244 7.65 6.24 -14.72
CA LEU A 244 7.05 6.68 -13.45
C LEU A 244 6.09 5.62 -12.93
N THR A 245 6.26 5.13 -11.69
CA THR A 245 5.32 4.22 -11.02
C THR A 245 4.04 4.94 -10.56
N GLN A 246 2.97 4.19 -10.26
CA GLN A 246 1.72 4.78 -9.74
C GLN A 246 1.95 5.47 -8.39
N SER A 247 2.68 4.85 -7.46
CA SER A 247 3.12 5.49 -6.22
C SER A 247 3.91 6.79 -6.43
N GLN A 248 4.81 6.82 -7.43
CA GLN A 248 5.52 8.05 -7.76
C GLN A 248 4.56 9.13 -8.29
N LEU A 249 3.56 8.76 -9.09
CA LEU A 249 2.51 9.68 -9.54
C LEU A 249 1.66 10.19 -8.38
N ASP A 250 1.31 9.34 -7.41
CA ASP A 250 0.55 9.73 -6.22
C ASP A 250 1.35 10.65 -5.31
N ARG A 251 2.66 10.38 -5.12
CA ARG A 251 3.57 11.30 -4.44
C ARG A 251 3.69 12.63 -5.17
N ILE A 252 3.84 12.63 -6.50
CA ILE A 252 3.84 13.87 -7.28
C ILE A 252 2.51 14.63 -7.10
N LYS A 253 1.38 13.91 -7.09
CA LYS A 253 0.07 14.52 -6.85
C LYS A 253 0.04 15.22 -5.49
N THR A 254 0.38 14.52 -4.41
CA THR A 254 0.22 15.03 -3.05
C THR A 254 1.35 16.00 -2.65
N ASP A 255 2.60 15.64 -2.87
CA ASP A 255 3.76 16.41 -2.42
C ASP A 255 4.14 17.59 -3.33
N ILE A 256 3.66 17.61 -4.56
CA ILE A 256 3.99 18.67 -5.51
C ILE A 256 2.72 19.39 -5.96
N ILE A 257 1.81 18.72 -6.64
CA ILE A 257 0.69 19.38 -7.32
C ILE A 257 -0.34 19.95 -6.33
N GLU A 258 -0.82 19.12 -5.39
CA GLU A 258 -1.80 19.53 -4.37
C GLU A 258 -1.22 20.59 -3.44
N LYS A 259 0.01 20.38 -2.92
CA LYS A 259 0.72 21.39 -2.12
C LYS A 259 0.88 22.71 -2.86
N THR A 260 1.18 22.70 -4.16
CA THR A 260 1.27 23.93 -4.96
C THR A 260 -0.07 24.65 -5.02
N VAL A 261 -1.14 23.95 -5.41
CA VAL A 261 -2.48 24.56 -5.55
C VAL A 261 -3.02 25.06 -4.20
N HIS A 262 -2.84 24.28 -3.13
CA HIS A 262 -3.26 24.67 -1.78
C HIS A 262 -2.43 25.82 -1.24
N GLY A 263 -1.11 25.79 -1.42
CA GLY A 263 -0.22 26.88 -1.01
C GLY A 263 -0.54 28.20 -1.72
N MET A 264 -0.82 28.14 -3.03
CA MET A 264 -1.27 29.31 -3.81
C MET A 264 -2.61 29.84 -3.29
N ALA A 265 -3.56 28.96 -2.96
CA ALA A 265 -4.84 29.35 -2.36
C ALA A 265 -4.66 29.99 -0.97
N GLN A 266 -3.72 29.51 -0.15
CA GLN A 266 -3.38 30.09 1.16
C GLN A 266 -2.77 31.50 1.02
N GLU A 267 -1.97 31.75 -0.01
CA GLU A 267 -1.40 33.06 -0.33
C GLU A 267 -2.40 34.00 -1.05
N GLY A 268 -3.67 33.60 -1.18
CA GLY A 268 -4.73 34.40 -1.80
C GLY A 268 -4.76 34.37 -3.34
N ALA A 269 -3.93 33.55 -3.97
CA ALA A 269 -3.78 33.42 -5.42
C ALA A 269 -4.35 32.08 -5.92
N ARG A 270 -5.67 31.88 -5.82
CA ARG A 270 -6.30 30.61 -6.27
C ARG A 270 -5.92 30.27 -7.71
N TYR A 271 -5.42 29.06 -7.91
CA TYR A 271 -4.92 28.61 -9.21
C TYR A 271 -6.03 27.90 -10.00
N ILE A 272 -6.58 28.55 -11.02
CA ILE A 272 -7.59 27.98 -11.93
C ILE A 272 -6.94 27.78 -13.30
N GLY A 273 -6.93 26.55 -13.83
CA GLY A 273 -6.33 26.28 -15.14
C GLY A 273 -5.55 24.97 -15.17
N VAL A 274 -4.50 24.94 -16.00
CA VAL A 274 -3.55 23.82 -16.03
C VAL A 274 -2.27 24.22 -15.33
N LEU A 275 -1.88 23.46 -14.31
CA LEU A 275 -0.56 23.55 -13.70
C LEU A 275 0.34 22.50 -14.37
N TYR A 276 1.40 22.94 -15.02
CA TYR A 276 2.44 22.08 -15.55
C TYR A 276 3.62 22.10 -14.59
N ALA A 277 4.11 20.94 -14.20
CA ALA A 277 5.35 20.77 -13.46
C ALA A 277 6.35 19.99 -14.32
N GLY A 278 7.48 20.62 -14.64
CA GLY A 278 8.66 19.94 -15.16
C GLY A 278 9.44 19.37 -13.98
N LEU A 279 9.69 18.06 -13.99
CA LEU A 279 10.28 17.33 -12.88
C LEU A 279 11.56 16.63 -13.31
N MET A 280 12.51 16.55 -12.39
CA MET A 280 13.65 15.64 -12.47
C MET A 280 13.41 14.46 -11.53
N LEU A 281 13.52 13.24 -12.05
CA LEU A 281 13.47 12.02 -11.24
C LEU A 281 14.86 11.73 -10.68
N THR A 282 15.15 12.30 -9.51
CA THR A 282 16.44 12.14 -8.82
C THR A 282 16.45 10.89 -7.94
N THR A 283 17.63 10.51 -7.44
CA THR A 283 17.77 9.44 -6.44
C THR A 283 17.00 9.70 -5.14
N ASP A 284 16.77 10.98 -4.81
CA ASP A 284 16.03 11.39 -3.60
C ASP A 284 14.51 11.49 -3.85
N GLY A 285 14.06 11.16 -5.07
CA GLY A 285 12.68 11.31 -5.52
C GLY A 285 12.46 12.46 -6.52
N PRO A 286 11.20 12.72 -6.91
CA PRO A 286 10.86 13.75 -7.88
C PRO A 286 11.11 15.15 -7.31
N LYS A 287 11.87 15.96 -8.03
CA LYS A 287 12.12 17.37 -7.68
C LYS A 287 11.64 18.27 -8.82
N VAL A 288 10.97 19.36 -8.48
CA VAL A 288 10.46 20.34 -9.45
C VAL A 288 11.61 21.15 -10.04
N LEU A 289 11.73 21.13 -11.36
CA LEU A 289 12.66 21.95 -12.14
C LEU A 289 12.08 23.34 -12.42
N GLU A 290 10.82 23.37 -12.86
CA GLU A 290 10.07 24.57 -13.23
C GLU A 290 8.56 24.29 -13.25
N TYR A 291 7.77 25.35 -13.10
CA TYR A 291 6.34 25.34 -13.38
C TYR A 291 6.04 26.10 -14.67
N ASN A 292 5.05 25.65 -15.42
CA ASN A 292 4.38 26.46 -16.44
C ASN A 292 2.92 26.67 -16.02
N CYS A 293 2.43 27.89 -16.22
CA CYS A 293 1.08 28.29 -15.85
C CYS A 293 0.02 27.96 -16.93
N ARG A 294 0.40 27.12 -17.89
CA ARG A 294 -0.35 26.78 -19.09
C ARG A 294 -0.14 25.32 -19.49
N PHE A 295 -0.94 24.89 -20.45
CA PHE A 295 -0.74 23.66 -21.21
C PHE A 295 0.66 23.65 -21.90
N GLY A 296 1.33 22.51 -21.88
CA GLY A 296 2.64 22.31 -22.53
C GLY A 296 2.56 22.36 -24.06
N ASP A 297 3.67 22.65 -24.73
CA ASP A 297 3.77 22.61 -26.19
C ASP A 297 5.17 22.09 -26.51
N PRO A 298 5.33 20.88 -27.07
CA PRO A 298 4.33 20.10 -27.81
C PRO A 298 3.49 19.09 -27.00
N GLU A 299 3.66 18.93 -25.69
CA GLU A 299 3.05 17.85 -24.90
C GLU A 299 1.52 17.78 -25.00
N THR A 300 0.86 18.93 -25.08
CA THR A 300 -0.61 19.01 -25.21
C THR A 300 -1.13 18.26 -26.44
N GLN A 301 -0.36 18.25 -27.53
CA GLN A 301 -0.71 17.57 -28.77
C GLN A 301 -0.79 16.05 -28.54
N SER A 302 0.15 15.49 -27.78
CA SER A 302 0.16 14.07 -27.41
C SER A 302 -0.88 13.75 -26.32
N VAL A 303 -0.97 14.57 -25.27
CA VAL A 303 -1.87 14.34 -24.12
C VAL A 303 -3.35 14.43 -24.53
N LEU A 304 -3.77 15.46 -25.26
CA LEU A 304 -5.17 15.62 -25.65
C LEU A 304 -5.62 14.61 -26.71
N SER A 305 -4.68 14.01 -27.44
CA SER A 305 -4.96 12.91 -28.36
C SER A 305 -5.42 11.64 -27.62
N LEU A 306 -5.13 11.52 -26.32
CA LEU A 306 -5.61 10.44 -25.46
C LEU A 306 -6.88 10.80 -24.66
N LEU A 307 -7.36 12.05 -24.68
CA LEU A 307 -8.52 12.45 -23.88
C LEU A 307 -9.82 11.84 -24.42
N ARG A 308 -10.55 11.08 -23.59
CA ARG A 308 -11.85 10.46 -23.93
C ARG A 308 -13.04 11.31 -23.47
N SER A 309 -12.95 11.96 -22.32
CA SER A 309 -14.03 12.84 -21.82
C SER A 309 -14.19 14.13 -22.63
N ASP A 310 -15.33 14.79 -22.46
CA ASP A 310 -15.61 16.09 -23.07
C ASP A 310 -14.77 17.20 -22.41
N LEU A 311 -13.83 17.78 -23.16
CA LEU A 311 -12.93 18.82 -22.66
C LEU A 311 -13.69 20.04 -22.12
N MET A 312 -14.75 20.48 -22.81
CA MET A 312 -15.52 21.66 -22.42
C MET A 312 -16.14 21.49 -21.02
N SER A 313 -16.65 20.31 -20.70
CA SER A 313 -17.18 19.98 -19.36
C SER A 313 -16.14 20.16 -18.27
N THR A 314 -14.92 19.65 -18.48
CA THR A 314 -13.82 19.78 -17.51
C THR A 314 -13.38 21.24 -17.34
N LEU A 315 -13.27 22.01 -18.43
CA LEU A 315 -12.92 23.44 -18.33
C LEU A 315 -13.97 24.24 -17.53
N LYS A 316 -15.26 24.00 -17.78
CA LYS A 316 -16.36 24.64 -17.02
C LYS A 316 -16.36 24.23 -15.55
N ALA A 317 -16.07 22.96 -15.26
CA ALA A 317 -15.95 22.47 -13.90
C ALA A 317 -14.78 23.14 -13.16
N CYS A 318 -13.65 23.38 -13.84
CA CYS A 318 -12.54 24.14 -13.26
C CYS A 318 -12.93 25.58 -12.91
N VAL A 319 -13.53 26.32 -13.86
CA VAL A 319 -13.91 27.73 -13.64
C VAL A 319 -15.01 27.87 -12.57
N SER A 320 -15.87 26.86 -12.41
CA SER A 320 -16.94 26.86 -11.40
C SER A 320 -16.56 26.29 -10.03
N GLY A 321 -15.32 25.80 -9.84
CA GLY A 321 -14.90 25.21 -8.55
C GLY A 321 -15.45 23.81 -8.29
N ASN A 322 -15.83 23.07 -9.33
CA ASN A 322 -16.52 21.77 -9.25
C ASN A 322 -15.83 20.67 -10.08
N LEU A 323 -14.49 20.69 -10.20
CA LEU A 323 -13.75 19.70 -10.99
C LEU A 323 -14.13 18.23 -10.69
N PRO A 324 -14.40 17.81 -9.42
CA PRO A 324 -14.82 16.45 -9.12
C PRO A 324 -16.12 15.98 -9.81
N GLN A 325 -16.96 16.89 -10.32
CA GLN A 325 -18.19 16.54 -11.06
C GLN A 325 -17.94 16.24 -12.54
N ALA A 326 -16.81 16.66 -13.10
CA ALA A 326 -16.43 16.39 -14.49
C ALA A 326 -14.91 16.11 -14.63
N PRO A 327 -14.39 15.08 -13.92
CA PRO A 327 -12.97 14.74 -14.01
C PRO A 327 -12.62 14.26 -15.43
N PRO A 328 -11.45 14.64 -15.95
CA PRO A 328 -11.03 14.18 -17.27
C PRO A 328 -10.72 12.68 -17.25
N THR A 329 -11.06 11.96 -18.33
CA THR A 329 -10.69 10.56 -18.54
C THR A 329 -9.88 10.39 -19.81
N PHE A 330 -8.85 9.55 -19.75
CA PHE A 330 -7.91 9.32 -20.84
C PHE A 330 -7.93 7.85 -21.29
N ASP A 331 -7.51 7.60 -22.52
CA ASP A 331 -7.38 6.27 -23.11
C ASP A 331 -6.14 5.56 -22.56
N VAL A 332 -6.36 4.66 -21.60
CA VAL A 332 -5.29 3.94 -20.90
C VAL A 332 -4.67 2.80 -21.72
N ASP A 333 -5.33 2.37 -22.80
CA ASP A 333 -4.88 1.26 -23.65
C ASP A 333 -4.01 1.74 -24.82
N LYS A 334 -3.79 3.05 -24.92
CA LYS A 334 -3.07 3.67 -26.04
C LYS A 334 -1.93 4.55 -25.55
N SER A 335 -1.00 4.80 -26.46
CA SER A 335 0.09 5.75 -26.28
C SER A 335 0.13 6.69 -27.47
N ALA A 336 0.54 7.92 -27.22
CA ALA A 336 0.75 8.96 -28.21
C ALA A 336 2.23 9.33 -28.29
N ALA A 337 2.74 9.55 -29.49
CA ALA A 337 4.05 10.12 -29.73
C ALA A 337 3.93 11.22 -30.77
N GLY A 338 4.49 12.39 -30.47
CA GLY A 338 4.49 13.57 -31.33
C GLY A 338 5.90 13.91 -31.78
N VAL A 339 6.12 14.06 -33.08
CA VAL A 339 7.38 14.52 -33.69
C VAL A 339 7.19 15.91 -34.27
N VAL A 340 8.06 16.85 -33.92
CA VAL A 340 7.97 18.25 -34.40
C VAL A 340 8.89 18.44 -35.61
N LEU A 341 8.33 18.94 -36.71
CA LEU A 341 9.07 19.46 -37.85
C LEU A 341 9.38 20.94 -37.64
N VAL A 342 10.65 21.31 -37.84
CA VAL A 342 11.15 22.68 -37.63
C VAL A 342 11.73 23.30 -38.89
N SER A 343 11.76 24.64 -38.92
CA SER A 343 12.37 25.43 -40.00
C SER A 343 13.90 25.39 -39.95
N GLY A 344 14.54 25.37 -41.13
CA GLY A 344 15.99 25.49 -41.25
C GLY A 344 16.50 26.77 -40.57
N GLY A 345 17.39 26.61 -39.59
CA GLY A 345 17.93 27.69 -38.75
C GLY A 345 17.31 27.80 -37.35
N TYR A 346 16.30 27.00 -37.00
CA TYR A 346 15.75 26.90 -35.63
C TYR A 346 16.81 26.38 -34.63
N PRO A 347 16.94 26.93 -33.40
CA PRO A 347 16.12 27.96 -32.74
C PRO A 347 16.55 29.43 -33.01
N GLY A 348 17.46 29.64 -33.96
CA GLY A 348 17.93 30.95 -34.43
C GLY A 348 17.04 31.57 -35.50
N ALA A 349 17.65 32.27 -36.47
CA ALA A 349 16.93 32.90 -37.58
C ALA A 349 16.56 31.88 -38.67
N TYR A 350 15.33 31.96 -39.18
CA TYR A 350 14.79 31.04 -40.18
C TYR A 350 13.94 31.77 -41.23
N LYS A 351 13.84 31.19 -42.43
CA LYS A 351 13.06 31.71 -43.55
C LYS A 351 11.57 31.37 -43.38
N LYS A 352 10.71 32.38 -43.51
CA LYS A 352 9.24 32.23 -43.51
C LYS A 352 8.71 32.21 -44.95
N GLY A 353 7.47 31.76 -45.13
CA GLY A 353 6.78 31.74 -46.42
C GLY A 353 7.15 30.56 -47.31
N LEU A 354 7.75 29.51 -46.76
CA LEU A 354 8.12 28.31 -47.51
C LEU A 354 6.91 27.38 -47.64
N GLU A 355 6.62 26.93 -48.85
CA GLU A 355 5.51 26.02 -49.14
C GLU A 355 5.69 24.66 -48.46
N ILE A 356 4.62 24.15 -47.86
CA ILE A 356 4.61 22.86 -47.17
C ILE A 356 3.79 21.84 -47.96
N SER A 357 4.41 20.71 -48.29
CA SER A 357 3.80 19.60 -49.02
C SER A 357 3.66 18.35 -48.14
N GLY A 358 2.73 17.45 -48.49
CA GLY A 358 2.56 16.14 -47.84
C GLY A 358 1.59 16.07 -46.66
N ILE A 359 1.08 17.21 -46.17
CA ILE A 359 0.16 17.26 -45.00
C ILE A 359 -1.08 16.37 -45.21
N SER A 360 -1.81 16.54 -46.33
CA SER A 360 -3.04 15.79 -46.60
C SER A 360 -2.79 14.28 -46.65
N SER A 361 -1.66 13.85 -47.23
CA SER A 361 -1.30 12.43 -47.32
C SER A 361 -1.07 11.77 -45.95
N VAL A 362 -0.72 12.56 -44.93
CA VAL A 362 -0.57 12.08 -43.55
C VAL A 362 -1.91 12.11 -42.81
N GLN A 363 -2.71 13.15 -43.01
CA GLN A 363 -4.02 13.30 -42.35
C GLN A 363 -5.06 12.26 -42.79
N GLU A 364 -4.93 11.70 -43.99
CA GLU A 364 -5.78 10.60 -44.48
C GLU A 364 -5.47 9.25 -43.82
N LEU A 365 -4.33 9.12 -43.13
CA LEU A 365 -3.93 7.88 -42.48
C LEU A 365 -4.58 7.76 -41.09
N GLU A 366 -5.25 6.63 -40.85
CA GLU A 366 -5.90 6.36 -39.57
C GLU A 366 -4.91 6.39 -38.39
N GLY A 367 -5.31 7.06 -37.30
CA GLY A 367 -4.52 7.15 -36.06
C GLY A 367 -3.39 8.20 -36.08
N LEU A 368 -3.32 9.04 -37.13
CA LEU A 368 -2.38 10.16 -37.24
C LEU A 368 -3.10 11.51 -37.21
N GLN A 369 -2.50 12.47 -36.53
CA GLN A 369 -2.98 13.85 -36.47
C GLN A 369 -1.81 14.81 -36.71
N VAL A 370 -2.01 15.76 -37.62
CA VAL A 370 -1.04 16.84 -37.87
C VAL A 370 -1.56 18.11 -37.22
N PHE A 371 -0.82 18.62 -36.24
CA PHE A 371 -1.09 19.89 -35.58
C PHE A 371 -0.19 20.98 -36.14
N HIS A 372 -0.81 22.07 -36.55
CA HIS A 372 -0.11 23.24 -37.07
C HIS A 372 0.33 24.15 -35.93
N ALA A 373 1.59 24.58 -35.97
CA ALA A 373 2.15 25.59 -35.08
C ALA A 373 2.51 26.84 -35.91
N GLY A 374 3.79 27.03 -36.22
CA GLY A 374 4.30 28.14 -37.02
C GLY A 374 3.98 28.01 -38.51
N THR A 375 2.70 28.03 -38.89
CA THR A 375 2.23 28.00 -40.28
C THR A 375 1.26 29.14 -40.57
N ASN A 376 1.17 29.55 -41.83
CA ASN A 376 0.19 30.52 -42.31
C ASN A 376 -0.39 30.07 -43.66
N VAL A 377 -1.46 30.71 -44.12
CA VAL A 377 -2.07 30.46 -45.44
C VAL A 377 -1.85 31.68 -46.32
N THR A 378 -1.38 31.45 -47.54
CA THR A 378 -1.25 32.49 -48.58
C THR A 378 -2.62 32.87 -49.15
N GLU A 379 -2.72 33.98 -49.87
CA GLU A 379 -3.97 34.37 -50.56
C GLU A 379 -4.48 33.28 -51.53
N GLY A 380 -3.58 32.44 -52.07
CA GLY A 380 -3.92 31.31 -52.94
C GLY A 380 -4.34 30.02 -52.23
N GLY A 381 -4.46 30.02 -50.89
CA GLY A 381 -4.85 28.85 -50.10
C GLY A 381 -3.72 27.88 -49.78
N THR A 382 -2.49 28.18 -50.17
CA THR A 382 -1.30 27.34 -49.90
C THR A 382 -0.79 27.53 -48.48
N VAL A 383 -0.50 26.43 -47.77
CA VAL A 383 0.06 26.43 -46.43
C VAL A 383 1.57 26.68 -46.49
N VAL A 384 2.06 27.66 -45.73
CA VAL A 384 3.47 28.07 -45.69
C VAL A 384 4.02 28.16 -44.27
N THR A 385 5.35 28.10 -44.12
CA THR A 385 6.03 28.30 -42.82
C THR A 385 5.90 29.74 -42.30
N SER A 386 5.78 29.91 -40.99
CA SER A 386 5.66 31.21 -40.31
C SER A 386 6.40 31.28 -38.97
N GLY A 387 6.83 30.13 -38.44
CA GLY A 387 7.55 30.00 -37.17
C GLY A 387 8.64 28.94 -37.17
N GLY A 388 9.36 28.85 -36.05
CA GLY A 388 10.48 27.91 -35.87
C GLY A 388 10.01 26.46 -35.74
N ARG A 389 9.07 26.20 -34.82
CA ARG A 389 8.31 24.94 -34.77
C ARG A 389 7.14 25.05 -35.72
N VAL A 390 7.10 24.20 -36.74
CA VAL A 390 6.18 24.35 -37.88
C VAL A 390 4.97 23.43 -37.72
N LEU A 391 5.20 22.13 -37.56
CA LEU A 391 4.16 21.10 -37.45
C LEU A 391 4.50 20.08 -36.37
N GLY A 392 3.49 19.60 -35.64
CA GLY A 392 3.59 18.43 -34.77
C GLY A 392 2.81 17.27 -35.37
N VAL A 393 3.49 16.15 -35.65
CA VAL A 393 2.88 14.93 -36.18
C VAL A 393 2.72 13.94 -35.04
N VAL A 394 1.48 13.69 -34.64
CA VAL A 394 1.13 12.80 -33.52
C VAL A 394 0.55 11.51 -34.06
N ALA A 395 1.08 10.38 -33.61
CA ALA A 395 0.47 9.07 -33.80
C ALA A 395 -0.10 8.56 -32.48
N VAL A 396 -1.29 7.97 -32.52
CA VAL A 396 -1.89 7.27 -31.38
C VAL A 396 -1.99 5.78 -31.71
N GLU A 397 -1.37 4.95 -30.89
CA GLU A 397 -1.23 3.52 -31.14
C GLU A 397 -1.43 2.70 -29.86
N SER A 398 -1.63 1.39 -30.03
CA SER A 398 -1.71 0.43 -28.92
C SER A 398 -0.40 0.28 -28.12
N SER A 399 0.69 0.89 -28.57
CA SER A 399 1.96 0.86 -27.86
C SER A 399 2.81 2.09 -28.19
N LEU A 400 3.56 2.59 -27.21
CA LEU A 400 4.47 3.73 -27.38
C LEU A 400 5.50 3.51 -28.50
N ALA A 401 6.09 2.31 -28.61
CA ALA A 401 7.02 1.96 -29.67
C ALA A 401 6.41 2.14 -31.07
N LYS A 402 5.18 1.66 -31.26
CA LYS A 402 4.45 1.81 -32.52
C LYS A 402 4.07 3.27 -32.79
N ALA A 403 3.67 3.99 -31.75
CA ALA A 403 3.38 5.42 -31.85
C ALA A 403 4.63 6.19 -32.33
N ILE A 404 5.79 5.93 -31.73
CA ILE A 404 7.08 6.54 -32.11
C ILE A 404 7.42 6.22 -33.57
N GLU A 405 7.38 4.94 -33.95
CA GLU A 405 7.69 4.50 -35.32
C GLU A 405 6.78 5.19 -36.33
N ARG A 406 5.46 5.18 -36.09
CA ARG A 406 4.48 5.77 -37.00
C ARG A 406 4.55 7.29 -37.07
N ALA A 407 4.72 7.96 -35.94
CA ALA A 407 4.87 9.42 -35.93
C ALA A 407 6.13 9.85 -36.70
N THR A 408 7.24 9.15 -36.50
CA THR A 408 8.50 9.39 -37.20
C THR A 408 8.37 9.14 -38.72
N ALA A 409 7.75 8.02 -39.10
CA ALA A 409 7.53 7.68 -40.50
C ALA A 409 6.56 8.66 -41.19
N ALA A 410 5.56 9.16 -40.46
CA ALA A 410 4.63 10.16 -40.96
C ALA A 410 5.29 11.54 -41.11
N ALA A 411 6.12 11.94 -40.15
CA ALA A 411 6.88 13.19 -40.23
C ALA A 411 7.76 13.24 -41.49
N ALA A 412 8.39 12.11 -41.85
CA ALA A 412 9.22 11.98 -43.05
C ALA A 412 8.49 12.29 -44.37
N LYS A 413 7.15 12.19 -44.40
CA LYS A 413 6.33 12.42 -45.60
C LYS A 413 6.02 13.90 -45.84
N ILE A 414 6.25 14.75 -44.85
CA ILE A 414 5.99 16.19 -44.95
C ILE A 414 7.30 16.91 -45.27
N GLN A 415 7.27 17.77 -46.29
CA GLN A 415 8.49 18.42 -46.80
C GLN A 415 8.28 19.91 -47.06
N PHE A 416 9.27 20.69 -46.69
CA PHE A 416 9.46 22.10 -47.09
C PHE A 416 10.96 22.42 -47.09
N GLU A 417 11.36 23.50 -47.77
CA GLU A 417 12.77 23.87 -47.92
C GLU A 417 13.48 23.98 -46.55
N GLY A 418 14.53 23.19 -46.34
CA GLY A 418 15.31 23.18 -45.10
C GLY A 418 14.60 22.60 -43.87
N SER A 419 13.50 21.84 -44.05
CA SER A 419 12.82 21.15 -42.94
C SER A 419 13.70 20.07 -42.32
N PHE A 420 13.68 19.97 -40.98
CA PHE A 420 14.32 18.89 -40.23
C PHE A 420 13.45 18.48 -39.04
N TYR A 421 13.61 17.25 -38.57
CA TYR A 421 12.97 16.71 -37.37
C TYR A 421 13.89 15.66 -36.74
N ARG A 422 13.69 15.37 -35.45
CA ARG A 422 14.43 14.31 -34.76
C ARG A 422 13.86 12.94 -35.05
N SER A 423 14.73 11.99 -35.40
CA SER A 423 14.33 10.63 -35.69
C SER A 423 14.25 9.76 -34.43
N ASP A 424 14.71 10.26 -33.29
CA ASP A 424 14.89 9.51 -32.04
C ASP A 424 13.94 9.89 -30.90
N ILE A 425 12.92 10.72 -31.17
CA ILE A 425 11.91 11.11 -30.18
C ILE A 425 11.32 9.87 -29.50
N GLY A 426 11.45 9.78 -28.18
CA GLY A 426 11.00 8.65 -27.37
C GLY A 426 11.78 7.33 -27.54
N LYS A 427 12.76 7.22 -28.45
CA LYS A 427 13.47 5.96 -28.71
C LYS A 427 14.34 5.53 -27.52
N LYS A 428 15.08 6.45 -26.90
CA LYS A 428 15.89 6.17 -25.70
C LYS A 428 15.02 5.61 -24.57
N THR A 429 13.87 6.24 -24.35
CA THR A 429 12.87 5.87 -23.34
C THR A 429 12.21 4.52 -23.63
N CYS A 430 12.19 4.07 -24.89
CA CYS A 430 11.72 2.75 -25.29
C CYS A 430 12.78 1.65 -25.07
N THR A 431 14.07 2.00 -24.97
CA THR A 431 15.19 1.06 -24.80
C THR A 431 15.68 0.90 -23.36
N SER A 432 15.38 1.86 -22.47
CA SER A 432 15.78 1.85 -21.07
C SER A 432 14.57 1.75 -20.13
N THR A 433 14.46 0.60 -19.46
CA THR A 433 13.53 0.31 -18.33
C THR A 433 12.06 0.08 -18.72
N PRO A 434 11.36 -0.86 -18.05
CA PRO A 434 10.08 -1.40 -18.48
C PRO A 434 8.97 -0.36 -18.29
N ARG A 435 7.93 -0.41 -19.14
CA ARG A 435 6.73 0.39 -18.89
C ARG A 435 6.04 -0.11 -17.62
N LEU A 436 5.32 0.78 -16.94
CA LEU A 436 4.02 0.41 -16.38
C LEU A 436 3.19 -0.24 -17.49
N GLY A 437 3.06 -1.56 -17.40
CA GLY A 437 2.37 -2.41 -18.39
C GLY A 437 3.23 -3.12 -19.43
N GLN A 438 4.57 -3.04 -19.38
CA GLN A 438 5.43 -3.94 -20.16
C GLN A 438 6.61 -4.39 -19.32
N GLN A 439 6.59 -5.68 -18.97
CA GLN A 439 7.70 -6.49 -18.48
C GLN A 439 8.99 -6.26 -19.28
N CYS A 440 10.13 -6.60 -18.65
CA CYS A 440 11.43 -6.78 -19.29
C CYS A 440 11.33 -7.46 -20.66
N PRO A 441 12.23 -7.14 -21.60
CA PRO A 441 12.19 -7.70 -22.95
C PRO A 441 12.48 -9.20 -22.93
N ASP A 442 11.63 -9.91 -23.65
CA ASP A 442 11.83 -11.26 -24.21
C ASP A 442 11.97 -12.42 -23.22
N SER A 443 10.84 -12.75 -22.59
CA SER A 443 10.22 -14.05 -22.84
C SER A 443 8.97 -13.87 -23.70
N ALA A 444 8.83 -14.66 -24.75
CA ALA A 444 7.82 -14.51 -25.79
C ALA A 444 6.39 -14.29 -25.26
N GLY A 445 5.83 -13.11 -25.59
CA GLY A 445 4.45 -12.88 -26.00
C GLY A 445 3.31 -13.34 -25.11
N GLU A 446 2.74 -12.43 -24.32
CA GLU A 446 1.28 -12.33 -24.09
C GLU A 446 0.96 -10.96 -23.48
N ARG A 447 0.10 -10.16 -24.15
CA ARG A 447 -0.52 -8.98 -23.52
C ARG A 447 -1.74 -9.46 -22.74
N ASP A 448 -2.07 -8.77 -21.64
CA ASP A 448 -3.32 -9.05 -20.93
C ASP A 448 -4.50 -8.97 -21.90
N PRO A 449 -5.40 -9.97 -21.91
CA PRO A 449 -6.55 -9.96 -22.80
C PRO A 449 -7.50 -8.81 -22.40
N PRO A 450 -8.21 -8.17 -23.37
CA PRO A 450 -9.17 -7.12 -23.06
C PRO A 450 -10.22 -7.59 -22.04
N GLY A 451 -10.35 -6.86 -20.93
CA GLY A 451 -11.26 -7.22 -19.83
C GLY A 451 -10.78 -8.38 -18.93
N GLY A 452 -9.51 -8.78 -19.02
CA GLY A 452 -8.90 -9.74 -18.10
C GLY A 452 -8.74 -9.19 -16.69
N LEU A 453 -9.00 -10.02 -15.68
CA LEU A 453 -8.79 -9.65 -14.28
C LEU A 453 -7.31 -9.77 -13.88
N ARG A 454 -6.85 -8.82 -13.08
CA ARG A 454 -5.55 -8.80 -12.39
C ARG A 454 -5.74 -8.82 -10.89
N TYR A 455 -4.69 -9.15 -10.15
CA TYR A 455 -4.74 -9.17 -8.69
C TYR A 455 -5.06 -7.79 -8.09
N ALA A 456 -4.55 -6.72 -8.72
CA ALA A 456 -4.89 -5.34 -8.40
C ALA A 456 -6.39 -5.04 -8.52
N ASP A 457 -7.11 -5.67 -9.47
CA ASP A 457 -8.55 -5.50 -9.64
C ASP A 457 -9.34 -6.20 -8.51
N ALA A 458 -8.69 -7.07 -7.74
CA ALA A 458 -9.20 -7.62 -6.49
C ALA A 458 -8.85 -6.79 -5.25
N GLY A 459 -8.10 -5.69 -5.41
CA GLY A 459 -7.73 -4.74 -4.36
C GLY A 459 -6.31 -4.86 -3.83
N VAL A 460 -5.50 -5.81 -4.32
CA VAL A 460 -4.13 -6.08 -3.83
C VAL A 460 -3.08 -5.58 -4.81
N ASP A 461 -2.22 -4.64 -4.39
CA ASP A 461 -1.14 -4.09 -5.23
C ASP A 461 0.24 -4.56 -4.77
N ILE A 462 0.77 -5.58 -5.46
CA ILE A 462 2.12 -6.12 -5.22
C ILE A 462 3.19 -5.02 -5.35
N SER A 463 2.98 -4.04 -6.23
CA SER A 463 3.97 -2.98 -6.51
C SER A 463 4.07 -2.00 -5.34
N GLU A 464 2.97 -1.69 -4.66
CA GLU A 464 2.98 -0.88 -3.43
C GLU A 464 3.65 -1.66 -2.28
N GLY A 465 3.44 -2.98 -2.21
CA GLY A 465 4.17 -3.86 -1.30
C GLY A 465 5.69 -3.81 -1.52
N ASP A 466 6.14 -3.93 -2.77
CA ASP A 466 7.57 -3.80 -3.13
C ASP A 466 8.15 -2.44 -2.71
N LEU A 467 7.39 -1.36 -2.90
CA LEU A 467 7.80 -0.01 -2.52
C LEU A 467 7.92 0.15 -1.01
N LEU A 468 6.98 -0.40 -0.24
CA LEU A 468 7.09 -0.44 1.22
C LEU A 468 8.37 -1.18 1.64
N VAL A 469 8.64 -2.35 1.06
CA VAL A 469 9.86 -3.12 1.36
C VAL A 469 11.12 -2.28 1.09
N GLN A 470 11.17 -1.49 0.02
CA GLN A 470 12.30 -0.58 -0.22
C GLN A 470 12.38 0.54 0.82
N ALA A 471 11.24 1.10 1.25
CA ALA A 471 11.19 2.18 2.24
C ALA A 471 11.64 1.71 3.64
N ILE A 472 11.27 0.51 4.06
CA ILE A 472 11.57 0.00 5.42
C ILE A 472 12.95 -0.68 5.54
N LYS A 473 13.56 -1.09 4.42
CA LYS A 473 14.89 -1.72 4.40
C LYS A 473 15.95 -0.96 5.20
N PRO A 474 16.13 0.38 5.02
CA PRO A 474 17.08 1.14 5.83
C PRO A 474 16.75 1.16 7.33
N LEU A 475 15.46 1.16 7.69
CA LEU A 475 15.00 1.16 9.08
C LEU A 475 15.37 -0.16 9.77
N ALA A 476 15.05 -1.30 9.13
CA ALA A 476 15.45 -2.61 9.62
C ALA A 476 16.98 -2.73 9.72
N LYS A 477 17.72 -2.30 8.69
CA LYS A 477 19.18 -2.34 8.66
C LYS A 477 19.83 -1.57 9.82
N ALA A 478 19.20 -0.49 10.29
CA ALA A 478 19.69 0.29 11.43
C ALA A 478 19.74 -0.53 12.73
N THR A 479 18.88 -1.56 12.86
CA THR A 479 18.79 -2.44 14.04
C THR A 479 19.82 -3.56 14.07
N ARG A 480 20.73 -3.63 13.09
CA ARG A 480 21.78 -4.65 13.00
C ARG A 480 22.55 -4.80 14.31
N ARG A 481 22.93 -6.04 14.65
CA ARG A 481 23.69 -6.35 15.86
C ARG A 481 24.58 -7.58 15.66
N ALA A 482 25.41 -7.89 16.65
CA ALA A 482 26.19 -9.13 16.63
C ALA A 482 25.25 -10.34 16.42
N GLY A 483 25.54 -11.13 15.38
CA GLY A 483 24.72 -12.27 14.97
C GLY A 483 23.70 -11.98 13.86
N CYS A 484 23.37 -10.72 13.54
CA CYS A 484 22.37 -10.41 12.53
C CYS A 484 22.58 -9.05 11.83
N ASP A 485 22.59 -9.09 10.51
CA ASP A 485 22.73 -7.91 9.64
C ASP A 485 21.40 -7.18 9.37
N ALA A 486 20.26 -7.73 9.79
CA ALA A 486 18.91 -7.17 9.62
C ALA A 486 18.55 -6.82 8.16
N ASP A 487 18.86 -7.72 7.23
CA ASP A 487 18.52 -7.59 5.81
C ASP A 487 17.11 -8.14 5.51
N LEU A 488 16.33 -7.42 4.70
CA LEU A 488 14.99 -7.82 4.29
C LEU A 488 14.95 -8.31 2.83
N GLY A 489 14.03 -9.23 2.54
CA GLY A 489 13.72 -9.72 1.19
C GLY A 489 14.06 -11.20 0.92
N GLY A 490 14.56 -11.93 1.92
CA GLY A 490 14.65 -13.39 1.89
C GLY A 490 13.38 -14.06 2.42
N PHE A 491 13.32 -15.40 2.35
CA PHE A 491 12.21 -16.20 2.92
C PHE A 491 12.23 -16.27 4.45
N GLY A 492 13.32 -15.88 5.11
CA GLY A 492 13.39 -15.84 6.56
C GLY A 492 14.59 -15.05 7.05
N GLY A 493 14.45 -14.42 8.22
CA GLY A 493 15.52 -13.68 8.88
C GLY A 493 16.50 -14.62 9.58
N LEU A 494 17.80 -14.38 9.44
CA LEU A 494 18.87 -15.20 10.00
C LEU A 494 19.49 -14.57 11.25
N PHE A 495 19.79 -15.38 12.27
CA PHE A 495 20.47 -14.93 13.49
C PHE A 495 21.52 -15.95 13.98
N ASP A 496 22.80 -15.61 13.86
CA ASP A 496 23.95 -16.44 14.28
C ASP A 496 24.17 -16.35 15.81
N LEU A 497 23.79 -17.42 16.51
CA LEU A 497 23.87 -17.48 17.97
C LEU A 497 25.31 -17.44 18.48
N ARG A 498 26.26 -18.06 17.76
CA ARG A 498 27.66 -18.09 18.18
C ARG A 498 28.28 -16.70 18.06
N ALA A 499 28.04 -16.01 16.96
CA ALA A 499 28.49 -14.63 16.76
C ALA A 499 27.86 -13.66 17.76
N ALA A 500 26.63 -13.92 18.21
CA ALA A 500 25.97 -13.18 19.27
C ALA A 500 26.42 -13.54 20.69
N GLY A 501 27.31 -14.53 20.87
CA GLY A 501 27.81 -14.97 22.17
C GLY A 501 26.93 -15.97 22.92
N HIS A 502 25.99 -16.63 22.23
CA HIS A 502 25.03 -17.59 22.78
C HIS A 502 25.11 -19.00 22.13
N PRO A 503 26.29 -19.61 21.97
CA PRO A 503 26.44 -20.89 21.24
C PRO A 503 25.72 -22.06 21.90
N THR A 504 25.52 -22.01 23.22
CA THR A 504 24.69 -22.94 23.98
C THR A 504 23.75 -22.12 24.86
N CYS A 505 22.49 -22.03 24.48
CA CYS A 505 21.49 -21.24 25.20
C CYS A 505 20.14 -21.95 25.21
N ARG A 506 19.24 -21.42 26.04
CA ARG A 506 17.81 -21.64 25.90
C ARG A 506 17.17 -20.42 25.27
N LEU A 507 16.23 -20.66 24.38
CA LEU A 507 15.42 -19.62 23.75
C LEU A 507 14.16 -19.38 24.56
N ALA A 508 13.67 -18.15 24.50
CA ALA A 508 12.34 -17.76 24.91
C ALA A 508 11.68 -16.96 23.78
N CYS A 509 10.36 -17.05 23.61
CA CYS A 509 9.62 -16.23 22.67
C CYS A 509 8.34 -15.67 23.28
N LYS A 510 7.90 -14.52 22.76
CA LYS A 510 6.60 -13.92 23.08
C LYS A 510 5.97 -13.33 21.82
N THR A 511 4.70 -13.66 21.59
CA THR A 511 3.85 -13.05 20.55
C THR A 511 2.84 -12.10 21.20
N SER A 512 2.60 -10.93 20.61
CA SER A 512 1.61 -9.95 21.12
C SER A 512 1.05 -9.09 19.98
N GLY A 513 -0.02 -8.34 20.28
CA GLY A 513 -0.62 -7.34 19.38
C GLY A 513 -0.95 -6.07 20.15
N VAL A 514 -1.20 -4.96 19.44
CA VAL A 514 -1.38 -3.63 20.07
C VAL A 514 -2.81 -3.33 20.52
N GLY A 515 -3.74 -4.26 20.28
CA GLY A 515 -5.12 -4.15 20.72
C GLY A 515 -5.90 -3.01 20.05
N HIS A 516 -6.91 -2.50 20.74
CA HIS A 516 -7.82 -1.47 20.24
C HIS A 516 -7.19 -0.08 20.03
N LYS A 517 -5.94 0.14 20.49
CA LYS A 517 -5.22 1.40 20.28
C LYS A 517 -5.09 1.80 18.81
N ILE A 518 -5.19 0.83 17.89
CA ILE A 518 -5.12 1.03 16.45
C ILE A 518 -6.14 2.04 15.95
N LYS A 519 -7.41 1.90 16.37
CA LYS A 519 -8.49 2.82 15.96
C LYS A 519 -8.25 4.24 16.46
N PHE A 520 -7.63 4.38 17.63
CA PHE A 520 -7.29 5.67 18.20
C PHE A 520 -6.15 6.34 17.41
N ALA A 521 -5.06 5.60 17.18
CA ALA A 521 -3.92 6.05 16.37
C ALA A 521 -4.35 6.45 14.95
N ALA A 522 -5.15 5.61 14.28
CA ALA A 522 -5.64 5.86 12.92
C ALA A 522 -6.49 7.14 12.81
N ARG A 523 -7.30 7.47 13.83
CA ARG A 523 -8.08 8.72 13.85
C ARG A 523 -7.24 9.96 14.07
N ARG A 524 -6.08 9.82 14.72
CA ARG A 524 -5.17 10.93 15.04
C ARG A 524 -4.04 11.09 14.04
N GLY A 525 -3.80 10.11 13.16
CA GLY A 525 -2.65 10.10 12.26
C GLY A 525 -1.32 9.97 13.00
N HIS A 526 -1.30 9.22 14.10
CA HIS A 526 -0.12 8.98 14.92
C HIS A 526 0.11 7.48 15.06
N HIS A 527 0.92 6.91 14.17
CA HIS A 527 1.10 5.46 14.04
C HIS A 527 2.41 4.95 14.65
N TYR A 528 3.42 5.81 14.74
CA TYR A 528 4.76 5.51 15.24
C TYR A 528 4.75 4.82 16.63
N ASN A 529 4.00 5.36 17.59
CA ASN A 529 3.99 4.83 18.97
C ASN A 529 3.36 3.43 19.07
N LEU A 530 2.53 3.01 18.11
CA LEU A 530 2.00 1.63 18.08
C LEU A 530 3.12 0.64 17.80
N GLY A 531 3.96 0.92 16.81
CA GLY A 531 5.10 0.07 16.47
C GLY A 531 6.08 -0.07 17.62
N LEU A 532 6.41 1.04 18.29
CA LEU A 532 7.28 1.02 19.46
C LEU A 532 6.66 0.23 20.62
N GLY A 533 5.38 0.47 20.90
CA GLY A 533 4.66 -0.21 21.97
C GLY A 533 4.53 -1.71 21.76
N LEU A 534 4.39 -2.16 20.51
CA LEU A 534 4.36 -3.58 20.18
C LEU A 534 5.68 -4.28 20.53
N VAL A 535 6.82 -3.66 20.17
CA VAL A 535 8.13 -4.21 20.51
C VAL A 535 8.35 -4.23 22.00
N ALA A 536 7.96 -3.16 22.70
CA ALA A 536 8.06 -3.07 24.15
C ALA A 536 7.30 -4.18 24.86
N GLN A 537 6.07 -4.48 24.42
CA GLN A 537 5.26 -5.56 24.99
C GLN A 537 5.95 -6.93 24.84
N CYS A 538 6.47 -7.23 23.65
CA CYS A 538 7.14 -8.50 23.38
C CYS A 538 8.50 -8.60 24.11
N ALA A 539 9.32 -7.55 24.04
CA ALA A 539 10.67 -7.53 24.61
C ALA A 539 10.65 -7.56 26.14
N ASN A 540 9.73 -6.85 26.78
CA ASN A 540 9.61 -6.84 28.23
C ASN A 540 9.15 -8.21 28.77
N ALA A 541 8.30 -8.94 28.06
CA ALA A 541 7.88 -10.29 28.45
C ALA A 541 9.06 -11.28 28.54
N LEU A 542 10.03 -11.17 27.63
CA LEU A 542 11.24 -12.00 27.64
C LEU A 542 12.07 -11.84 28.93
N LEU A 543 12.00 -10.66 29.57
CA LEU A 543 12.72 -10.39 30.82
C LEU A 543 12.22 -11.21 32.00
N ALA A 544 10.98 -11.71 31.97
CA ALA A 544 10.45 -12.59 33.01
C ALA A 544 11.28 -13.89 33.15
N SER A 545 11.93 -14.32 32.07
CA SER A 545 12.88 -15.46 32.06
C SER A 545 14.35 -15.04 32.07
N ALA A 546 14.63 -13.75 32.34
CA ALA A 546 15.95 -13.14 32.18
C ALA A 546 16.57 -13.38 30.78
N ALA A 547 15.71 -13.53 29.77
CA ALA A 547 16.14 -13.67 28.39
C ALA A 547 16.49 -12.32 27.80
N GLU A 548 17.61 -12.27 27.10
CA GLU A 548 18.02 -11.12 26.30
C GLU A 548 17.31 -11.19 24.96
N PRO A 549 16.50 -10.18 24.58
CA PRO A 549 15.92 -10.11 23.25
C PRO A 549 17.02 -10.17 22.18
N LEU A 550 16.84 -11.04 21.19
CA LEU A 550 17.76 -11.24 20.06
C LEU A 550 17.22 -10.55 18.82
N PHE A 551 15.98 -10.88 18.44
CA PHE A 551 15.33 -10.36 17.25
C PHE A 551 13.81 -10.24 17.41
N PHE A 552 13.19 -9.51 16.49
CA PHE A 552 11.76 -9.23 16.42
C PHE A 552 11.25 -9.39 14.97
N LEU A 553 10.01 -9.85 14.82
CA LEU A 553 9.27 -9.88 13.56
C LEU A 553 7.87 -9.29 13.73
N ASP A 554 7.36 -8.65 12.68
CA ASP A 554 6.01 -8.07 12.64
C ASP A 554 5.05 -8.79 11.67
N TYR A 555 3.77 -8.63 11.92
CA TYR A 555 2.67 -8.98 11.03
C TYR A 555 1.75 -7.77 10.93
N PHE A 556 1.71 -7.13 9.76
CA PHE A 556 0.91 -5.96 9.46
C PHE A 556 -0.15 -6.31 8.42
N ALA A 557 -1.42 -6.33 8.80
CA ALA A 557 -2.52 -6.66 7.90
C ALA A 557 -3.42 -5.44 7.67
N THR A 558 -3.84 -5.15 6.45
CA THR A 558 -4.64 -3.96 6.14
C THR A 558 -5.65 -4.18 5.02
N GLY A 559 -6.70 -3.35 4.95
CA GLY A 559 -7.69 -3.43 3.87
C GLY A 559 -7.18 -2.86 2.54
N LYS A 560 -6.40 -1.77 2.61
CA LYS A 560 -5.67 -1.16 1.50
C LYS A 560 -4.32 -0.69 2.02
N LEU A 561 -3.25 -1.04 1.33
CA LEU A 561 -1.90 -0.64 1.76
C LEU A 561 -1.68 0.86 1.54
N GLU A 562 -1.53 1.59 2.64
CA GLU A 562 -1.03 2.98 2.65
C GLU A 562 0.45 2.95 3.09
N VAL A 563 1.37 3.00 2.12
CA VAL A 563 2.82 2.82 2.34
C VAL A 563 3.36 3.73 3.46
N HIS A 564 2.94 4.99 3.52
CA HIS A 564 3.40 5.93 4.55
C HIS A 564 2.97 5.55 5.98
N VAL A 565 1.77 4.99 6.15
CA VAL A 565 1.28 4.53 7.46
C VAL A 565 2.09 3.32 7.92
N ALA A 566 2.26 2.34 7.04
CA ALA A 566 3.04 1.14 7.33
C ALA A 566 4.51 1.50 7.63
N GLU A 567 5.11 2.42 6.87
CA GLU A 567 6.47 2.92 7.14
C GLU A 567 6.57 3.58 8.52
N GLU A 568 5.60 4.41 8.92
CA GLU A 568 5.59 5.07 10.23
C GLU A 568 5.54 4.06 11.38
N VAL A 569 4.69 3.03 11.25
CA VAL A 569 4.61 1.92 12.19
C VAL A 569 5.94 1.18 12.28
N VAL A 570 6.51 0.77 11.15
CA VAL A 570 7.75 -0.01 11.11
C VAL A 570 8.94 0.80 11.62
N ARG A 571 8.94 2.13 11.42
CA ARG A 571 9.90 3.03 12.06
C ARG A 571 9.82 2.95 13.58
N GLY A 572 8.60 2.98 14.13
CA GLY A 572 8.38 2.77 15.57
C GLY A 572 8.89 1.43 16.08
N MET A 573 8.68 0.36 15.31
CA MET A 573 9.20 -0.97 15.64
C MET A 573 10.74 -1.00 15.60
N ALA A 574 11.36 -0.39 14.59
CA ALA A 574 12.82 -0.32 14.47
C ALA A 574 13.45 0.43 15.65
N ASP A 575 12.88 1.57 16.04
CA ASP A 575 13.34 2.32 17.21
C ASP A 575 13.13 1.55 18.53
N GLY A 576 11.99 0.87 18.67
CA GLY A 576 11.77 -0.06 19.78
C GLY A 576 12.79 -1.19 19.83
N CYS A 577 13.16 -1.75 18.67
CA CYS A 577 14.19 -2.80 18.58
C CYS A 577 15.56 -2.27 19.01
N LEU A 578 15.94 -1.06 18.59
CA LEU A 578 17.18 -0.39 19.02
C LEU A 578 17.21 -0.15 20.54
N GLU A 579 16.08 0.23 21.13
CA GLU A 579 15.96 0.44 22.56
C GLU A 579 16.08 -0.88 23.33
N ALA A 580 15.37 -1.92 22.88
CA ALA A 580 15.44 -3.28 23.43
C ALA A 580 16.80 -3.96 23.17
N GLY A 581 17.56 -3.48 22.18
CA GLY A 581 18.82 -4.06 21.75
C GLY A 581 18.65 -5.31 20.87
N CYS A 582 17.49 -5.53 20.25
CA CYS A 582 17.27 -6.63 19.30
C CYS A 582 17.29 -6.15 17.83
N ALA A 583 17.39 -7.08 16.89
CA ALA A 583 17.28 -6.79 15.46
C ALA A 583 15.84 -6.97 14.95
N LEU A 584 15.38 -6.07 14.09
CA LEU A 584 14.18 -6.26 13.27
C LEU A 584 14.58 -7.07 12.02
N ILE A 585 14.22 -8.36 11.98
CA ILE A 585 14.81 -9.31 11.01
C ILE A 585 13.89 -9.72 9.87
N GLY A 586 12.63 -9.30 9.91
CA GLY A 586 11.61 -9.69 8.96
C GLY A 586 10.23 -9.34 9.46
N GLY A 587 9.26 -9.45 8.58
CA GLY A 587 7.87 -9.14 8.84
C GLY A 587 7.01 -9.58 7.66
N GLU A 588 5.69 -9.59 7.86
CA GLU A 588 4.74 -9.81 6.77
C GLU A 588 3.82 -8.60 6.64
N THR A 589 3.55 -8.20 5.40
CA THR A 589 2.57 -7.15 5.07
C THR A 589 1.47 -7.72 4.19
N ALA A 590 0.28 -7.89 4.76
CA ALA A 590 -0.86 -8.51 4.08
C ALA A 590 -1.92 -7.45 3.71
N GLU A 591 -2.17 -7.26 2.41
CA GLU A 591 -3.31 -6.49 1.92
C GLU A 591 -4.52 -7.43 1.71
N MET A 592 -5.58 -7.24 2.50
CA MET A 592 -6.69 -8.17 2.68
C MET A 592 -8.04 -7.49 2.39
N PRO A 593 -8.37 -7.22 1.12
CA PRO A 593 -9.59 -6.52 0.73
C PRO A 593 -10.86 -7.26 1.18
N GLY A 594 -11.74 -6.52 1.87
CA GLY A 594 -12.99 -7.03 2.43
C GLY A 594 -12.85 -7.81 3.76
N MET A 595 -11.64 -7.93 4.30
CA MET A 595 -11.41 -8.29 5.72
C MET A 595 -11.49 -7.03 6.60
N TYR A 596 -10.75 -5.99 6.21
CA TYR A 596 -10.67 -4.71 6.89
C TYR A 596 -11.35 -3.59 6.09
N GLY A 597 -11.70 -2.49 6.77
CA GLY A 597 -12.00 -1.23 6.10
C GLY A 597 -10.79 -0.67 5.35
N ALA A 598 -11.01 0.22 4.38
CA ALA A 598 -9.94 0.72 3.50
C ALA A 598 -8.77 1.40 4.24
N LYS A 599 -9.02 1.99 5.42
CA LYS A 599 -8.00 2.65 6.26
C LYS A 599 -7.66 1.87 7.53
N ASP A 600 -8.27 0.70 7.68
CA ASP A 600 -8.10 -0.14 8.85
C ASP A 600 -6.92 -1.07 8.63
N TYR A 601 -6.19 -1.32 9.72
CA TYR A 601 -5.10 -2.28 9.76
C TYR A 601 -5.08 -2.97 11.13
N ASP A 602 -4.41 -4.11 11.21
CA ASP A 602 -4.12 -4.85 12.44
C ASP A 602 -2.60 -5.08 12.55
N LEU A 603 -2.11 -5.22 13.78
CA LEU A 603 -0.69 -5.48 14.02
C LEU A 603 -0.46 -6.51 15.12
N ALA A 604 0.43 -7.44 14.80
CA ALA A 604 1.04 -8.35 15.76
C ALA A 604 2.55 -8.39 15.57
N GLY A 605 3.25 -8.94 16.56
CA GLY A 605 4.68 -9.18 16.46
C GLY A 605 5.15 -10.24 17.43
N MET A 606 6.34 -10.78 17.16
CA MET A 606 7.00 -11.79 17.97
C MET A 606 8.43 -11.36 18.28
N ALA A 607 8.82 -11.43 19.55
CA ALA A 607 10.21 -11.31 19.96
C ALA A 607 10.77 -12.68 20.36
N VAL A 608 12.02 -12.95 20.00
CA VAL A 608 12.78 -14.12 20.46
C VAL A 608 13.99 -13.65 21.25
N GLY A 609 14.25 -14.28 22.40
CA GLY A 609 15.37 -13.99 23.28
C GLY A 609 16.14 -15.22 23.70
N ALA A 610 17.34 -15.03 24.24
CA ALA A 610 18.21 -16.10 24.74
C ALA A 610 18.62 -15.90 26.19
N PHE A 611 18.72 -17.00 26.94
CA PHE A 611 19.26 -17.04 28.28
C PHE A 611 20.22 -18.23 28.47
N PRO A 612 21.21 -18.12 29.38
CA PRO A 612 22.19 -19.18 29.59
C PRO A 612 21.56 -20.48 30.11
N SER A 613 22.00 -21.64 29.60
CA SER A 613 21.52 -22.95 30.07
C SER A 613 21.82 -23.24 31.55
N SER A 614 22.74 -22.49 32.16
CA SER A 614 23.04 -22.54 33.61
C SER A 614 21.96 -21.89 34.49
N LEU A 615 21.06 -21.09 33.92
CA LEU A 615 19.86 -20.63 34.62
C LEU A 615 18.78 -21.71 34.46
N SER A 616 18.46 -22.39 35.56
CA SER A 616 17.25 -23.20 35.65
C SER A 616 16.08 -22.26 35.91
N LEU A 617 15.03 -22.37 35.11
CA LEU A 617 13.73 -21.79 35.43
C LEU A 617 12.90 -22.92 36.02
N ASP A 618 12.35 -22.73 37.22
CA ASP A 618 11.33 -23.64 37.71
C ASP A 618 10.07 -23.36 36.89
N ALA A 619 9.58 -24.32 36.10
CA ALA A 619 8.42 -24.12 35.24
C ALA A 619 7.15 -23.76 36.03
N SER A 620 7.14 -23.90 37.36
CA SER A 620 6.01 -23.58 38.24
C SER A 620 6.05 -22.15 38.83
N VAL A 621 7.18 -21.46 38.75
CA VAL A 621 7.38 -20.13 39.35
C VAL A 621 8.28 -19.33 38.41
N ALA A 622 7.86 -18.16 37.93
CA ALA A 622 8.69 -17.23 37.16
C ALA A 622 9.81 -16.63 38.03
N SER A 623 10.63 -17.48 38.65
CA SER A 623 11.75 -17.17 39.52
C SER A 623 13.00 -17.75 38.89
N THR A 624 14.07 -16.96 38.90
CA THR A 624 15.38 -17.48 38.49
C THR A 624 15.88 -18.40 39.61
N ALA A 625 16.25 -19.65 39.31
CA ALA A 625 16.71 -20.61 40.32
C ALA A 625 17.98 -20.19 41.08
N ARG A 626 18.58 -19.04 40.73
CA ARG A 626 19.75 -18.48 41.43
C ARG A 626 19.40 -17.84 42.77
N CYS A 627 18.19 -17.32 42.96
CA CYS A 627 17.77 -16.68 44.22
C CYS A 627 16.29 -16.97 44.52
N PRO A 628 15.97 -17.93 45.41
CA PRO A 628 14.59 -18.22 45.77
C PRO A 628 13.94 -17.02 46.49
N LEU A 629 12.62 -16.90 46.31
CA LEU A 629 11.80 -15.95 47.06
C LEU A 629 11.81 -16.29 48.55
N ALA A 630 11.83 -15.25 49.37
CA ALA A 630 11.74 -15.37 50.82
C ALA A 630 10.71 -14.37 51.37
N ALA A 631 10.04 -14.76 52.46
CA ALA A 631 9.20 -13.82 53.20
C ALA A 631 10.04 -12.62 53.66
N GLY A 632 9.52 -11.41 53.43
CA GLY A 632 10.20 -10.14 53.69
C GLY A 632 10.95 -9.56 52.50
N ASP A 633 11.07 -10.26 51.37
CA ASP A 633 11.55 -9.68 50.11
C ASP A 633 10.66 -8.50 49.70
N ALA A 634 11.28 -7.43 49.20
CA ALA A 634 10.58 -6.20 48.84
C ALA A 634 9.99 -6.31 47.43
N VAL A 635 8.76 -5.81 47.28
CA VAL A 635 8.07 -5.68 45.99
C VAL A 635 8.15 -4.22 45.55
N LEU A 636 8.80 -3.98 44.42
CA LEU A 636 8.90 -2.67 43.78
C LEU A 636 7.97 -2.63 42.58
N ALA A 637 7.38 -1.47 42.31
CA ALA A 637 6.60 -1.21 41.11
C ALA A 637 7.18 -0.04 40.32
N VAL A 638 7.03 -0.11 39.00
CA VAL A 638 7.30 0.99 38.07
C VAL A 638 5.95 1.52 37.59
N THR A 639 5.70 2.81 37.76
CA THR A 639 4.46 3.47 37.31
C THR A 639 4.62 4.03 35.90
N SER A 640 3.63 3.82 35.03
CA SER A 640 3.58 4.38 33.68
C SER A 640 2.80 5.70 33.66
N SER A 641 3.22 6.64 32.80
CA SER A 641 2.37 7.79 32.42
C SER A 641 1.37 7.44 31.31
N GLY A 642 1.55 6.33 30.59
CA GLY A 642 0.66 5.87 29.51
C GLY A 642 -0.17 4.66 29.88
N LEU A 643 -1.33 4.49 29.23
CA LEU A 643 -2.19 3.32 29.39
C LEU A 643 -1.54 2.07 28.80
N GLN A 644 -1.60 0.94 29.49
CA GLN A 644 -1.26 -0.38 28.93
C GLN A 644 -2.35 -0.84 27.95
N HIS A 645 -2.11 -1.94 27.24
CA HIS A 645 -3.05 -2.43 26.23
C HIS A 645 -4.44 -2.80 26.80
N ASP A 646 -4.51 -3.50 27.94
CA ASP A 646 -5.79 -3.89 28.57
C ASP A 646 -6.51 -2.70 29.22
N ASP A 647 -5.75 -1.70 29.70
CA ASP A 647 -6.33 -0.48 30.25
C ASP A 647 -7.21 0.23 29.19
N PHE A 648 -6.82 0.11 27.92
CA PHE A 648 -7.58 0.67 26.81
C PHE A 648 -8.88 -0.09 26.54
N GLU A 649 -8.94 -1.41 26.75
CA GLU A 649 -10.18 -2.18 26.60
C GLU A 649 -11.22 -1.74 27.63
N LEU A 650 -10.80 -1.54 28.88
CA LEU A 650 -11.65 -0.97 29.92
C LEU A 650 -12.09 0.46 29.53
N LEU A 651 -11.19 1.30 29.04
CA LEU A 651 -11.50 2.67 28.60
C LEU A 651 -12.54 2.68 27.47
N GLU A 652 -12.38 1.85 26.44
CA GLU A 652 -13.33 1.75 25.32
C GLU A 652 -14.69 1.23 25.78
N GLY A 653 -14.72 0.24 26.69
CA GLY A 653 -15.95 -0.24 27.30
C GLY A 653 -16.74 0.88 27.98
N VAL A 654 -16.04 1.70 28.77
CA VAL A 654 -16.63 2.88 29.45
C VAL A 654 -17.12 3.92 28.44
N LEU A 655 -16.32 4.26 27.42
CA LEU A 655 -16.69 5.23 26.38
C LEU A 655 -17.90 4.78 25.55
N THR A 656 -17.92 3.50 25.17
CA THR A 656 -18.99 2.90 24.36
C THR A 656 -20.29 2.86 25.13
N ALA A 657 -20.26 2.37 26.36
CA ALA A 657 -21.45 2.30 27.21
C ALA A 657 -22.01 3.71 27.52
N GLY A 658 -21.13 4.71 27.68
CA GLY A 658 -21.54 6.10 27.87
C GLY A 658 -21.97 6.86 26.63
N ARG A 659 -21.95 6.22 25.44
CA ARG A 659 -22.16 6.88 24.14
C ARG A 659 -21.29 8.13 23.98
N VAL A 660 -20.08 8.11 24.55
CA VAL A 660 -19.15 9.23 24.53
C VAL A 660 -18.25 9.04 23.31
N GLY A 661 -18.43 9.90 22.31
CA GLY A 661 -17.53 9.92 21.16
C GLY A 661 -16.10 10.28 21.59
N LEU A 662 -15.12 9.59 21.01
CA LEU A 662 -13.68 9.81 21.22
C LEU A 662 -13.25 11.28 21.04
N ASP A 663 -13.97 12.05 20.22
CA ASP A 663 -13.72 13.47 19.95
C ASP A 663 -13.99 14.36 21.17
N ARG A 664 -14.81 13.88 22.12
CA ARG A 664 -15.13 14.63 23.34
C ARG A 664 -14.00 14.63 24.35
N LEU A 665 -12.97 13.78 24.20
CA LEU A 665 -11.78 13.73 25.07
C LEU A 665 -10.81 14.92 24.87
N GLN A 666 -11.18 15.93 24.08
CA GLN A 666 -10.40 17.15 23.85
C GLN A 666 -10.68 18.16 24.99
N GLY A 667 -9.82 18.21 26.02
CA GLY A 667 -10.03 19.21 27.09
C GLY A 667 -9.10 19.23 28.30
N LEU A 668 -7.90 18.63 28.26
CA LEU A 668 -6.93 18.76 29.36
C LEU A 668 -5.90 19.83 29.00
N ASN A 669 -6.18 21.08 29.33
CA ASN A 669 -5.19 22.17 29.29
C ASN A 669 -4.42 22.19 30.62
N GLY A 670 -3.36 21.38 30.70
CA GLY A 670 -2.53 21.31 31.89
C GLY A 670 -1.39 20.30 31.82
N GLY A 671 -0.62 20.28 30.73
CA GLY A 671 0.54 19.36 30.56
C GLY A 671 0.10 17.93 30.25
N SER A 672 0.32 17.49 29.00
CA SER A 672 -0.21 16.30 28.33
C SER A 672 -1.73 16.19 28.22
N SER A 673 -2.24 16.13 26.98
CA SER A 673 -3.65 15.82 26.73
C SER A 673 -3.89 14.32 26.97
N LEU A 674 -5.09 13.92 27.42
CA LEU A 674 -5.48 12.51 27.61
C LEU A 674 -5.18 11.65 26.36
N ALA A 675 -5.24 12.26 25.18
CA ALA A 675 -4.90 11.62 23.93
C ALA A 675 -3.41 11.26 23.80
N GLU A 676 -2.51 12.07 24.35
CA GLU A 676 -1.08 11.81 24.39
C GLU A 676 -0.75 10.71 25.41
N GLU A 677 -1.44 10.66 26.56
CA GLU A 677 -1.29 9.58 27.54
C GLU A 677 -1.77 8.23 26.98
N VAL A 678 -2.88 8.22 26.24
CA VAL A 678 -3.44 7.02 25.59
C VAL A 678 -2.48 6.42 24.55
N LEU A 679 -1.82 7.27 23.76
CA LEU A 679 -0.87 6.87 22.72
C LEU A 679 0.59 6.88 23.18
N SER A 680 0.87 7.17 24.45
CA SER A 680 2.24 7.11 24.97
C SER A 680 2.73 5.66 24.89
N PRO A 681 3.92 5.43 24.31
CA PRO A 681 4.43 4.08 24.24
C PRO A 681 4.89 3.61 25.63
N PRO A 682 4.73 2.32 25.96
CA PRO A 682 5.28 1.75 27.18
C PRO A 682 6.82 1.74 27.16
N THR A 683 7.42 1.92 28.34
CA THR A 683 8.87 1.90 28.54
C THR A 683 9.47 0.52 28.27
N ILE A 684 10.65 0.49 27.64
CA ILE A 684 11.40 -0.74 27.37
C ILE A 684 12.44 -0.96 28.49
N PHE A 685 12.26 -2.02 29.28
CA PHE A 685 13.04 -2.26 30.51
C PHE A 685 14.33 -3.06 30.30
N VAL A 686 14.65 -3.45 29.06
CA VAL A 686 15.73 -4.41 28.78
C VAL A 686 17.08 -3.91 29.28
N LYS A 687 17.50 -2.71 28.92
CA LYS A 687 18.82 -2.16 29.30
C LYS A 687 18.95 -1.88 30.80
N SER A 688 17.83 -1.54 31.46
CA SER A 688 17.81 -1.14 32.87
C SER A 688 17.68 -2.34 33.82
N VAL A 689 16.91 -3.37 33.46
CA VAL A 689 16.55 -4.48 34.35
C VAL A 689 17.31 -5.77 34.06
N LEU A 690 17.56 -6.12 32.79
CA LEU A 690 18.23 -7.38 32.43
C LEU A 690 19.58 -7.60 33.14
N PRO A 691 20.46 -6.57 33.29
CA PRO A 691 21.71 -6.74 34.03
C PRO A 691 21.49 -7.08 35.52
N LEU A 692 20.43 -6.56 36.13
CA LEU A 692 20.10 -6.80 37.53
C LEU A 692 19.53 -8.20 37.75
N LEU A 693 18.74 -8.69 36.80
CA LEU A 693 18.25 -10.08 36.76
C LEU A 693 19.43 -11.05 36.63
N ARG A 694 20.34 -10.81 35.68
CA ARG A 694 21.53 -11.67 35.46
C ARG A 694 22.49 -11.68 36.65
N SER A 695 22.56 -10.59 37.42
CA SER A 695 23.37 -10.53 38.65
C SER A 695 22.68 -11.13 39.88
N GLY A 696 21.40 -11.50 39.80
CA GLY A 696 20.61 -11.98 40.94
C GLY A 696 20.19 -10.90 41.94
N LEU A 697 20.35 -9.61 41.60
CA LEU A 697 19.92 -8.50 42.46
C LEU A 697 18.39 -8.31 42.39
N VAL A 698 17.82 -8.60 41.23
CA VAL A 698 16.37 -8.74 41.04
C VAL A 698 16.08 -10.23 40.98
N LYS A 699 15.18 -10.71 41.85
CA LYS A 699 14.79 -12.13 41.95
C LYS A 699 13.72 -12.48 40.92
N GLN A 700 12.77 -11.57 40.70
CA GLN A 700 11.69 -11.68 39.71
C GLN A 700 11.40 -10.34 39.04
N PHE A 701 10.98 -10.40 37.78
CA PHE A 701 10.49 -9.27 37.01
C PHE A 701 9.22 -9.69 36.27
N HIS A 702 8.16 -8.89 36.40
CA HIS A 702 6.90 -9.11 35.72
C HIS A 702 6.50 -7.81 35.02
N PRO A 703 6.47 -7.75 33.68
CA PRO A 703 5.78 -6.65 33.01
C PRO A 703 4.30 -6.75 33.34
N VAL A 704 3.66 -5.60 33.59
CA VAL A 704 2.22 -5.58 33.88
C VAL A 704 1.46 -5.60 32.56
N SER A 705 0.94 -6.78 32.24
CA SER A 705 -0.02 -7.03 31.16
C SER A 705 -1.23 -7.70 31.80
N GLY A 706 -2.41 -7.10 31.69
CA GLY A 706 -3.64 -7.54 32.32
C GLY A 706 -3.95 -6.81 33.61
N SER A 707 -4.71 -7.47 34.48
CA SER A 707 -5.05 -6.91 35.78
C SER A 707 -3.87 -6.96 36.74
N ILE A 708 -3.75 -5.94 37.60
CA ILE A 708 -2.71 -5.94 38.64
C ILE A 708 -2.91 -7.07 39.65
N ALA A 709 -4.16 -7.49 39.92
CA ALA A 709 -4.45 -8.61 40.80
C ALA A 709 -3.86 -9.92 40.29
N GLU A 710 -3.99 -10.21 38.98
CA GLU A 710 -3.37 -11.38 38.34
C GLU A 710 -1.85 -11.28 38.38
N CYS A 711 -1.28 -10.12 38.05
CA CYS A 711 0.16 -9.92 38.08
C CYS A 711 0.76 -10.16 39.47
N LEU A 712 0.08 -9.70 40.53
CA LEU A 712 0.48 -9.95 41.92
C LEU A 712 0.33 -11.42 42.31
N ALA A 713 -0.71 -12.10 41.83
CA ALA A 713 -0.90 -13.54 42.08
C ALA A 713 0.25 -14.39 41.52
N LEU A 714 0.89 -13.94 40.42
CA LEU A 714 2.05 -14.60 39.80
C LEU A 714 3.34 -14.49 40.62
N LEU A 715 3.42 -13.57 41.58
CA LEU A 715 4.59 -13.40 42.46
C LEU A 715 4.65 -14.46 43.57
N GLY A 716 3.52 -15.11 43.87
CA GLY A 716 3.45 -16.14 44.91
C GLY A 716 4.09 -17.46 44.48
N SER A 717 4.61 -18.20 45.46
CA SER A 717 5.03 -19.60 45.30
C SER A 717 4.30 -20.46 46.34
N PRO A 718 4.32 -21.80 46.25
CA PRO A 718 3.71 -22.63 47.30
C PRO A 718 4.21 -22.24 48.71
N GLY A 719 3.29 -21.80 49.59
CA GLY A 719 3.59 -21.33 50.94
C GLY A 719 3.96 -19.83 51.08
N LEU A 720 4.07 -19.08 49.98
CA LEU A 720 4.33 -17.65 49.96
C LEU A 720 3.19 -16.89 49.25
N GLY A 721 2.87 -15.71 49.75
CA GLY A 721 1.93 -14.76 49.17
C GLY A 721 2.57 -13.38 49.03
N VAL A 722 1.80 -12.42 48.52
CA VAL A 722 2.22 -11.04 48.37
C VAL A 722 1.27 -10.12 49.11
N LYS A 723 1.84 -9.16 49.84
CA LYS A 723 1.10 -8.10 50.52
C LYS A 723 1.60 -6.73 50.06
N VAL A 724 0.70 -5.92 49.54
CA VAL A 724 0.99 -4.58 49.00
C VAL A 724 0.04 -3.52 49.57
N ASP A 725 0.48 -2.27 49.56
CA ASP A 725 -0.32 -1.10 49.95
C ASP A 725 -0.66 -0.29 48.70
N ALA A 726 -1.94 -0.19 48.35
CA ALA A 726 -2.39 0.54 47.16
C ALA A 726 -2.08 2.05 47.24
N LYS A 727 -1.84 2.62 48.43
CA LYS A 727 -1.39 4.02 48.54
C LYS A 727 0.06 4.23 48.09
N ALA A 728 0.85 3.15 48.04
CA ALA A 728 2.26 3.21 47.71
C ALA A 728 2.54 3.35 46.21
N TRP A 729 1.54 3.10 45.34
CA TRP A 729 1.57 3.53 43.95
C TRP A 729 0.29 4.32 43.64
N ALA A 730 0.44 5.58 43.23
CA ALA A 730 -0.71 6.42 42.94
C ALA A 730 -1.32 6.05 41.58
N VAL A 731 -2.61 5.70 41.59
CA VAL A 731 -3.40 5.40 40.38
C VAL A 731 -3.59 6.71 39.58
N GLY A 732 -3.27 6.71 38.29
CA GLY A 732 -3.30 7.92 37.45
C GLY A 732 -4.70 8.57 37.38
N PRO A 733 -4.80 9.88 37.08
CA PRO A 733 -6.08 10.61 36.99
C PRO A 733 -7.09 9.96 36.03
N VAL A 734 -6.60 9.36 34.93
CA VAL A 734 -7.41 8.65 33.93
C VAL A 734 -8.19 7.47 34.53
N PHE A 735 -7.54 6.68 35.38
CA PHE A 735 -8.16 5.52 36.02
C PHE A 735 -9.18 5.94 37.09
N GLY A 736 -8.90 7.03 37.83
CA GLY A 736 -9.87 7.65 38.75
C GLY A 736 -11.12 8.13 38.01
N TRP A 737 -10.93 8.77 36.86
CA TRP A 737 -12.00 9.21 35.97
C TRP A 737 -12.85 8.03 35.44
N MET A 738 -12.20 6.95 34.95
CA MET A 738 -12.89 5.74 34.48
C MET A 738 -13.75 5.12 35.59
N ALA A 739 -13.19 4.98 36.79
CA ALA A 739 -13.88 4.40 37.94
C ALA A 739 -15.08 5.25 38.40
N GLU A 740 -14.98 6.58 38.31
CA GLU A 740 -16.06 7.49 38.68
C GLU A 740 -17.24 7.42 37.71
N ILE A 741 -16.98 7.39 36.39
CA ILE A 741 -18.02 7.37 35.36
C ILE A 741 -18.76 6.03 35.34
N ALA A 742 -18.01 4.93 35.46
CA ALA A 742 -18.55 3.57 35.40
C ALA A 742 -19.00 3.03 36.76
N GLY A 743 -18.80 3.78 37.85
CA GLY A 743 -19.19 3.37 39.20
C GLY A 743 -18.42 2.15 39.74
N LEU A 744 -17.15 2.01 39.37
CA LEU A 744 -16.33 0.86 39.73
C LEU A 744 -15.78 0.97 41.17
N THR A 745 -15.76 -0.17 41.88
CA THR A 745 -15.08 -0.33 43.18
C THR A 745 -13.58 -0.54 42.98
N ALA A 746 -12.78 -0.39 44.04
CA ALA A 746 -11.34 -0.64 43.95
C ALA A 746 -11.04 -2.10 43.57
N GLY A 747 -11.78 -3.05 44.12
CA GLY A 747 -11.65 -4.46 43.76
C GLY A 747 -11.93 -4.73 42.27
N GLN A 748 -12.94 -4.07 41.68
CA GLN A 748 -13.24 -4.18 40.25
C GLN A 748 -12.13 -3.55 39.39
N MET A 749 -11.61 -2.38 39.78
CA MET A 749 -10.52 -1.71 39.05
C MET A 749 -9.25 -2.57 39.04
N PHE A 750 -8.81 -3.07 40.19
CA PHE A 750 -7.61 -3.88 40.31
C PHE A 750 -7.72 -5.26 39.64
N SER A 751 -8.94 -5.74 39.40
CA SER A 751 -9.19 -6.99 38.67
C SER A 751 -9.40 -6.77 37.17
N ALA A 752 -9.45 -5.52 36.69
CA ALA A 752 -9.77 -5.21 35.29
C ALA A 752 -8.64 -4.50 34.54
N CYS A 753 -7.65 -3.91 35.23
CA CYS A 753 -6.62 -3.11 34.58
C CYS A 753 -5.31 -3.03 35.38
N SER A 754 -4.27 -2.42 34.80
CA SER A 754 -2.94 -2.24 35.39
C SER A 754 -2.92 -1.23 36.54
N CYS A 755 -3.93 -0.35 36.59
CA CYS A 755 -4.00 0.81 37.47
C CYS A 755 -2.75 1.71 37.43
N GLY A 756 -2.12 1.82 36.25
CA GLY A 756 -0.99 2.72 36.00
C GLY A 756 0.38 2.11 36.31
N LEU A 757 0.47 0.79 36.50
CA LEU A 757 1.76 0.10 36.60
C LEU A 757 2.25 -0.40 35.25
N ALA A 758 3.55 -0.26 35.01
CA ALA A 758 4.25 -0.81 33.85
C ALA A 758 4.94 -2.15 34.16
N ALA A 759 5.48 -2.30 35.38
CA ALA A 759 6.23 -3.49 35.78
C ALA A 759 6.28 -3.66 37.31
N ILE A 760 6.47 -4.90 37.75
CA ILE A 760 6.69 -5.28 39.15
C ILE A 760 8.02 -6.04 39.26
N LEU A 761 8.82 -5.72 40.28
CA LEU A 761 10.10 -6.36 40.57
C LEU A 761 10.11 -6.88 42.00
N VAL A 762 10.64 -8.08 42.20
CA VAL A 762 10.91 -8.61 43.54
C VAL A 762 12.41 -8.60 43.80
N VAL A 763 12.82 -8.01 44.91
CA VAL A 763 14.23 -7.84 45.28
C VAL A 763 14.45 -8.20 46.74
N ASP A 764 15.69 -8.56 47.05
CA ASP A 764 16.09 -8.75 48.45
C ASP A 764 15.95 -7.45 49.25
N ARG A 765 15.38 -7.55 50.46
CA ARG A 765 15.10 -6.40 51.33
C ARG A 765 16.33 -5.54 51.61
N GLN A 766 17.51 -6.14 51.73
CA GLN A 766 18.76 -5.41 52.03
C GLN A 766 19.21 -4.56 50.83
N HIS A 767 18.85 -4.98 49.62
CA HIS A 767 19.25 -4.33 48.38
C HIS A 767 18.18 -3.37 47.81
N ALA A 768 16.95 -3.44 48.33
CA ALA A 768 15.79 -2.69 47.84
C ALA A 768 16.06 -1.18 47.67
N SER A 769 16.60 -0.51 48.69
CA SER A 769 16.87 0.94 48.63
C SER A 769 17.94 1.31 47.60
N SER A 770 18.94 0.45 47.40
CA SER A 770 20.02 0.67 46.43
C SER A 770 19.49 0.50 44.99
N ILE A 771 18.72 -0.56 44.76
CA ILE A 771 18.11 -0.85 43.46
C ILE A 771 17.10 0.23 43.09
N LEU A 772 16.24 0.63 44.03
CA LEU A 772 15.30 1.74 43.86
C LEU A 772 16.02 3.00 43.38
N LYS A 773 17.05 3.44 44.12
CA LYS A 773 17.85 4.63 43.78
C LYS A 773 18.55 4.51 42.42
N ARG A 774 18.94 3.30 42.02
CA ARG A 774 19.55 3.05 40.71
C ARG A 774 18.52 3.14 39.59
N LEU A 775 17.38 2.48 39.72
CA LEU A 775 16.33 2.47 38.71
C LEU A 775 15.71 3.88 38.54
N SER A 776 15.44 4.61 39.62
CA SER A 776 14.92 5.98 39.56
C SER A 776 15.87 7.00 38.92
N LYS A 777 17.14 6.66 38.68
CA LYS A 777 18.09 7.50 37.93
C LYS A 777 18.13 7.21 36.43
N ILE A 778 17.72 6.00 36.04
CA ILE A 778 17.85 5.50 34.67
C ILE A 778 16.49 5.54 33.97
N LEU A 779 15.43 5.22 34.70
CA LEU A 779 14.05 5.28 34.21
C LEU A 779 13.50 6.69 34.36
N THR A 780 12.77 7.12 33.34
CA THR A 780 11.91 8.31 33.40
C THR A 780 10.68 8.05 34.27
N ASP A 781 10.23 6.80 34.31
CA ASP A 781 9.13 6.34 35.14
C ASP A 781 9.49 6.32 36.62
N ARG A 782 8.47 6.56 37.46
CA ARG A 782 8.62 6.49 38.91
C ARG A 782 8.73 5.03 39.34
N VAL A 783 9.63 4.79 40.28
CA VAL A 783 9.81 3.46 40.90
C VAL A 783 9.54 3.60 42.39
N GLU A 784 8.71 2.74 42.95
CA GLU A 784 8.29 2.78 44.36
C GLU A 784 8.34 1.39 44.99
N VAL A 785 8.56 1.32 46.30
CA VAL A 785 8.39 0.07 47.07
C VAL A 785 6.93 0.00 47.48
N ILE A 786 6.22 -1.01 47.00
CA ILE A 786 4.77 -1.13 47.17
C ILE A 786 4.35 -2.18 48.20
N GLY A 787 5.27 -3.06 48.58
CA GLY A 787 4.94 -4.14 49.50
C GLY A 787 6.06 -5.14 49.72
N GLN A 788 5.68 -6.33 50.16
CA GLN A 788 6.61 -7.42 50.46
C GLN A 788 5.98 -8.80 50.22
N ILE A 789 6.85 -9.79 50.02
CA ILE A 789 6.47 -11.21 50.04
C ILE A 789 6.19 -11.62 51.50
N VAL A 790 5.14 -12.41 51.72
CA VAL A 790 4.70 -12.88 53.04
C VAL A 790 4.50 -14.39 53.05
N THR A 791 4.44 -15.01 54.22
CA THR A 791 4.04 -16.42 54.35
C THR A 791 2.53 -16.54 54.20
N ALA A 792 2.05 -17.44 53.32
CA ALA A 792 0.62 -17.67 53.10
C ALA A 792 0.14 -18.91 53.88
N ALA A 793 -1.00 -18.80 54.57
CA ALA A 793 -1.58 -19.90 55.37
C ALA A 793 -2.50 -20.84 54.56
N GLY A 794 -2.87 -20.46 53.32
CA GLY A 794 -3.69 -21.22 52.38
C GLY A 794 -3.87 -20.47 51.04
N ASP A 795 -4.56 -21.08 50.06
CA ASP A 795 -4.70 -20.50 48.70
C ASP A 795 -5.50 -19.18 48.66
N GLY A 796 -6.37 -18.92 49.63
CA GLY A 796 -7.17 -17.70 49.73
C GLY A 796 -6.41 -16.45 50.25
N ASP A 797 -5.21 -16.61 50.81
CA ASP A 797 -4.39 -15.53 51.40
C ASP A 797 -3.18 -15.15 50.53
N ARG A 798 -3.16 -15.53 49.25
CA ARG A 798 -2.00 -15.36 48.38
C ARG A 798 -1.76 -13.92 47.91
N VAL A 799 -2.80 -13.09 47.81
CA VAL A 799 -2.69 -11.69 47.39
C VAL A 799 -3.50 -10.81 48.36
N VAL A 800 -2.82 -9.87 49.02
CA VAL A 800 -3.44 -8.89 49.93
C VAL A 800 -3.10 -7.48 49.46
N ILE A 801 -4.13 -6.69 49.14
CA ILE A 801 -4.02 -5.29 48.73
C ILE A 801 -4.67 -4.41 49.82
N ASP A 802 -3.84 -3.80 50.66
CA ASP A 802 -4.29 -2.87 51.72
C ASP A 802 -4.67 -1.50 51.11
N ASN A 803 -5.57 -0.78 51.79
CA ASN A 803 -5.97 0.60 51.46
C ASN A 803 -6.52 0.82 50.03
N ALA A 804 -7.01 -0.24 49.38
CA ALA A 804 -7.52 -0.23 48.01
C ALA A 804 -8.56 0.88 47.74
N GLU A 805 -9.62 0.96 48.56
CA GLU A 805 -10.70 1.96 48.39
C GLU A 805 -10.20 3.39 48.65
N GLU A 806 -9.38 3.59 49.68
CA GLU A 806 -8.83 4.91 50.00
C GLU A 806 -7.92 5.44 48.89
N ALA A 807 -7.13 4.56 48.25
CA ALA A 807 -6.30 4.91 47.11
C ALA A 807 -7.15 5.30 45.88
N LEU A 808 -8.22 4.55 45.59
CA LEU A 808 -9.13 4.85 44.48
C LEU A 808 -9.86 6.19 44.69
N ASP A 809 -10.34 6.46 45.90
CA ASP A 809 -11.04 7.69 46.24
C ASP A 809 -10.13 8.93 46.13
N ALA A 810 -8.86 8.82 46.54
CA ALA A 810 -7.87 9.88 46.34
C ALA A 810 -7.65 10.17 44.85
N CYS A 811 -7.69 9.15 43.99
CA CYS A 811 -7.51 9.31 42.54
C CYS A 811 -8.74 9.90 41.85
N LYS A 812 -9.95 9.52 42.26
CA LYS A 812 -11.19 10.19 41.84
C LYS A 812 -11.16 11.68 42.21
N LEU A 813 -10.69 12.01 43.41
CA LEU A 813 -10.54 13.41 43.85
C LEU A 813 -9.53 14.17 42.98
N LYS A 814 -8.36 13.58 42.68
CA LYS A 814 -7.35 14.19 41.80
C LYS A 814 -7.88 14.38 40.38
N ALA A 815 -8.58 13.38 39.84
CA ALA A 815 -9.25 13.48 38.53
C ALA A 815 -10.22 14.68 38.48
N ARG A 816 -11.01 14.91 39.53
CA ARG A 816 -11.90 16.09 39.64
C ARG A 816 -11.16 17.42 39.71
N GLN A 817 -9.95 17.44 40.28
CA GLN A 817 -9.14 18.65 40.43
C GLN A 817 -8.37 19.02 39.15
N GLU A 818 -7.92 18.03 38.39
CA GLU A 818 -7.12 18.22 37.16
C GLU A 818 -8.00 18.31 35.90
N ALA A 819 -9.22 17.78 35.95
CA ALA A 819 -10.18 17.88 34.87
C ALA A 819 -10.75 19.31 34.73
N SER A 820 -10.42 19.98 33.63
CA SER A 820 -11.26 21.08 33.08
C SER A 820 -12.57 20.56 32.45
N PHE A 821 -12.89 19.28 32.69
CA PHE A 821 -14.06 18.59 32.19
C PHE A 821 -15.25 18.85 33.10
N ASN A 822 -16.39 19.23 32.51
CA ASN A 822 -17.63 19.27 33.25
C ASN A 822 -18.19 17.84 33.33
N PHE A 823 -17.93 17.14 34.45
CA PHE A 823 -18.42 15.77 34.72
C PHE A 823 -19.93 15.64 34.54
N ASP A 824 -20.68 16.74 34.70
CA ASP A 824 -22.14 16.80 34.54
C ASP A 824 -22.64 16.64 33.08
N ILE A 825 -21.77 16.63 32.07
CA ILE A 825 -22.15 16.49 30.66
C ILE A 825 -22.25 15.02 30.22
N LEU A 826 -21.67 14.08 30.99
CA LEU A 826 -21.66 12.66 30.65
C LEU A 826 -22.65 11.90 31.56
N PRO A 827 -23.60 11.12 31.01
CA PRO A 827 -24.49 10.33 31.85
C PRO A 827 -23.68 9.28 32.63
N ARG A 828 -24.00 9.07 33.91
CA ARG A 828 -23.50 7.90 34.64
C ARG A 828 -23.90 6.64 33.90
N VAL A 829 -22.96 5.71 33.77
CA VAL A 829 -23.14 4.52 32.95
C VAL A 829 -23.01 3.29 33.82
N SER A 830 -24.04 2.46 33.83
CA SER A 830 -23.90 1.10 34.36
C SER A 830 -23.41 0.20 33.23
N LEU A 831 -22.26 -0.44 33.41
CA LEU A 831 -21.83 -1.51 32.51
C LEU A 831 -22.82 -2.68 32.66
N GLU A 832 -23.63 -2.94 31.63
CA GLU A 832 -24.67 -4.00 31.64
C GLU A 832 -24.08 -5.42 31.79
N ARG A 833 -22.77 -5.58 31.55
CA ARG A 833 -22.00 -6.78 31.89
C ARG A 833 -20.77 -6.36 32.70
N PRO A 834 -20.44 -7.04 33.80
CA PRO A 834 -19.11 -6.88 34.40
C PRO A 834 -18.06 -7.18 33.32
N ILE A 835 -17.03 -6.36 33.25
CA ILE A 835 -15.83 -6.68 32.47
C ILE A 835 -15.19 -7.85 33.21
N THR A 836 -15.55 -9.05 32.78
CA THR A 836 -14.91 -10.27 33.26
C THR A 836 -13.48 -10.27 32.74
N PRO A 837 -12.47 -10.55 33.60
CA PRO A 837 -11.13 -10.87 33.12
C PRO A 837 -11.28 -11.91 32.01
N ALA A 838 -10.55 -11.73 30.91
CA ALA A 838 -10.52 -12.71 29.84
C ALA A 838 -10.28 -14.09 30.47
N THR A 839 -11.30 -14.94 30.53
CA THR A 839 -11.10 -16.31 30.96
C THR A 839 -10.23 -16.95 29.91
N SER A 840 -8.94 -17.13 30.21
CA SER A 840 -8.04 -17.86 29.32
C SER A 840 -8.68 -19.22 29.09
N MET A 841 -9.15 -19.47 27.88
CA MET A 841 -9.60 -20.80 27.50
C MET A 841 -8.40 -21.74 27.75
N ASP A 842 -8.57 -22.76 28.60
CA ASP A 842 -7.48 -23.67 28.96
C ASP A 842 -7.15 -24.57 27.76
N LEU A 843 -6.27 -24.07 26.90
CA LEU A 843 -5.75 -24.76 25.72
C LEU A 843 -4.49 -25.58 26.04
N SER A 844 -4.09 -25.68 27.32
CA SER A 844 -2.85 -26.36 27.74
C SER A 844 -2.78 -27.82 27.28
N HIS A 845 -3.93 -28.50 27.22
CA HIS A 845 -4.05 -29.87 26.72
C HIS A 845 -3.81 -30.01 25.19
N ILE A 846 -4.03 -28.94 24.41
CA ILE A 846 -3.83 -28.93 22.95
C ILE A 846 -2.39 -28.51 22.59
N LEU A 847 -1.82 -27.57 23.35
CA LEU A 847 -0.46 -27.05 23.21
C LEU A 847 0.65 -28.11 23.46
N LEU A 848 0.31 -29.26 24.06
CA LEU A 848 1.28 -30.31 24.42
C LEU A 848 1.31 -31.55 23.52
N SER A 849 0.73 -31.50 22.32
CA SER A 849 0.61 -32.69 21.46
C SER A 849 1.78 -33.00 20.52
N ALA A 850 2.80 -32.13 20.39
CA ALA A 850 3.93 -32.34 19.46
C ALA A 850 5.30 -32.20 20.14
N SER A 851 5.77 -33.23 20.86
CA SER A 851 7.07 -33.17 21.56
C SER A 851 8.26 -33.49 20.63
N ARG A 852 8.99 -32.43 20.22
CA ARG A 852 10.45 -32.55 19.99
C ARG A 852 11.15 -32.52 21.36
N ARG A 853 12.29 -33.21 21.48
CA ARG A 853 13.13 -33.15 22.70
C ARG A 853 13.57 -31.70 22.94
N GLY A 854 13.31 -31.15 24.13
CA GLY A 854 13.86 -29.87 24.57
C GLY A 854 12.91 -28.67 24.61
N ALA A 855 11.63 -28.84 24.23
CA ALA A 855 10.59 -27.82 24.43
C ALA A 855 9.91 -27.96 25.80
N SER A 856 9.75 -26.87 26.53
CA SER A 856 8.93 -26.79 27.75
C SER A 856 8.07 -25.54 27.75
N VAL A 857 6.78 -25.72 28.11
CA VAL A 857 5.84 -24.63 28.36
C VAL A 857 5.83 -24.38 29.86
N GLY A 858 6.10 -23.14 30.29
CA GLY A 858 5.98 -22.74 31.69
C GLY A 858 4.52 -22.71 32.16
N GLY A 859 4.27 -23.12 33.40
CA GLY A 859 2.96 -22.98 34.04
C GLY A 859 2.55 -21.51 34.14
N ALA A 860 1.26 -21.23 33.90
CA ALA A 860 0.65 -19.91 33.77
C ALA A 860 0.84 -19.16 32.44
N GLY A 861 1.02 -19.89 31.32
CA GLY A 861 0.63 -19.42 29.99
C GLY A 861 1.39 -18.22 29.40
N THR A 862 2.59 -17.89 29.89
CA THR A 862 3.22 -16.59 29.58
C THR A 862 4.56 -16.63 28.83
N LEU A 863 5.25 -17.78 28.72
CA LEU A 863 6.47 -17.88 27.93
C LEU A 863 6.82 -19.32 27.53
N ALA A 864 7.21 -19.52 26.27
CA ALA A 864 7.73 -20.79 25.75
C ALA A 864 9.25 -20.85 25.82
N THR A 865 9.83 -22.03 26.11
CA THR A 865 11.30 -22.19 26.15
C THR A 865 11.82 -23.39 25.35
N PHE A 866 13.02 -23.26 24.76
CA PHE A 866 13.64 -24.31 23.94
C PHE A 866 15.17 -24.42 24.15
N ASP A 867 15.72 -25.61 24.40
CA ASP A 867 17.16 -25.81 24.64
C ASP A 867 17.96 -26.12 23.36
N ILE A 868 18.75 -25.16 22.88
CA ILE A 868 19.58 -25.30 21.67
C ILE A 868 20.74 -26.27 21.88
N GLY A 869 21.27 -26.36 23.10
CA GLY A 869 22.37 -27.26 23.42
C GLY A 869 22.03 -28.74 23.22
N ALA A 870 20.75 -29.10 23.32
CA ALA A 870 20.26 -30.45 23.10
C ALA A 870 20.34 -30.91 21.63
N LEU A 871 20.51 -30.00 20.68
CA LEU A 871 20.55 -30.30 19.25
C LEU A 871 21.94 -30.73 18.75
N GLY A 872 23.00 -30.49 19.52
CA GLY A 872 24.37 -30.90 19.16
C GLY A 872 24.97 -30.18 17.95
N LEU A 873 24.45 -28.99 17.59
CA LEU A 873 24.97 -28.16 16.49
C LEU A 873 26.26 -27.43 16.89
N SER A 874 27.16 -27.22 15.93
CA SER A 874 28.46 -26.56 16.18
C SER A 874 28.38 -25.04 16.03
N GLU A 875 27.70 -24.56 14.98
CA GLU A 875 27.50 -23.14 14.65
C GLU A 875 26.01 -22.88 14.35
N PRO A 876 25.13 -22.94 15.37
CA PRO A 876 23.69 -22.81 15.18
C PRO A 876 23.31 -21.39 14.73
N VAL A 877 22.57 -21.32 13.63
CA VAL A 877 21.94 -20.09 13.12
C VAL A 877 20.43 -20.27 13.19
N LEU A 878 19.76 -19.37 13.91
CA LEU A 878 18.30 -19.34 13.96
C LEU A 878 17.76 -18.73 12.68
N VAL A 879 16.62 -19.25 12.24
CA VAL A 879 15.88 -18.72 11.11
C VAL A 879 14.46 -18.47 11.56
N SER A 880 13.89 -17.31 11.27
CA SER A 880 12.50 -17.02 11.58
C SER A 880 11.75 -16.48 10.37
N GLY A 881 10.49 -16.89 10.25
CA GLY A 881 9.56 -16.47 9.21
C GLY A 881 8.19 -16.20 9.81
N THR A 882 7.43 -15.33 9.16
CA THR A 882 6.09 -14.91 9.54
C THR A 882 5.24 -14.80 8.28
N ASP A 883 3.99 -15.25 8.34
CA ASP A 883 3.03 -15.13 7.25
C ASP A 883 1.59 -15.23 7.81
N GLY A 884 0.61 -14.84 7.00
CA GLY A 884 -0.82 -15.00 7.27
C GLY A 884 -1.49 -16.00 6.33
N VAL A 885 -2.80 -16.13 6.49
CA VAL A 885 -3.66 -16.92 5.57
C VAL A 885 -4.29 -16.03 4.49
N GLY A 886 -4.34 -14.72 4.72
CA GLY A 886 -4.94 -13.76 3.81
C GLY A 886 -6.44 -13.99 3.59
N THR A 887 -6.94 -13.57 2.43
CA THR A 887 -8.40 -13.57 2.18
C THR A 887 -9.04 -14.95 1.96
N LYS A 888 -8.26 -16.04 2.01
CA LYS A 888 -8.80 -17.42 2.09
C LYS A 888 -9.69 -17.59 3.33
N LEU A 889 -9.41 -16.83 4.41
CA LEU A 889 -10.22 -16.76 5.62
C LEU A 889 -11.68 -16.39 5.35
N LYS A 890 -11.98 -15.52 4.38
CA LYS A 890 -13.37 -15.14 4.04
C LYS A 890 -14.19 -16.32 3.53
N ILE A 891 -13.54 -17.28 2.86
CA ILE A 891 -14.21 -18.50 2.36
C ILE A 891 -14.43 -19.46 3.53
N ALA A 892 -13.41 -19.70 4.35
CA ALA A 892 -13.48 -20.54 5.55
C ALA A 892 -14.58 -20.07 6.51
N GLN A 893 -14.59 -18.78 6.83
CA GLN A 893 -15.61 -18.15 7.68
C GLN A 893 -17.02 -18.28 7.08
N GLY A 894 -17.17 -18.04 5.77
CA GLY A 894 -18.47 -18.12 5.09
C GLY A 894 -19.05 -19.54 5.04
N LEU A 895 -18.21 -20.57 5.16
CA LEU A 895 -18.61 -21.98 5.14
C LEU A 895 -18.58 -22.64 6.52
N CYS A 896 -18.11 -21.92 7.54
CA CYS A 896 -17.82 -22.46 8.88
C CYS A 896 -16.77 -23.59 8.87
N GLU A 897 -15.83 -23.58 7.93
CA GLU A 897 -14.76 -24.58 7.77
C GLU A 897 -13.41 -24.01 8.19
N ASN A 898 -13.15 -23.98 9.50
CA ASN A 898 -12.06 -23.17 10.09
C ASN A 898 -10.81 -23.99 10.45
N SER A 899 -10.85 -25.32 10.33
CA SER A 899 -9.73 -26.19 10.73
C SER A 899 -8.59 -26.21 9.69
N THR A 900 -8.92 -26.13 8.40
CA THR A 900 -7.93 -26.20 7.31
C THR A 900 -7.03 -24.97 7.28
N VAL A 901 -7.57 -23.79 7.57
CA VAL A 901 -6.81 -22.53 7.58
C VAL A 901 -5.76 -22.47 8.69
N GLY A 902 -5.91 -23.23 9.77
CA GLY A 902 -4.87 -23.39 10.78
C GLY A 902 -3.66 -24.18 10.23
N ILE A 903 -3.88 -25.16 9.37
CA ILE A 903 -2.80 -25.90 8.69
C ILE A 903 -2.12 -25.00 7.65
N ASP A 904 -2.91 -24.24 6.88
CA ASP A 904 -2.39 -23.25 5.94
C ASP A 904 -1.44 -22.26 6.63
N LEU A 905 -1.85 -21.70 7.78
CA LEU A 905 -1.03 -20.76 8.54
C LEU A 905 0.36 -21.33 8.87
N VAL A 906 0.41 -22.58 9.33
CA VAL A 906 1.69 -23.25 9.62
C VAL A 906 2.47 -23.48 8.33
N ALA A 907 1.83 -23.96 7.28
CA ALA A 907 2.47 -24.29 6.00
C ALA A 907 3.16 -23.07 5.38
N MET A 908 2.50 -21.92 5.39
CA MET A 908 3.05 -20.67 4.86
C MET A 908 4.37 -20.29 5.56
N CYS A 909 4.45 -20.44 6.89
CA CYS A 909 5.63 -20.06 7.65
C CYS A 909 6.76 -21.13 7.61
N VAL A 910 6.44 -22.41 7.82
CA VAL A 910 7.47 -23.44 8.01
C VAL A 910 8.15 -23.85 6.69
N ASN A 911 7.43 -23.75 5.57
CA ASN A 911 8.02 -24.02 4.26
C ASN A 911 9.01 -22.93 3.85
N ASP A 912 8.80 -21.69 4.29
CA ASP A 912 9.73 -20.59 4.09
C ASP A 912 11.04 -20.79 4.86
N LEU A 913 10.98 -21.38 6.06
CA LEU A 913 12.18 -21.79 6.79
C LEU A 913 13.04 -22.78 5.98
N LEU A 914 12.42 -23.69 5.21
CA LEU A 914 13.15 -24.65 4.37
C LEU A 914 13.98 -23.96 3.26
N ALA A 915 13.59 -22.77 2.81
CA ALA A 915 14.36 -22.01 1.81
C ALA A 915 15.75 -21.59 2.31
N THR A 916 15.93 -21.55 3.63
CA THR A 916 17.23 -21.33 4.26
C THR A 916 17.95 -22.63 4.65
N GLY A 917 17.33 -23.79 4.39
CA GLY A 917 17.80 -25.10 4.83
C GLY A 917 17.51 -25.39 6.32
N ALA A 918 16.69 -24.57 6.96
CA ALA A 918 16.41 -24.68 8.39
C ALA A 918 15.40 -25.76 8.73
N ASP A 919 15.64 -26.39 9.87
CA ASP A 919 14.75 -27.34 10.52
C ASP A 919 13.81 -26.59 11.48
N PRO A 920 12.48 -26.59 11.27
CA PRO A 920 11.52 -25.94 12.15
C PRO A 920 11.59 -26.47 13.59
N LEU A 921 11.74 -25.58 14.57
CA LEU A 921 11.79 -25.91 15.99
C LEU A 921 10.43 -25.73 16.65
N TYR A 922 9.87 -24.53 16.56
CA TYR A 922 8.59 -24.19 17.16
C TYR A 922 7.82 -23.14 16.35
N PHE A 923 6.53 -23.05 16.67
CA PHE A 923 5.55 -22.18 16.02
C PHE A 923 4.69 -21.47 17.07
N THR A 924 4.38 -20.20 16.82
CA THR A 924 3.40 -19.41 17.58
C THR A 924 2.39 -18.79 16.62
N SER A 925 1.20 -18.46 17.12
CA SER A 925 0.14 -17.84 16.32
C SER A 925 -0.51 -16.66 17.04
N TYR A 926 -0.91 -15.68 16.25
CA TYR A 926 -1.76 -14.56 16.62
C TYR A 926 -3.12 -14.73 15.96
N LEU A 927 -4.18 -14.65 16.75
CA LEU A 927 -5.56 -14.69 16.27
C LEU A 927 -6.29 -13.44 16.77
N ALA A 928 -6.75 -12.61 15.84
CA ALA A 928 -7.55 -11.43 16.13
C ALA A 928 -8.97 -11.65 15.64
N ALA A 929 -9.97 -11.24 16.41
CA ALA A 929 -11.36 -11.42 16.00
C ALA A 929 -12.31 -10.48 16.71
N SER A 930 -13.60 -10.45 16.32
CA SER A 930 -14.58 -9.57 16.98
C SER A 930 -14.84 -9.87 18.46
N SER A 931 -14.47 -11.06 18.94
CA SER A 931 -14.64 -11.54 20.31
C SER A 931 -13.60 -12.61 20.62
N GLN A 932 -13.16 -12.71 21.87
CA GLN A 932 -12.28 -13.79 22.32
C GLN A 932 -13.03 -15.14 22.45
N ASP A 933 -14.36 -15.12 22.60
CA ASP A 933 -15.22 -16.31 22.73
C ASP A 933 -15.83 -16.74 21.39
N LEU A 934 -14.99 -16.89 20.37
CA LEU A 934 -15.45 -17.29 19.04
C LEU A 934 -15.67 -18.80 18.96
N ALA A 935 -16.86 -19.21 18.54
CA ALA A 935 -17.23 -20.63 18.47
C ALA A 935 -16.29 -21.46 17.58
N CYS A 936 -15.66 -20.84 16.57
CA CYS A 936 -14.72 -21.51 15.67
C CYS A 936 -13.28 -21.57 16.19
N LEU A 937 -12.94 -20.89 17.29
CA LEU A 937 -11.58 -20.82 17.83
C LEU A 937 -10.97 -22.20 18.09
N PRO A 938 -11.67 -23.18 18.72
CA PRO A 938 -11.11 -24.51 18.93
C PRO A 938 -10.79 -25.26 17.63
N ASP A 939 -11.49 -24.99 16.54
CA ASP A 939 -11.22 -25.63 15.24
C ASP A 939 -9.97 -25.07 14.60
N VAL A 940 -9.79 -23.75 14.63
CA VAL A 940 -8.59 -23.08 14.13
C VAL A 940 -7.35 -23.58 14.88
N VAL A 941 -7.39 -23.57 16.21
CA VAL A 941 -6.27 -24.00 17.07
C VAL A 941 -5.94 -25.49 16.83
N ARG A 942 -6.95 -26.35 16.64
CA ARG A 942 -6.73 -27.75 16.25
C ARG A 942 -6.05 -27.88 14.89
N GLY A 943 -6.41 -27.03 13.93
CA GLY A 943 -5.75 -26.91 12.63
C GLY A 943 -4.27 -26.56 12.75
N VAL A 944 -3.94 -25.53 13.54
CA VAL A 944 -2.55 -25.11 13.79
C VAL A 944 -1.75 -26.23 14.45
N ALA A 945 -2.30 -26.88 15.47
CA ALA A 945 -1.65 -28.02 16.11
C ALA A 945 -1.40 -29.19 15.12
N ALA A 946 -2.38 -29.49 14.26
CA ALA A 946 -2.23 -30.50 13.21
C ALA A 946 -1.14 -30.13 12.19
N GLY A 947 -1.05 -28.84 11.80
CA GLY A 947 0.03 -28.33 10.95
C GLY A 947 1.39 -28.49 11.60
N CYS A 948 1.54 -28.12 12.87
CA CYS A 948 2.79 -28.26 13.63
C CYS A 948 3.24 -29.72 13.73
N LEU A 949 2.30 -30.65 13.94
CA LEU A 949 2.55 -32.09 13.93
C LEU A 949 3.04 -32.60 12.57
N GLN A 950 2.47 -32.10 11.47
CA GLN A 950 2.92 -32.42 10.11
C GLN A 950 4.33 -31.89 9.85
N ALA A 951 4.61 -30.64 10.25
CA ALA A 951 5.93 -30.01 10.15
C ALA A 951 6.98 -30.66 11.07
N GLY A 952 6.55 -31.27 12.18
CA GLY A 952 7.45 -31.82 13.19
C GLY A 952 8.06 -30.75 14.10
N CYS A 953 7.38 -29.62 14.30
CA CYS A 953 7.76 -28.56 15.24
C CYS A 953 6.79 -28.48 16.43
N ALA A 954 7.22 -27.85 17.52
CA ALA A 954 6.38 -27.66 18.69
C ALA A 954 5.42 -26.46 18.50
N PHE A 955 4.15 -26.60 18.88
CA PHE A 955 3.22 -25.47 18.97
C PHE A 955 3.28 -24.90 20.38
N VAL A 956 3.86 -23.71 20.56
CA VAL A 956 4.30 -23.27 21.89
C VAL A 956 3.52 -22.09 22.46
N GLU A 957 2.84 -21.31 21.63
CA GLU A 957 2.06 -20.15 22.08
C GLU A 957 0.93 -19.82 21.10
N GLN A 958 -0.25 -19.47 21.63
CA GLN A 958 -1.36 -18.88 20.89
C GLN A 958 -1.78 -17.57 21.58
N GLN A 959 -1.64 -16.45 20.89
CA GLN A 959 -2.18 -15.17 21.33
C GLN A 959 -3.57 -14.97 20.71
N VAL A 960 -4.56 -14.58 21.52
CA VAL A 960 -5.93 -14.26 21.07
C VAL A 960 -6.24 -12.81 21.44
N SER A 961 -6.78 -12.05 20.49
CA SER A 961 -7.19 -10.66 20.69
C SER A 961 -8.65 -10.45 20.25
N GLY A 962 -9.46 -9.90 21.15
CA GLY A 962 -10.84 -9.51 20.86
C GLY A 962 -10.89 -8.03 20.47
N LEU A 963 -11.23 -7.74 19.22
CA LEU A 963 -11.22 -6.43 18.58
C LEU A 963 -12.59 -6.11 17.92
N PRO A 964 -13.71 -6.04 18.68
CA PRO A 964 -15.07 -5.80 18.15
C PRO A 964 -15.23 -4.50 17.34
N SER A 965 -14.40 -3.47 17.55
CA SER A 965 -14.47 -2.24 16.76
C SER A 965 -13.70 -2.30 15.43
N LEU A 966 -12.82 -3.30 15.26
CA LEU A 966 -12.08 -3.56 14.03
C LEU A 966 -12.73 -4.67 13.19
N TYR A 967 -13.15 -5.77 13.83
CA TYR A 967 -13.74 -6.92 13.16
C TYR A 967 -15.26 -6.95 13.31
N SER A 968 -15.94 -7.24 12.20
CA SER A 968 -17.36 -7.59 12.24
C SER A 968 -17.57 -8.92 12.99
N LYS A 969 -18.78 -9.11 13.53
CA LYS A 969 -19.15 -10.35 14.22
C LYS A 969 -18.77 -11.59 13.39
N ASP A 970 -18.16 -12.57 14.05
CA ASP A 970 -17.74 -13.86 13.48
C ASP A 970 -16.61 -13.77 12.42
N VAL A 971 -15.98 -12.60 12.26
CA VAL A 971 -14.78 -12.41 11.43
C VAL A 971 -13.53 -12.47 12.32
N TYR A 972 -12.49 -13.15 11.82
CA TYR A 972 -11.19 -13.29 12.46
C TYR A 972 -10.04 -13.22 11.46
N ASP A 973 -8.85 -12.84 11.90
CA ASP A 973 -7.59 -12.92 11.16
C ASP A 973 -6.56 -13.78 11.89
N LEU A 974 -5.60 -14.33 11.14
CA LEU A 974 -4.55 -15.22 11.61
C LEU A 974 -3.17 -14.79 11.10
N GLY A 975 -2.26 -14.50 12.03
CA GLY A 975 -0.82 -14.35 11.78
C GLY A 975 -0.03 -15.48 12.45
N GLY A 976 1.00 -15.99 11.78
CA GLY A 976 1.81 -17.11 12.23
C GLY A 976 3.27 -16.75 12.30
N PHE A 977 3.99 -17.28 13.28
CA PHE A 977 5.42 -17.06 13.42
C PHE A 977 6.13 -18.39 13.66
N ALA A 978 7.13 -18.68 12.84
CA ALA A 978 7.92 -19.89 12.93
C ALA A 978 9.39 -19.56 13.26
N VAL A 979 10.00 -20.41 14.08
CA VAL A 979 11.44 -20.36 14.37
C VAL A 979 12.04 -21.75 14.09
N GLY A 980 13.07 -21.77 13.27
CA GLY A 980 13.88 -22.93 12.93
C GLY A 980 15.35 -22.71 13.21
N VAL A 981 16.15 -23.73 12.93
CA VAL A 981 17.61 -23.67 13.09
C VAL A 981 18.32 -24.39 11.95
N VAL A 982 19.49 -23.89 11.59
CA VAL A 982 20.36 -24.48 10.58
C VAL A 982 21.82 -24.40 11.04
N GLU A 983 22.62 -25.40 10.68
CA GLU A 983 24.07 -25.33 10.81
C GLU A 983 24.61 -24.29 9.81
N LYS A 984 25.51 -23.40 10.22
CA LYS A 984 25.98 -22.29 9.37
C LYS A 984 26.50 -22.74 8.01
N SER A 985 27.19 -23.88 7.96
CA SER A 985 27.70 -24.47 6.71
C SER A 985 26.59 -24.96 5.77
N CYS A 986 25.38 -25.17 6.26
CA CYS A 986 24.24 -25.73 5.52
C CYS A 986 23.23 -24.68 5.05
N ILE A 987 23.40 -23.39 5.40
CA ILE A 987 22.49 -22.30 5.00
C ILE A 987 22.29 -22.27 3.48
N LEU A 988 21.04 -22.24 3.06
CA LEU A 988 20.62 -22.00 1.67
C LEU A 988 20.15 -20.55 1.50
N PRO A 989 20.17 -20.00 0.27
CA PRO A 989 20.78 -20.55 -0.94
C PRO A 989 22.32 -20.48 -0.94
N LYS A 990 22.98 -21.41 -1.64
CA LYS A 990 24.41 -21.37 -1.96
C LYS A 990 24.66 -20.55 -3.22
N LEU A 991 24.42 -19.24 -3.15
CA LEU A 991 24.47 -18.33 -4.29
C LEU A 991 25.75 -18.46 -5.14
N SER A 992 26.91 -18.63 -4.50
CA SER A 992 28.19 -18.78 -5.20
C SER A 992 28.37 -20.09 -5.99
N LYS A 993 27.47 -21.07 -5.78
CA LYS A 993 27.50 -22.38 -6.46
C LYS A 993 26.47 -22.51 -7.59
N ILE A 994 25.50 -21.60 -7.65
CA ILE A 994 24.45 -21.61 -8.66
C ILE A 994 25.00 -21.01 -9.95
N ARG A 995 24.86 -21.73 -11.07
CA ARG A 995 25.41 -21.34 -12.37
C ARG A 995 24.48 -21.77 -13.52
N PRO A 996 24.60 -21.15 -14.71
CA PRO A 996 23.92 -21.63 -15.90
C PRO A 996 24.20 -23.12 -16.14
N GLY A 997 23.15 -23.87 -16.47
CA GLY A 997 23.17 -25.33 -16.62
C GLY A 997 22.68 -26.11 -15.40
N ASP A 998 22.55 -25.49 -14.22
CA ASP A 998 21.94 -26.13 -13.05
C ASP A 998 20.47 -26.49 -13.31
N VAL A 999 20.00 -27.57 -12.69
CA VAL A 999 18.65 -28.12 -12.92
C VAL A 999 17.69 -27.67 -11.83
N LEU A 1000 16.44 -27.42 -12.23
CA LEU A 1000 15.34 -27.14 -11.30
C LEU A 1000 14.43 -28.36 -11.18
N ILE A 1001 14.25 -28.81 -9.94
CA ILE A 1001 13.31 -29.87 -9.56
C ILE A 1001 12.09 -29.22 -8.88
N GLY A 1002 10.90 -29.43 -9.43
CA GLY A 1002 9.65 -28.90 -8.92
C GLY A 1002 8.92 -29.91 -8.01
N LEU A 1003 8.36 -29.41 -6.92
CA LEU A 1003 7.47 -30.12 -6.01
C LEU A 1003 6.03 -29.70 -6.30
N PRO A 1004 5.08 -30.64 -6.43
CA PRO A 1004 3.70 -30.32 -6.76
C PRO A 1004 2.98 -29.67 -5.57
N SER A 1005 2.09 -28.72 -5.83
CA SER A 1005 1.17 -28.19 -4.81
C SER A 1005 -0.08 -29.06 -4.66
N SER A 1006 -0.72 -28.99 -3.49
CA SER A 1006 -2.04 -29.60 -3.23
C SER A 1006 -3.17 -28.85 -3.97
N GLY A 1007 -3.03 -27.53 -4.11
CA GLY A 1007 -3.97 -26.63 -4.76
C GLY A 1007 -3.37 -25.24 -4.88
N ILE A 1008 -4.21 -24.22 -4.67
CA ILE A 1008 -3.78 -22.82 -4.55
C ILE A 1008 -3.26 -22.60 -3.12
N HIS A 1009 -2.07 -22.02 -2.99
CA HIS A 1009 -1.57 -21.60 -1.67
C HIS A 1009 -2.39 -20.40 -1.14
N SER A 1010 -2.28 -20.07 0.15
CA SER A 1010 -3.06 -19.00 0.79
C SER A 1010 -3.02 -17.64 0.06
N ASN A 1011 -1.91 -17.34 -0.61
CA ASN A 1011 -1.74 -16.16 -1.44
C ASN A 1011 -2.50 -16.24 -2.78
N GLY A 1012 -3.10 -15.13 -3.21
CA GLY A 1012 -3.89 -15.04 -4.44
C GLY A 1012 -5.41 -15.19 -4.27
N TYR A 1013 -5.89 -15.50 -3.07
CA TYR A 1013 -7.33 -15.72 -2.82
C TYR A 1013 -8.21 -14.48 -3.02
N SER A 1014 -7.65 -13.26 -3.03
CA SER A 1014 -8.45 -12.08 -3.37
C SER A 1014 -8.87 -12.14 -4.84
N LEU A 1015 -7.97 -12.56 -5.73
CA LEU A 1015 -8.30 -12.78 -7.14
C LEU A 1015 -9.27 -13.94 -7.31
N VAL A 1016 -9.09 -15.05 -6.58
CA VAL A 1016 -10.03 -16.19 -6.58
C VAL A 1016 -11.45 -15.71 -6.22
N ARG A 1017 -11.58 -14.95 -5.14
CA ARG A 1017 -12.87 -14.38 -4.71
C ARG A 1017 -13.46 -13.45 -5.77
N ARG A 1018 -12.62 -12.61 -6.40
CA ARG A 1018 -13.05 -11.70 -7.46
C ARG A 1018 -13.55 -12.46 -8.70
N VAL A 1019 -12.87 -13.53 -9.11
CA VAL A 1019 -13.31 -14.40 -10.22
C VAL A 1019 -14.68 -15.02 -9.91
N VAL A 1020 -14.88 -15.54 -8.69
CA VAL A 1020 -16.17 -16.08 -8.24
C VAL A 1020 -17.26 -15.02 -8.27
N GLU A 1021 -16.96 -13.81 -7.77
CA GLU A 1021 -17.90 -12.68 -7.72
C GLU A 1021 -18.34 -12.22 -9.11
N VAL A 1022 -17.42 -11.89 -10.02
CA VAL A 1022 -17.77 -11.36 -11.34
C VAL A 1022 -18.49 -12.38 -12.22
N ASN A 1023 -18.27 -13.68 -11.96
CA ASN A 1023 -18.96 -14.77 -12.63
C ASN A 1023 -20.26 -15.20 -11.93
N ASN A 1024 -20.68 -14.50 -10.86
CA ASN A 1024 -21.90 -14.78 -10.08
C ASN A 1024 -21.97 -16.22 -9.54
N LEU A 1025 -20.83 -16.78 -9.16
CA LEU A 1025 -20.72 -18.13 -8.59
C LEU A 1025 -20.91 -18.11 -7.07
N ARG A 1026 -21.17 -19.28 -6.48
CA ARG A 1026 -21.33 -19.45 -5.02
C ARG A 1026 -20.37 -20.51 -4.51
N PHE A 1027 -19.85 -20.35 -3.30
CA PHE A 1027 -18.93 -21.34 -2.72
C PHE A 1027 -19.59 -22.67 -2.36
N ASP A 1028 -20.91 -22.71 -2.18
CA ASP A 1028 -21.65 -23.94 -1.83
C ASP A 1028 -22.11 -24.77 -3.04
N MET A 1029 -21.82 -24.34 -4.27
CA MET A 1029 -22.11 -25.11 -5.47
C MET A 1029 -21.15 -26.30 -5.62
N PRO A 1030 -21.51 -27.39 -6.34
CA PRO A 1030 -20.57 -28.48 -6.62
C PRO A 1030 -19.28 -27.98 -7.28
N SER A 1031 -18.12 -28.50 -6.85
CA SER A 1031 -16.85 -28.13 -7.45
C SER A 1031 -16.79 -28.58 -8.92
N PRO A 1032 -16.31 -27.73 -9.84
CA PRO A 1032 -16.11 -28.09 -11.25
C PRO A 1032 -14.93 -29.05 -11.46
N PHE A 1033 -14.15 -29.35 -10.41
CA PHE A 1033 -13.00 -30.27 -10.44
C PHE A 1033 -13.30 -31.58 -9.72
N ASN A 1034 -14.15 -31.53 -8.69
CA ASN A 1034 -14.52 -32.67 -7.88
C ASN A 1034 -16.02 -32.62 -7.54
N PRO A 1035 -16.89 -33.34 -8.27
CA PRO A 1035 -18.34 -33.25 -8.08
C PRO A 1035 -18.83 -33.75 -6.70
N ASN A 1036 -17.97 -34.40 -5.91
CA ASN A 1036 -18.32 -34.92 -4.58
C ASN A 1036 -18.20 -33.87 -3.46
N VAL A 1037 -17.62 -32.71 -3.73
CA VAL A 1037 -17.45 -31.62 -2.77
C VAL A 1037 -17.94 -30.31 -3.36
N THR A 1038 -18.19 -29.31 -2.52
CA THR A 1038 -18.52 -27.95 -2.99
C THR A 1038 -17.26 -27.23 -3.49
N LEU A 1039 -17.42 -26.22 -4.35
CA LEU A 1039 -16.36 -25.32 -4.80
C LEU A 1039 -15.56 -24.74 -3.62
N GLY A 1040 -16.25 -24.29 -2.57
CA GLY A 1040 -15.66 -23.72 -1.38
C GLY A 1040 -14.75 -24.69 -0.64
N HIS A 1041 -15.24 -25.90 -0.34
CA HIS A 1041 -14.43 -26.96 0.28
C HIS A 1041 -13.21 -27.34 -0.57
N ASP A 1042 -13.35 -27.44 -1.89
CA ASP A 1042 -12.23 -27.77 -2.78
C ASP A 1042 -11.18 -26.64 -2.79
N LEU A 1043 -11.64 -25.38 -2.83
CA LEU A 1043 -10.80 -24.19 -2.65
C LEU A 1043 -10.24 -24.07 -1.23
N LEU A 1044 -10.73 -24.79 -0.23
CA LEU A 1044 -10.17 -24.80 1.13
C LEU A 1044 -9.21 -25.96 1.37
N THR A 1045 -8.81 -26.68 0.32
CA THR A 1045 -7.71 -27.65 0.38
C THR A 1045 -6.48 -26.99 1.04
N PRO A 1046 -5.93 -27.58 2.13
CA PRO A 1046 -4.77 -27.00 2.81
C PRO A 1046 -3.53 -26.96 1.93
N THR A 1047 -2.72 -25.92 2.12
CA THR A 1047 -1.37 -25.81 1.58
C THR A 1047 -0.50 -26.96 2.12
N GLU A 1048 0.26 -27.60 1.24
CA GLU A 1048 1.10 -28.75 1.59
C GLU A 1048 2.26 -28.33 2.50
N ILE A 1049 2.58 -29.14 3.52
CA ILE A 1049 3.74 -28.94 4.41
C ILE A 1049 4.88 -29.86 3.97
N TYR A 1050 5.96 -29.29 3.45
CA TYR A 1050 7.04 -30.05 2.80
C TYR A 1050 8.17 -30.50 3.75
N VAL A 1051 8.11 -30.14 5.03
CA VAL A 1051 9.25 -30.28 5.97
C VAL A 1051 9.80 -31.70 6.02
N LYS A 1052 8.97 -32.69 6.35
CA LYS A 1052 9.43 -34.08 6.50
C LYS A 1052 9.92 -34.70 5.20
N THR A 1053 9.34 -34.31 4.07
CA THR A 1053 9.64 -34.88 2.75
C THR A 1053 10.88 -34.26 2.12
N VAL A 1054 11.19 -33.00 2.43
CA VAL A 1054 12.24 -32.23 1.76
C VAL A 1054 13.47 -32.00 2.63
N LEU A 1055 13.32 -31.78 3.95
CA LEU A 1055 14.43 -31.41 4.83
C LEU A 1055 15.63 -32.38 4.78
N PRO A 1056 15.45 -33.73 4.78
CA PRO A 1056 16.58 -34.66 4.65
C PRO A 1056 17.37 -34.47 3.35
N THR A 1057 16.66 -34.11 2.27
CA THR A 1057 17.27 -33.83 0.96
C THR A 1057 18.06 -32.52 0.98
N LEU A 1058 17.54 -31.48 1.61
CA LEU A 1058 18.26 -30.20 1.78
C LEU A 1058 19.56 -30.39 2.57
N GLN A 1059 19.51 -31.22 3.62
CA GLN A 1059 20.65 -31.51 4.48
C GLN A 1059 21.68 -32.47 3.86
N SER A 1060 21.41 -33.05 2.69
CA SER A 1060 22.32 -33.97 1.99
C SER A 1060 23.59 -33.31 1.43
N GLY A 1061 23.64 -31.97 1.43
CA GLY A 1061 24.75 -31.17 0.87
C GLY A 1061 24.71 -31.02 -0.66
N LYS A 1062 23.71 -31.60 -1.34
CA LYS A 1062 23.56 -31.59 -2.81
C LYS A 1062 22.67 -30.47 -3.36
N VAL A 1063 21.87 -29.87 -2.49
CA VAL A 1063 20.95 -28.79 -2.87
C VAL A 1063 21.68 -27.44 -2.84
N LYS A 1064 21.50 -26.65 -3.90
CA LYS A 1064 22.07 -25.31 -4.03
C LYS A 1064 21.08 -24.21 -3.63
N GLY A 1065 19.78 -24.45 -3.77
CA GLY A 1065 18.73 -23.52 -3.35
C GLY A 1065 17.37 -24.20 -3.27
N PHE A 1066 16.45 -23.63 -2.48
CA PHE A 1066 15.06 -24.05 -2.35
C PHE A 1066 14.18 -22.80 -2.32
N ALA A 1067 13.20 -22.70 -3.21
CA ALA A 1067 12.22 -21.62 -3.22
C ALA A 1067 10.83 -22.19 -2.93
N HIS A 1068 10.19 -21.70 -1.86
CA HIS A 1068 8.76 -21.92 -1.63
C HIS A 1068 7.96 -20.97 -2.52
N ILE A 1069 6.90 -21.44 -3.17
CA ILE A 1069 6.13 -20.63 -4.13
C ILE A 1069 4.86 -20.12 -3.45
N THR A 1070 4.84 -18.85 -3.06
CA THR A 1070 3.75 -18.21 -2.31
C THR A 1070 3.24 -16.95 -3.04
N GLY A 1071 3.10 -15.81 -2.34
CA GLY A 1071 2.79 -14.53 -2.94
C GLY A 1071 3.88 -14.12 -3.92
N GLY A 1072 3.51 -13.55 -5.07
CA GLY A 1072 4.44 -13.28 -6.17
C GLY A 1072 4.73 -14.49 -7.09
N GLY A 1073 4.12 -15.64 -6.79
CA GLY A 1073 4.05 -16.79 -7.70
C GLY A 1073 5.41 -17.34 -8.10
N LEU A 1074 5.50 -17.90 -9.31
CA LEU A 1074 6.74 -18.45 -9.85
C LEU A 1074 7.78 -17.36 -10.12
N VAL A 1075 7.33 -16.19 -10.59
CA VAL A 1075 8.21 -15.16 -11.15
C VAL A 1075 8.90 -14.29 -10.12
N GLU A 1076 8.37 -14.17 -8.89
CA GLU A 1076 9.00 -13.39 -7.82
C GLU A 1076 9.69 -14.27 -6.77
N ASN A 1077 9.21 -15.50 -6.51
CA ASN A 1077 9.78 -16.36 -5.48
C ASN A 1077 11.07 -17.08 -5.91
N ILE A 1078 11.13 -17.62 -7.14
CA ILE A 1078 12.33 -18.33 -7.61
C ILE A 1078 13.56 -17.39 -7.67
N PRO A 1079 13.45 -16.12 -8.14
CA PRO A 1079 14.58 -15.20 -8.11
C PRO A 1079 15.19 -14.94 -6.72
N ARG A 1080 14.42 -15.10 -5.63
CA ARG A 1080 14.92 -14.88 -4.26
C ARG A 1080 16.04 -15.87 -3.87
N VAL A 1081 16.18 -16.99 -4.58
CA VAL A 1081 17.25 -17.97 -4.35
C VAL A 1081 18.35 -17.98 -5.40
N LEU A 1082 18.34 -17.04 -6.34
CA LEU A 1082 19.29 -16.99 -7.46
C LEU A 1082 20.32 -15.86 -7.27
N PRO A 1083 21.58 -16.06 -7.71
CA PRO A 1083 22.54 -14.98 -7.78
C PRO A 1083 22.22 -14.02 -8.94
N PRO A 1084 22.67 -12.75 -8.90
CA PRO A 1084 22.60 -11.86 -10.05
C PRO A 1084 23.28 -12.47 -11.29
N GLY A 1085 22.76 -12.16 -12.49
CA GLY A 1085 23.34 -12.59 -13.76
C GLY A 1085 22.95 -14.01 -14.23
N VAL A 1086 22.00 -14.66 -13.56
CA VAL A 1086 21.35 -15.89 -14.06
C VAL A 1086 19.84 -15.71 -14.13
N ASP A 1087 19.21 -16.35 -15.12
CA ASP A 1087 17.76 -16.45 -15.26
C ASP A 1087 17.34 -17.93 -15.12
N VAL A 1088 16.04 -18.21 -15.10
CA VAL A 1088 15.46 -19.56 -15.06
C VAL A 1088 14.51 -19.76 -16.23
N GLU A 1089 14.60 -20.92 -16.88
CA GLU A 1089 13.62 -21.39 -17.85
C GLU A 1089 12.89 -22.61 -17.29
N LEU A 1090 11.56 -22.51 -17.18
CA LEU A 1090 10.64 -23.60 -16.81
C LEU A 1090 9.86 -24.09 -18.03
N ASP A 1091 9.50 -25.37 -18.05
CA ASP A 1091 8.59 -25.96 -19.03
C ASP A 1091 7.34 -26.51 -18.35
N ALA A 1092 6.22 -25.78 -18.46
CA ALA A 1092 4.95 -26.13 -17.80
C ALA A 1092 4.35 -27.46 -18.26
N SER A 1093 4.83 -28.04 -19.36
CA SER A 1093 4.39 -29.38 -19.79
C SER A 1093 5.01 -30.53 -18.98
N THR A 1094 6.01 -30.26 -18.13
CA THR A 1094 6.73 -31.33 -17.39
C THR A 1094 6.14 -31.64 -16.02
N TRP A 1095 5.24 -30.81 -15.50
CA TRP A 1095 4.52 -31.08 -14.25
C TRP A 1095 3.01 -31.12 -14.47
N ARG A 1096 2.33 -31.81 -13.57
CA ARG A 1096 0.87 -31.93 -13.61
C ARG A 1096 0.25 -30.74 -12.90
N MET A 1097 -0.52 -29.94 -13.64
CA MET A 1097 -1.25 -28.79 -13.10
C MET A 1097 -2.61 -29.20 -12.53
N ASN A 1098 -3.00 -28.62 -11.40
CA ASN A 1098 -4.32 -28.82 -10.83
C ASN A 1098 -5.38 -28.08 -11.70
N PRO A 1099 -6.53 -28.71 -12.03
CA PRO A 1099 -7.58 -28.09 -12.86
C PRO A 1099 -8.06 -26.71 -12.39
N VAL A 1100 -7.92 -26.40 -11.10
CA VAL A 1100 -8.29 -25.09 -10.55
C VAL A 1100 -7.60 -23.92 -11.25
N PHE A 1101 -6.34 -24.08 -11.67
CA PHE A 1101 -5.60 -23.00 -12.32
C PHE A 1101 -6.12 -22.71 -13.73
N GLY A 1102 -6.43 -23.76 -14.52
CA GLY A 1102 -7.05 -23.60 -15.84
C GLY A 1102 -8.45 -22.97 -15.76
N TRP A 1103 -9.21 -23.32 -14.73
CA TRP A 1103 -10.52 -22.71 -14.47
C TRP A 1103 -10.45 -21.24 -14.05
N LEU A 1104 -9.51 -20.88 -13.17
CA LEU A 1104 -9.27 -19.48 -12.80
C LEU A 1104 -8.85 -18.65 -14.01
N GLN A 1105 -7.88 -19.13 -14.78
CA GLN A 1105 -7.41 -18.45 -15.98
C GLN A 1105 -8.58 -18.22 -16.95
N HIS A 1106 -9.39 -19.25 -17.20
CA HIS A 1106 -10.52 -19.16 -18.12
C HIS A 1106 -11.63 -18.21 -17.63
N LEU A 1107 -12.12 -18.38 -16.40
CA LEU A 1107 -13.25 -17.58 -15.90
C LEU A 1107 -12.87 -16.15 -15.55
N GLY A 1108 -11.64 -15.91 -15.12
CA GLY A 1108 -11.13 -14.57 -14.86
C GLY A 1108 -10.56 -13.87 -16.09
N ASN A 1109 -10.44 -14.59 -17.21
CA ASN A 1109 -9.71 -14.12 -18.40
C ASN A 1109 -8.31 -13.60 -18.01
N ILE A 1110 -7.62 -14.33 -17.11
CA ILE A 1110 -6.35 -13.91 -16.50
C ILE A 1110 -5.22 -14.28 -17.47
N SER A 1111 -4.27 -13.37 -17.72
CA SER A 1111 -3.14 -13.66 -18.60
C SER A 1111 -2.19 -14.71 -18.01
N ASN A 1112 -1.39 -15.38 -18.85
CA ASN A 1112 -0.44 -16.37 -18.32
C ASN A 1112 0.61 -15.72 -17.43
N PHE A 1113 1.01 -14.48 -17.73
CA PHE A 1113 1.92 -13.74 -16.86
C PHE A 1113 1.30 -13.51 -15.49
N GLU A 1114 0.09 -12.95 -15.44
CA GLU A 1114 -0.59 -12.69 -14.16
C GLU A 1114 -0.86 -13.99 -13.41
N MET A 1115 -1.21 -15.08 -14.10
CA MET A 1115 -1.30 -16.41 -13.50
C MET A 1115 0.01 -16.82 -12.83
N SER A 1116 1.15 -16.69 -13.53
CA SER A 1116 2.47 -17.05 -13.01
C SER A 1116 3.00 -16.11 -11.92
N ARG A 1117 2.46 -14.89 -11.83
CA ARG A 1117 2.82 -13.87 -10.84
C ARG A 1117 1.96 -13.95 -9.59
N THR A 1118 0.68 -14.25 -9.71
CA THR A 1118 -0.21 -14.32 -8.55
C THR A 1118 -0.21 -15.71 -7.93
N PHE A 1119 -0.14 -16.76 -8.76
CA PHE A 1119 -0.36 -18.12 -8.31
C PHE A 1119 0.89 -18.99 -8.47
N ASN A 1120 0.86 -20.10 -7.75
CA ASN A 1120 1.91 -21.09 -7.75
C ASN A 1120 1.84 -22.07 -8.96
N CYS A 1121 0.75 -22.00 -9.76
CA CYS A 1121 0.54 -22.75 -11.00
C CYS A 1121 0.87 -24.26 -10.92
N GLY A 1122 0.56 -24.88 -9.77
CA GLY A 1122 0.74 -26.31 -9.54
C GLY A 1122 2.10 -26.73 -8.99
N LEU A 1123 3.06 -25.81 -8.87
CA LEU A 1123 4.31 -26.04 -8.14
C LEU A 1123 4.19 -25.42 -6.76
N GLY A 1124 4.42 -26.19 -5.69
CA GLY A 1124 4.47 -25.65 -4.33
C GLY A 1124 5.87 -25.19 -3.94
N ALA A 1125 6.92 -25.81 -4.47
CA ALA A 1125 8.30 -25.41 -4.24
C ALA A 1125 9.23 -25.85 -5.39
N VAL A 1126 10.41 -25.25 -5.47
CA VAL A 1126 11.44 -25.51 -6.48
C VAL A 1126 12.80 -25.68 -5.82
N ILE A 1127 13.53 -26.71 -6.22
CA ILE A 1127 14.87 -27.07 -5.74
C ILE A 1127 15.89 -26.86 -6.88
N VAL A 1128 17.00 -26.17 -6.60
CA VAL A 1128 18.11 -25.97 -7.55
C VAL A 1128 19.25 -26.92 -7.20
N VAL A 1129 19.72 -27.71 -8.18
CA VAL A 1129 20.77 -28.73 -8.01
C VAL A 1129 21.77 -28.74 -9.16
N ASP A 1130 22.94 -29.32 -8.92
CA ASP A 1130 23.85 -29.65 -10.02
C ASP A 1130 23.25 -30.80 -10.87
N PRO A 1131 23.41 -30.80 -12.20
CA PRO A 1131 22.92 -31.89 -13.06
C PRO A 1131 23.42 -33.27 -12.65
N GLN A 1132 24.63 -33.35 -12.07
CA GLN A 1132 25.20 -34.62 -11.61
C GLN A 1132 24.48 -35.18 -10.37
N ASP A 1133 23.91 -34.30 -9.55
CA ASP A 1133 23.23 -34.65 -8.30
C ASP A 1133 21.72 -34.91 -8.49
N GLU A 1134 21.13 -34.44 -9.60
CA GLU A 1134 19.70 -34.56 -9.92
C GLU A 1134 19.14 -35.99 -9.72
N PRO A 1135 19.74 -37.08 -10.26
CA PRO A 1135 19.19 -38.42 -10.09
C PRO A 1135 19.19 -38.93 -8.64
N GLN A 1136 20.12 -38.42 -7.82
CA GLN A 1136 20.15 -38.76 -6.40
C GLN A 1136 19.13 -37.95 -5.61
N VAL A 1137 19.00 -36.65 -5.91
CA VAL A 1137 18.02 -35.78 -5.26
C VAL A 1137 16.59 -36.24 -5.55
N LEU A 1138 16.27 -36.59 -6.80
CA LEU A 1138 14.96 -37.17 -7.14
C LEU A 1138 14.69 -38.49 -6.40
N ARG A 1139 15.71 -39.34 -6.24
CA ARG A 1139 15.59 -40.58 -5.44
C ARG A 1139 15.30 -40.29 -3.98
N LEU A 1140 16.04 -39.39 -3.33
CA LEU A 1140 15.83 -39.03 -1.93
C LEU A 1140 14.42 -38.46 -1.70
N LEU A 1141 13.95 -37.60 -2.60
CA LEU A 1141 12.59 -37.06 -2.56
C LEU A 1141 11.54 -38.16 -2.73
N SER A 1142 11.75 -39.08 -3.69
CA SER A 1142 10.84 -40.20 -3.91
C SER A 1142 10.80 -41.20 -2.74
N GLU A 1143 11.96 -41.49 -2.13
CA GLU A 1143 12.07 -42.35 -0.94
C GLU A 1143 11.39 -41.72 0.27
N ALA A 1144 11.39 -40.39 0.36
CA ALA A 1144 10.65 -39.62 1.36
C ALA A 1144 9.15 -39.40 1.00
N GLY A 1145 8.68 -39.94 -0.13
CA GLY A 1145 7.27 -39.90 -0.55
C GLY A 1145 6.86 -38.66 -1.38
N ALA A 1146 7.79 -37.80 -1.77
CA ALA A 1146 7.51 -36.65 -2.62
C ALA A 1146 7.47 -37.01 -4.11
N ARG A 1147 6.48 -36.47 -4.84
CA ARG A 1147 6.34 -36.62 -6.30
C ARG A 1147 7.04 -35.48 -7.03
N ALA A 1148 8.37 -35.43 -6.94
CA ALA A 1148 9.18 -34.40 -7.56
C ALA A 1148 9.49 -34.71 -9.04
N THR A 1149 9.58 -33.67 -9.87
CA THR A 1149 9.94 -33.80 -11.29
C THR A 1149 10.88 -32.69 -11.71
N THR A 1150 11.65 -32.89 -12.77
CA THR A 1150 12.49 -31.85 -13.35
C THR A 1150 11.63 -30.88 -14.16
N VAL A 1151 11.68 -29.60 -13.81
CA VAL A 1151 10.79 -28.56 -14.34
C VAL A 1151 11.49 -27.52 -15.18
N GLY A 1152 12.83 -27.45 -15.11
CA GLY A 1152 13.56 -26.42 -15.82
C GLY A 1152 15.05 -26.42 -15.54
N ARG A 1153 15.69 -25.31 -15.93
CA ARG A 1153 17.14 -25.09 -15.77
C ARG A 1153 17.45 -23.62 -15.52
N VAL A 1154 18.59 -23.40 -14.87
CA VAL A 1154 19.22 -22.08 -14.76
C VAL A 1154 19.92 -21.77 -16.09
N VAL A 1155 19.74 -20.57 -16.61
CA VAL A 1155 20.36 -20.07 -17.85
C VAL A 1155 21.14 -18.78 -17.60
N ALA A 1156 21.97 -18.38 -18.56
CA ALA A 1156 22.70 -17.11 -18.46
C ALA A 1156 21.70 -15.93 -18.47
N GLY A 1157 21.83 -15.04 -17.49
CA GLY A 1157 20.90 -13.94 -17.30
C GLY A 1157 21.17 -12.77 -18.25
N LYS A 1158 20.11 -12.06 -18.64
CA LYS A 1158 20.21 -10.89 -19.54
C LYS A 1158 20.39 -9.54 -18.81
N GLY A 1159 20.37 -9.52 -17.48
CA GLY A 1159 20.40 -8.28 -16.69
C GLY A 1159 20.87 -8.46 -15.25
N SER A 1160 20.75 -7.39 -14.46
CA SER A 1160 21.19 -7.33 -13.06
C SER A 1160 20.25 -8.04 -12.07
N LYS A 1161 19.00 -8.33 -12.47
CA LYS A 1161 18.03 -9.14 -11.71
C LYS A 1161 17.75 -10.45 -12.44
N SER A 1162 17.59 -11.53 -11.67
CA SER A 1162 17.17 -12.83 -12.19
C SER A 1162 15.69 -12.84 -12.56
N ASN A 1163 15.38 -13.45 -13.71
CA ASN A 1163 14.03 -13.58 -14.24
C ASN A 1163 13.63 -15.05 -14.39
N VAL A 1164 12.32 -15.30 -14.46
CA VAL A 1164 11.75 -16.64 -14.68
C VAL A 1164 10.94 -16.62 -15.98
N ILE A 1165 11.26 -17.54 -16.87
CA ILE A 1165 10.59 -17.73 -18.15
C ILE A 1165 9.81 -19.04 -18.07
N VAL A 1166 8.47 -18.98 -18.15
CA VAL A 1166 7.62 -20.18 -18.09
C VAL A 1166 7.10 -20.51 -19.48
N SER A 1167 7.74 -21.48 -20.14
CA SER A 1167 7.31 -21.95 -21.45
C SER A 1167 6.08 -22.87 -21.36
N LYS A 1168 5.24 -22.86 -22.42
CA LYS A 1168 4.01 -23.68 -22.56
C LYS A 1168 2.97 -23.54 -21.43
N LEU A 1169 3.01 -22.45 -20.66
CA LEU A 1169 2.08 -22.24 -19.55
C LEU A 1169 0.61 -22.21 -20.02
N GLY A 1170 0.31 -21.49 -21.10
CA GLY A 1170 -1.04 -21.41 -21.66
C GLY A 1170 -1.60 -22.76 -22.13
N GLU A 1171 -0.76 -23.58 -22.76
CA GLU A 1171 -1.13 -24.94 -23.17
C GLU A 1171 -1.42 -25.84 -21.96
N ALA A 1172 -0.55 -25.77 -20.93
CA ALA A 1172 -0.74 -26.53 -19.69
C ALA A 1172 -2.03 -26.10 -18.96
N LEU A 1173 -2.30 -24.80 -18.86
CA LEU A 1173 -3.53 -24.24 -18.27
C LEU A 1173 -4.78 -24.68 -19.04
N ALA A 1174 -4.77 -24.58 -20.37
CA ALA A 1174 -5.90 -25.00 -21.21
C ALA A 1174 -6.15 -26.52 -21.16
N SER A 1175 -5.09 -27.32 -21.03
CA SER A 1175 -5.21 -28.78 -20.98
C SER A 1175 -5.63 -29.33 -19.61
N CYS A 1176 -5.33 -28.63 -18.53
CA CYS A 1176 -5.60 -29.12 -17.18
C CYS A 1176 -7.08 -29.03 -16.77
N TRP A 1177 -7.89 -28.24 -17.49
CA TRP A 1177 -9.32 -28.12 -17.23
C TRP A 1177 -10.12 -28.10 -18.54
N SER A 1178 -11.02 -29.07 -18.70
CA SER A 1178 -11.98 -29.13 -19.80
C SER A 1178 -13.35 -28.65 -19.33
N ARG A 1179 -13.91 -27.64 -19.99
CA ARG A 1179 -15.22 -27.04 -19.67
C ARG A 1179 -16.34 -28.11 -19.61
N PRO A 1180 -16.88 -28.44 -18.43
CA PRO A 1180 -18.18 -29.09 -18.36
C PRO A 1180 -19.25 -28.05 -18.77
N PRO A 1181 -20.35 -28.43 -19.42
CA PRO A 1181 -21.47 -27.51 -19.63
C PRO A 1181 -21.97 -27.02 -18.28
N LEU A 1182 -21.72 -25.74 -17.96
CA LEU A 1182 -22.22 -25.12 -16.73
C LEU A 1182 -23.75 -25.18 -16.75
N PRO A 1183 -24.41 -25.80 -15.75
CA PRO A 1183 -25.86 -25.70 -15.64
C PRO A 1183 -26.22 -24.25 -15.27
N GLN A 1184 -26.64 -23.46 -16.26
CA GLN A 1184 -27.22 -22.15 -15.98
C GLN A 1184 -28.58 -22.35 -15.33
N ARG A 1185 -28.65 -22.24 -14.00
CA ARG A 1185 -29.93 -22.11 -13.31
C ARG A 1185 -30.40 -20.67 -13.48
N LYS A 1186 -31.54 -20.50 -14.16
CA LYS A 1186 -32.16 -19.21 -14.45
C LYS A 1186 -32.54 -18.48 -13.15
N LYS A 1187 -32.29 -17.17 -13.08
CA LYS A 1187 -32.77 -16.30 -12.01
C LYS A 1187 -34.29 -16.33 -11.96
N ARG A 1188 -34.88 -16.59 -10.79
CA ARG A 1188 -36.33 -16.68 -10.61
C ARG A 1188 -36.89 -15.28 -10.42
N VAL A 1189 -37.83 -14.87 -11.26
CA VAL A 1189 -38.34 -13.49 -11.30
C VAL A 1189 -39.85 -13.48 -11.01
N GLY A 1190 -40.25 -12.56 -10.13
CA GLY A 1190 -41.64 -12.22 -9.86
C GLY A 1190 -42.04 -10.98 -10.63
N VAL A 1191 -43.11 -11.05 -11.43
CA VAL A 1191 -43.58 -9.92 -12.24
C VAL A 1191 -44.89 -9.37 -11.67
N LEU A 1192 -44.91 -8.09 -11.32
CA LEU A 1192 -46.12 -7.41 -10.84
C LEU A 1192 -46.87 -6.77 -12.02
N ILE A 1193 -48.17 -7.03 -12.14
CA ILE A 1193 -49.03 -6.50 -13.21
C ILE A 1193 -50.33 -5.88 -12.68
N SER A 1194 -50.96 -5.04 -13.49
CA SER A 1194 -52.27 -4.43 -13.18
C SER A 1194 -53.25 -4.41 -14.37
N GLY A 1195 -52.87 -4.96 -15.54
CA GLY A 1195 -53.61 -4.80 -16.79
C GLY A 1195 -53.44 -5.94 -17.82
N SER A 1196 -53.44 -5.60 -19.12
CA SER A 1196 -53.51 -6.57 -20.22
C SER A 1196 -52.29 -7.50 -20.38
N GLY A 1197 -51.14 -7.12 -19.82
CA GLY A 1197 -49.93 -7.93 -19.80
C GLY A 1197 -49.16 -7.99 -21.13
N THR A 1198 -49.24 -6.97 -21.98
CA THR A 1198 -48.48 -6.93 -23.25
C THR A 1198 -46.97 -6.94 -23.04
N ASN A 1199 -46.45 -6.20 -22.05
CA ASN A 1199 -45.02 -6.25 -21.68
C ASN A 1199 -44.64 -7.60 -21.05
N LEU A 1200 -45.55 -8.18 -20.25
CA LEU A 1200 -45.36 -9.52 -19.69
C LEU A 1200 -45.23 -10.57 -20.80
N GLN A 1201 -45.99 -10.45 -21.89
CA GLN A 1201 -45.86 -11.36 -23.03
C GLN A 1201 -44.46 -11.33 -23.63
N ALA A 1202 -43.87 -10.15 -23.83
CA ALA A 1202 -42.51 -10.03 -24.33
C ALA A 1202 -41.48 -10.68 -23.39
N LEU A 1203 -41.69 -10.58 -22.07
CA LEU A 1203 -40.84 -11.24 -21.07
C LEU A 1203 -41.03 -12.77 -21.08
N ILE A 1204 -42.26 -13.26 -21.24
CA ILE A 1204 -42.55 -14.70 -21.37
C ILE A 1204 -41.87 -15.25 -22.62
N ASP A 1205 -42.06 -14.58 -23.77
CA ASP A 1205 -41.52 -15.01 -25.05
C ASP A 1205 -39.99 -15.08 -25.01
N HIS A 1206 -39.33 -14.11 -24.36
CA HIS A 1206 -37.88 -14.11 -24.19
C HIS A 1206 -37.38 -15.20 -23.21
N THR A 1207 -38.07 -15.40 -22.09
CA THR A 1207 -37.63 -16.37 -21.05
C THR A 1207 -37.89 -17.83 -21.44
N GLN A 1208 -38.84 -18.08 -22.35
CA GLN A 1208 -39.21 -19.40 -22.88
C GLN A 1208 -38.64 -19.70 -24.27
N ASP A 1209 -37.80 -18.82 -24.84
CA ASP A 1209 -37.16 -19.06 -26.12
C ASP A 1209 -36.31 -20.35 -26.11
N LYS A 1210 -36.44 -21.14 -27.17
CA LYS A 1210 -35.80 -22.45 -27.35
C LYS A 1210 -34.27 -22.35 -27.48
N ALA A 1211 -33.74 -21.16 -27.78
CA ALA A 1211 -32.30 -20.91 -27.81
C ALA A 1211 -31.63 -20.93 -26.42
N GLY A 1212 -32.41 -20.93 -25.32
CA GLY A 1212 -31.87 -21.11 -23.96
C GLY A 1212 -31.02 -19.96 -23.43
N MET A 1213 -30.99 -18.81 -24.12
CA MET A 1213 -30.11 -17.68 -23.80
C MET A 1213 -30.59 -16.78 -22.65
N SER A 1214 -31.80 -17.00 -22.13
CA SER A 1214 -32.34 -16.20 -21.02
C SER A 1214 -31.68 -16.58 -19.70
N ALA A 1215 -31.07 -15.60 -19.03
CA ALA A 1215 -30.54 -15.72 -17.68
C ALA A 1215 -31.62 -15.78 -16.59
N ALA A 1216 -32.91 -15.65 -16.95
CA ALA A 1216 -34.03 -15.58 -16.02
C ALA A 1216 -35.22 -16.48 -16.43
N GLU A 1217 -35.96 -16.94 -15.42
CA GLU A 1217 -37.27 -17.61 -15.53
C GLU A 1217 -38.30 -16.79 -14.77
N ILE A 1218 -39.49 -16.62 -15.33
CA ILE A 1218 -40.60 -16.00 -14.62
C ILE A 1218 -41.23 -17.07 -13.74
N ALA A 1219 -41.02 -16.97 -12.43
CA ALA A 1219 -41.46 -17.95 -11.46
C ALA A 1219 -42.85 -17.64 -10.88
N LEU A 1220 -43.24 -16.36 -10.85
CA LEU A 1220 -44.53 -15.90 -10.33
C LEU A 1220 -44.98 -14.61 -11.03
N VAL A 1221 -46.28 -14.49 -11.27
CA VAL A 1221 -46.91 -13.22 -11.68
C VAL A 1221 -47.95 -12.82 -10.66
N ILE A 1222 -47.79 -11.64 -10.05
CA ILE A 1222 -48.72 -11.12 -9.03
C ILE A 1222 -49.52 -9.98 -9.64
N SER A 1223 -50.85 -10.00 -9.46
CA SER A 1223 -51.71 -8.87 -9.81
C SER A 1223 -52.44 -8.32 -8.60
N ASN A 1224 -52.61 -7.00 -8.56
CA ASN A 1224 -53.48 -6.35 -7.59
C ASN A 1224 -54.95 -6.30 -8.01
N VAL A 1225 -55.26 -6.71 -9.25
CA VAL A 1225 -56.61 -6.78 -9.82
C VAL A 1225 -56.91 -8.24 -10.25
N PRO A 1226 -58.01 -8.86 -9.77
CA PRO A 1226 -58.37 -10.20 -10.17
C PRO A 1226 -58.81 -10.25 -11.64
N LYS A 1227 -58.62 -11.40 -12.30
CA LYS A 1227 -59.13 -11.69 -13.66
C LYS A 1227 -58.60 -10.77 -14.78
N VAL A 1228 -57.43 -10.14 -14.60
CA VAL A 1228 -56.79 -9.37 -15.68
C VAL A 1228 -56.19 -10.31 -16.74
N MET A 1229 -56.20 -9.87 -18.01
CA MET A 1229 -55.69 -10.67 -19.14
C MET A 1229 -54.22 -11.08 -18.95
N GLY A 1230 -53.39 -10.28 -18.27
CA GLY A 1230 -52.00 -10.63 -17.99
C GLY A 1230 -51.83 -11.89 -17.13
N LEU A 1231 -52.75 -12.17 -16.19
CA LEU A 1231 -52.73 -13.42 -15.42
C LEU A 1231 -53.04 -14.63 -16.31
N ALA A 1232 -54.05 -14.49 -17.19
CA ALA A 1232 -54.39 -15.54 -18.15
C ALA A 1232 -53.23 -15.84 -19.13
N ARG A 1233 -52.43 -14.82 -19.50
CA ARG A 1233 -51.20 -15.02 -20.29
C ARG A 1233 -50.14 -15.82 -19.54
N ALA A 1234 -49.91 -15.49 -18.27
CA ALA A 1234 -48.96 -16.22 -17.41
C ALA A 1234 -49.37 -17.68 -17.20
N GLU A 1235 -50.65 -17.92 -16.89
CA GLU A 1235 -51.22 -19.27 -16.72
C GLU A 1235 -51.10 -20.11 -17.99
N LYS A 1236 -51.40 -19.51 -19.16
CA LYS A 1236 -51.23 -20.19 -20.46
C LYS A 1236 -49.77 -20.56 -20.75
N ALA A 1237 -48.82 -19.82 -20.19
CA ALA A 1237 -47.40 -20.08 -20.29
C ALA A 1237 -46.85 -21.01 -19.19
N GLY A 1238 -47.71 -21.54 -18.31
CA GLY A 1238 -47.31 -22.45 -17.22
C GLY A 1238 -46.66 -21.77 -16.02
N ILE A 1239 -46.81 -20.45 -15.90
CA ILE A 1239 -46.23 -19.64 -14.81
C ILE A 1239 -47.25 -19.50 -13.68
N LYS A 1240 -46.81 -19.62 -12.42
CA LYS A 1240 -47.68 -19.46 -11.25
C LYS A 1240 -48.22 -18.04 -11.17
N THR A 1241 -49.46 -17.89 -10.71
CA THR A 1241 -50.14 -16.59 -10.57
C THR A 1241 -50.67 -16.40 -9.15
N GLN A 1242 -50.62 -15.17 -8.65
CA GLN A 1242 -51.23 -14.79 -7.36
C GLN A 1242 -52.00 -13.47 -7.49
N VAL A 1243 -53.11 -13.34 -6.76
CA VAL A 1243 -53.85 -12.08 -6.65
C VAL A 1243 -53.75 -11.52 -5.24
N ILE A 1244 -53.08 -10.37 -5.08
CA ILE A 1244 -52.96 -9.66 -3.81
C ILE A 1244 -53.63 -8.29 -3.97
N SER A 1245 -54.87 -8.17 -3.51
CA SER A 1245 -55.61 -6.91 -3.64
C SER A 1245 -55.12 -5.90 -2.60
N HIS A 1246 -54.60 -4.76 -3.06
CA HIS A 1246 -54.23 -3.63 -2.20
C HIS A 1246 -55.40 -3.12 -1.34
N LYS A 1247 -56.66 -3.36 -1.75
CA LYS A 1247 -57.86 -2.99 -1.00
C LYS A 1247 -58.07 -3.78 0.30
N LYS A 1248 -57.31 -4.87 0.51
CA LYS A 1248 -57.38 -5.71 1.72
C LYS A 1248 -56.45 -5.24 2.84
N PHE A 1249 -55.62 -4.23 2.59
CA PHE A 1249 -54.61 -3.75 3.53
C PHE A 1249 -54.89 -2.30 3.91
N LYS A 1250 -54.61 -1.94 5.18
CA LYS A 1250 -54.91 -0.61 5.71
C LYS A 1250 -53.85 0.43 5.33
N SER A 1251 -52.66 -0.03 4.96
CA SER A 1251 -51.54 0.81 4.54
C SER A 1251 -50.78 0.23 3.36
N ARG A 1252 -50.00 1.08 2.67
CA ARG A 1252 -49.12 0.65 1.59
C ARG A 1252 -48.02 -0.29 2.09
N ALA A 1253 -47.48 -0.03 3.27
CA ALA A 1253 -46.45 -0.87 3.89
C ALA A 1253 -46.95 -2.30 4.17
N GLU A 1254 -48.19 -2.46 4.64
CA GLU A 1254 -48.81 -3.79 4.83
C GLU A 1254 -49.00 -4.54 3.51
N PHE A 1255 -49.37 -3.81 2.45
CA PHE A 1255 -49.50 -4.39 1.10
C PHE A 1255 -48.14 -4.82 0.54
N ASP A 1256 -47.12 -3.97 0.62
CA ASP A 1256 -45.78 -4.29 0.14
C ASP A 1256 -45.16 -5.45 0.95
N ALA A 1257 -45.42 -5.54 2.25
CA ALA A 1257 -45.02 -6.68 3.09
C ALA A 1257 -45.70 -7.99 2.68
N ALA A 1258 -46.99 -7.95 2.31
CA ALA A 1258 -47.70 -9.14 1.81
C ALA A 1258 -47.21 -9.58 0.43
N VAL A 1259 -46.86 -8.63 -0.45
CA VAL A 1259 -46.20 -8.93 -1.74
C VAL A 1259 -44.83 -9.53 -1.50
N HIS A 1260 -44.03 -8.95 -0.59
CA HIS A 1260 -42.72 -9.48 -0.23
C HIS A 1260 -42.80 -10.91 0.33
N ALA A 1261 -43.70 -11.17 1.27
CA ALA A 1261 -43.91 -12.51 1.82
C ALA A 1261 -44.28 -13.54 0.73
N CYS A 1262 -45.11 -13.15 -0.24
CA CYS A 1262 -45.48 -14.01 -1.36
C CYS A 1262 -44.30 -14.30 -2.31
N LEU A 1263 -43.43 -13.31 -2.56
CA LEU A 1263 -42.20 -13.50 -3.33
C LEU A 1263 -41.24 -14.46 -2.60
N VAL A 1264 -41.05 -14.27 -1.29
CA VAL A 1264 -40.22 -15.15 -0.44
C VAL A 1264 -40.75 -16.59 -0.42
N GLU A 1265 -42.06 -16.80 -0.29
CA GLU A 1265 -42.69 -18.13 -0.34
C GLU A 1265 -42.40 -18.87 -1.65
N HIS A 1266 -42.20 -18.12 -2.74
CA HIS A 1266 -41.95 -18.67 -4.08
C HIS A 1266 -40.46 -18.74 -4.44
N ASP A 1267 -39.56 -18.38 -3.53
CA ASP A 1267 -38.10 -18.35 -3.73
C ASP A 1267 -37.72 -17.43 -4.91
N ILE A 1268 -38.16 -16.16 -4.81
CA ILE A 1268 -37.96 -15.06 -5.77
C ILE A 1268 -37.24 -13.89 -5.12
#